data_AF-A0A5C6BZF6-F1
#
_entry.id   AF-A0A5C6BZF6-F1
#
_cell.length_a   1.000
_cell.length_b   1.000
_cell.length_c   1.000
_cell.angle_alpha   90.00
_cell.angle_beta   90.00
_cell.angle_gamma   90.00
#
_symmetry.space_group_name_H-M   'P 1'
#
loop_
_entity.id
_entity.type
_entity.pdbx_description
1 polymer ?
#
loop_
_entity_poly.entity_id
_entity_poly.type
_entity_poly.pdbx_seq_one_letter_code
_entity_poly.pdbx_strand_id
1 'polypeptide(L)'
;MKSRPTGLQILCLVFVTFLAHRANAETVFIEAETMQTSSDGWVATENSQTRRASRTRTLWGATGPGDAVATKTVQLGEAGRYRIWVRYLHVAAWRGPFEVGVVVNDNRVASKTFDQHAVPDLASWEYTWQSFDVDLSAGDVTLTLSKHEQKNASGYVRHVDCMLLTTDHELVPDHLPYGPQTRMRVTIGEGYDRPIYMHLFADHYRAPWYAHYAIGRDGIRQALAPPAAELLQSGDVTPWCDLTPTVYQDSGAALNFSVRHSYHEPATTFRAKLEFGRPRNGASQSDDIEVIKTFDVQSTPNGLVIIAPPNLETADNIALLKRDAEFAEEVGKMADAFEWPKHGRRPVKIPFLVSASLRGYASPVDASVKEREQRTLDYFGFNGAHERILHGLWSMKEGSYCQPDLEKMKQRVTQNVAKFRESGGQVEDIAACMLMDEPTGQSAQFMSTDKGYRKRFREWLQAKRLTPDDLLVATWDEVRPVVETERDAFPALHYYTQRFRTRALGDFMATQRKLIEEAYGHSFPTLVNFSDGATYHANFYSQGVDYFELLDADDQNAIWGEDWANGASTYQCAGFNVALMQAAARQRGQAIGHYLIAHAGRKPWDIKTKATSETARGVRIWKNFSYGPNWSSHEGGPPSRTHLWHAKPENWTANAEITREIGAVEDWLLTAKPAAAKVAVLYSSSSDIWTVQSNLAFGFDRMHTWLALAHAQTPVDIVPERELDRLDQYQVVYLSGPNLTRDAATKLRAWVEAGGTLWLSAGAAARDEFNRPLDTLTSMLPAERGELATLEPFRSSGTYLDRLKTHDTVAWGDSQLEVLSVKQSLRLVEPSLGEVIATFKEGEPAAIRGRAGKGHVFVLGFLPALSYIKPALDARRPLEHSLKQKLADAEQAAHHAATKDTDQPLATSATLSATDMLSSHEGANGELARVDRSYNPWSFPAGIRDCLLTPVRNQFITPTLSCDTPLVDAVELSCERGTLIALSNFTLQPLERVEFKLQTNEPVVRVDSVRLGSLEFESLSSGQIQFALPLEASDFVTVSTDEEPPDAGQSTPTQATGTPILHGKPIRKVLFLGNSITLHGPAANIGWTGNWGMAASTAEADYVHRLIDRLTKASGAKPEVMVKNIAGFERDLTAYPIREALQQELAFEPDVILIALGENASSPKTDEAKAKFATAFASLFTELKKQGAPTIFVRSTFWHDADKDSLLKQASMNAGAIYVDIRKIGEDPKNYARAERHIEHAGVANHPGDQGMQALADAFADAIEKHAEKAQPQPK
;
A
#
# COMPACT_ATOMS: atom_id res chain seq x y z
N MET A 1 39.38 -83.05 -12.34
CA MET A 1 38.15 -83.79 -11.95
C MET A 1 37.52 -83.04 -10.79
N LYS A 2 36.22 -82.73 -10.92
CA LYS A 2 35.30 -82.08 -9.96
C LYS A 2 35.43 -80.56 -9.75
N SER A 3 34.33 -79.91 -10.13
CA SER A 3 33.95 -78.50 -10.11
C SER A 3 33.63 -77.98 -8.70
N ARG A 4 33.88 -76.68 -8.48
CA ARG A 4 33.24 -75.85 -7.45
C ARG A 4 32.78 -74.54 -8.10
N PRO A 5 31.54 -74.08 -7.89
CA PRO A 5 31.06 -72.82 -8.47
C PRO A 5 31.54 -71.61 -7.68
N THR A 6 31.77 -70.51 -8.41
CA THR A 6 32.29 -69.21 -7.98
C THR A 6 31.22 -68.32 -7.33
N GLY A 7 31.61 -67.59 -6.29
CA GLY A 7 30.76 -66.73 -5.42
C GLY A 7 30.07 -65.52 -6.07
N LEU A 8 29.95 -65.45 -7.40
CA LEU A 8 29.24 -64.37 -8.09
C LEU A 8 27.72 -64.63 -8.19
N GLN A 9 27.29 -65.90 -8.14
CA GLN A 9 25.86 -66.25 -8.18
C GLN A 9 25.15 -66.05 -6.83
N ILE A 10 25.87 -66.07 -5.70
CA ILE A 10 25.26 -65.86 -4.38
C ILE A 10 25.01 -64.37 -4.12
N LEU A 11 25.87 -63.47 -4.61
CA LEU A 11 25.67 -62.02 -4.45
C LEU A 11 24.52 -61.49 -5.32
N CYS A 12 24.36 -61.97 -6.55
CA CYS A 12 23.20 -61.65 -7.38
C CYS A 12 21.89 -62.23 -6.84
N LEU A 13 21.91 -63.43 -6.23
CA LEU A 13 20.69 -64.00 -5.63
C LEU A 13 20.24 -63.23 -4.38
N VAL A 14 21.18 -62.74 -3.56
CA VAL A 14 20.89 -61.92 -2.36
C VAL A 14 20.42 -60.51 -2.75
N PHE A 15 20.99 -59.90 -3.80
CA PHE A 15 20.53 -58.59 -4.29
C PHE A 15 19.15 -58.67 -4.99
N VAL A 16 18.88 -59.74 -5.73
CA VAL A 16 17.58 -59.96 -6.39
C VAL A 16 16.50 -60.35 -5.38
N THR A 17 16.83 -61.04 -4.28
CA THR A 17 15.86 -61.30 -3.19
C THR A 17 15.61 -60.07 -2.30
N PHE A 18 16.60 -59.19 -2.09
CA PHE A 18 16.39 -57.90 -1.40
C PHE A 18 15.53 -56.92 -2.21
N LEU A 19 15.69 -56.88 -3.54
CA LEU A 19 14.82 -56.10 -4.44
C LEU A 19 13.43 -56.72 -4.59
N ALA A 20 13.29 -58.04 -4.52
CA ALA A 20 11.99 -58.72 -4.57
C ALA A 20 11.17 -58.58 -3.27
N HIS A 21 11.81 -58.44 -2.10
CA HIS A 21 11.08 -58.16 -0.83
C HIS A 21 10.52 -56.74 -0.76
N ARG A 22 11.14 -55.75 -1.43
CA ARG A 22 10.56 -54.40 -1.54
C ARG A 22 9.37 -54.31 -2.49
N ALA A 23 9.12 -55.32 -3.33
CA ALA A 23 8.03 -55.32 -4.30
C ALA A 23 6.69 -55.86 -3.74
N ASN A 24 6.63 -56.34 -2.50
CA ASN A 24 5.44 -57.00 -1.91
C ASN A 24 5.01 -56.42 -0.55
N ALA A 25 5.45 -55.22 -0.16
CA ALA A 25 4.99 -54.64 1.10
C ALA A 25 3.57 -54.06 0.95
N GLU A 26 2.58 -54.68 1.58
CA GLU A 26 1.21 -54.15 1.63
C GLU A 26 1.17 -52.82 2.39
N THR A 27 0.43 -51.85 1.84
CA THR A 27 0.23 -50.52 2.41
C THR A 27 -1.23 -50.06 2.26
N VAL A 28 -1.85 -49.59 3.35
CA VAL A 28 -3.24 -49.11 3.42
C VAL A 28 -3.26 -47.72 4.07
N PHE A 29 -3.79 -46.73 3.37
CA PHE A 29 -3.92 -45.35 3.85
C PHE A 29 -5.38 -45.00 4.18
N ILE A 30 -5.59 -44.29 5.28
CA ILE A 30 -6.91 -43.97 5.82
C ILE A 30 -6.94 -42.51 6.23
N GLU A 31 -7.88 -41.74 5.65
CA GLU A 31 -8.22 -40.40 6.11
C GLU A 31 -9.13 -40.50 7.35
N ALA A 32 -8.74 -39.86 8.46
CA ALA A 32 -9.42 -40.03 9.74
C ALA A 32 -10.85 -39.45 9.73
N GLU A 33 -11.11 -38.41 8.94
CA GLU A 33 -12.45 -37.84 8.79
C GLU A 33 -13.44 -38.80 8.10
N THR A 34 -12.95 -39.89 7.49
CA THR A 34 -13.80 -40.92 6.86
C THR A 34 -14.20 -42.05 7.82
N MET A 35 -13.79 -41.97 9.09
CA MET A 35 -14.20 -42.92 10.13
C MET A 35 -15.66 -42.66 10.54
N GLN A 36 -16.42 -43.73 10.78
CA GLN A 36 -17.81 -43.65 11.24
C GLN A 36 -17.85 -43.29 12.72
N THR A 37 -18.54 -42.21 13.08
CA THR A 37 -18.58 -41.70 14.46
C THR A 37 -19.85 -42.17 15.17
N SER A 38 -19.73 -42.59 16.43
CA SER A 38 -20.88 -43.04 17.24
C SER A 38 -21.80 -41.89 17.69
N SER A 39 -21.28 -40.66 17.75
CA SER A 39 -21.98 -39.42 18.14
C SER A 39 -21.18 -38.18 17.68
N ASP A 40 -21.60 -37.00 18.09
CA ASP A 40 -20.93 -35.70 17.85
C ASP A 40 -19.66 -35.46 18.69
N GLY A 41 -19.21 -36.47 19.45
CA GLY A 41 -17.95 -36.40 20.21
C GLY A 41 -16.68 -36.51 19.35
N TRP A 42 -16.83 -36.89 18.08
CA TRP A 42 -15.82 -36.81 17.02
C TRP A 42 -16.47 -36.19 15.79
N VAL A 43 -15.86 -35.15 15.23
CA VAL A 43 -16.44 -34.39 14.11
C VAL A 43 -15.38 -34.14 13.05
N ALA A 44 -15.71 -34.36 11.78
CA ALA A 44 -14.88 -33.94 10.67
C ALA A 44 -14.83 -32.40 10.61
N THR A 45 -13.64 -31.82 10.62
CA THR A 45 -13.47 -30.36 10.66
C THR A 45 -12.50 -29.86 9.60
N GLU A 46 -12.74 -28.63 9.15
CA GLU A 46 -11.91 -27.85 8.23
C GLU A 46 -11.80 -26.43 8.80
N ASN A 47 -10.62 -26.03 9.28
CA ASN A 47 -10.40 -24.76 9.96
C ASN A 47 -8.91 -24.33 9.89
N SER A 48 -8.51 -23.27 10.62
CA SER A 48 -7.12 -22.81 10.61
C SER A 48 -6.09 -23.86 11.05
N GLN A 49 -6.47 -24.79 11.93
CA GLN A 49 -5.61 -25.84 12.46
C GLN A 49 -5.45 -27.01 11.47
N THR A 50 -6.35 -27.15 10.49
CA THR A 50 -6.31 -28.22 9.50
C THR A 50 -5.58 -27.86 8.21
N ARG A 51 -5.10 -26.62 8.06
CA ARG A 51 -4.40 -26.15 6.83
C ARG A 51 -3.20 -27.00 6.38
N ARG A 52 -2.58 -27.78 7.29
CA ARG A 52 -1.45 -28.68 7.01
C ARG A 52 -1.81 -30.17 7.06
N ALA A 53 -3.07 -30.49 7.34
CA ALA A 53 -3.60 -31.84 7.33
C ALA A 53 -3.76 -32.36 5.89
N SER A 54 -3.83 -33.67 5.74
CA SER A 54 -4.23 -34.29 4.48
C SER A 54 -5.60 -33.77 4.07
N ARG A 55 -5.75 -33.35 2.81
CA ARG A 55 -6.99 -32.78 2.25
C ARG A 55 -7.57 -31.65 3.10
N THR A 56 -6.73 -30.98 3.89
CA THR A 56 -7.09 -29.93 4.84
C THR A 56 -8.17 -30.30 5.86
N ARG A 57 -8.34 -31.60 6.14
CA ARG A 57 -9.39 -32.10 7.03
C ARG A 57 -8.81 -32.98 8.11
N THR A 58 -9.50 -33.01 9.24
CA THR A 58 -9.15 -33.88 10.36
C THR A 58 -10.42 -34.37 11.04
N LEU A 59 -10.32 -35.49 11.74
CA LEU A 59 -11.30 -35.89 12.74
C LEU A 59 -10.93 -35.26 14.09
N TRP A 60 -11.78 -34.35 14.57
CA TRP A 60 -11.56 -33.59 15.79
C TRP A 60 -12.41 -34.13 16.94
N GLY A 61 -11.78 -34.42 18.08
CA GLY A 61 -12.43 -35.07 19.22
C GLY A 61 -12.36 -34.30 20.54
N ALA A 62 -12.07 -33.00 20.54
CA ALA A 62 -11.76 -32.29 21.79
C ALA A 62 -12.99 -32.10 22.71
N THR A 63 -14.20 -32.02 22.16
CA THR A 63 -15.46 -31.74 22.88
C THR A 63 -16.53 -32.80 22.62
N GLY A 64 -17.72 -32.68 23.22
CA GLY A 64 -18.84 -33.63 23.08
C GLY A 64 -18.76 -34.82 24.07
N PRO A 65 -19.58 -35.88 23.87
CA PRO A 65 -19.63 -37.05 24.76
C PRO A 65 -18.27 -37.73 24.94
N GLY A 66 -17.93 -38.12 26.17
CA GLY A 66 -16.63 -38.68 26.52
C GLY A 66 -16.41 -40.11 25.99
N ASP A 67 -17.49 -40.87 25.86
CA ASP A 67 -17.55 -42.26 25.40
C ASP A 67 -17.66 -42.40 23.87
N ALA A 68 -17.61 -41.29 23.13
CA ALA A 68 -17.67 -41.29 21.68
C ALA A 68 -16.45 -42.03 21.06
N VAL A 69 -16.75 -42.88 20.09
CA VAL A 69 -15.75 -43.66 19.34
C VAL A 69 -15.96 -43.44 17.85
N ALA A 70 -14.87 -43.34 17.09
CA ALA A 70 -14.90 -43.40 15.63
C ALA A 70 -14.28 -44.71 15.13
N THR A 71 -14.85 -45.33 14.11
CA THR A 71 -14.41 -46.64 13.61
C THR A 71 -14.21 -46.67 12.10
N LYS A 72 -13.26 -47.48 11.63
CA LYS A 72 -13.07 -47.77 10.20
C LYS A 72 -12.58 -49.19 10.01
N THR A 73 -13.31 -49.96 9.22
CA THR A 73 -12.87 -51.29 8.79
C THR A 73 -12.11 -51.17 7.47
N VAL A 74 -10.94 -51.78 7.42
CA VAL A 74 -10.12 -51.93 6.20
C VAL A 74 -9.83 -53.40 5.96
N GLN A 75 -9.69 -53.77 4.69
CA GLN A 75 -9.37 -55.13 4.29
C GLN A 75 -7.86 -55.23 4.03
N LEU A 76 -7.19 -56.17 4.71
CA LEU A 76 -5.79 -56.48 4.49
C LEU A 76 -5.65 -57.72 3.59
N GLY A 77 -4.80 -57.65 2.57
CA GLY A 77 -4.55 -58.71 1.61
C GLY A 77 -3.60 -59.80 2.12
N GLU A 78 -2.68 -59.45 3.02
CA GLU A 78 -1.63 -60.34 3.53
C GLU A 78 -1.55 -60.31 5.05
N ALA A 79 -1.28 -61.49 5.63
CA ALA A 79 -0.96 -61.61 7.05
C ALA A 79 0.49 -61.18 7.30
N GLY A 80 0.74 -60.41 8.35
CA GLY A 80 2.08 -59.93 8.65
C GLY A 80 2.16 -59.02 9.87
N ARG A 81 3.37 -58.57 10.18
CA ARG A 81 3.61 -57.56 11.21
C ARG A 81 3.45 -56.17 10.61
N TYR A 82 2.34 -55.51 10.91
CA TYR A 82 2.05 -54.17 10.42
C TYR A 82 2.59 -53.11 11.37
N ARG A 83 3.16 -52.05 10.81
CA ARG A 83 3.35 -50.77 11.48
C ARG A 83 2.18 -49.86 11.16
N ILE A 84 1.50 -49.36 12.19
CA ILE A 84 0.41 -48.40 12.07
C ILE A 84 0.94 -47.02 12.42
N TRP A 85 1.12 -46.18 11.41
CA TRP A 85 1.43 -44.77 11.58
C TRP A 85 0.15 -43.96 11.74
N VAL A 86 0.17 -42.98 12.65
CA VAL A 86 -0.95 -42.08 12.95
C VAL A 86 -0.43 -40.66 12.93
N ARG A 87 -1.05 -39.81 12.11
CA ARG A 87 -0.75 -38.38 12.00
C ARG A 87 -1.75 -37.56 12.78
N TYR A 88 -1.28 -36.61 13.58
CA TYR A 88 -2.16 -35.74 14.38
C TYR A 88 -1.47 -34.40 14.70
N LEU A 89 -2.28 -33.39 15.06
CA LEU A 89 -1.81 -32.05 15.38
C LEU A 89 -1.11 -31.99 16.75
N HIS A 90 0.07 -31.38 16.76
CA HIS A 90 0.85 -31.08 17.95
C HIS A 90 0.75 -29.59 18.34
N VAL A 91 0.63 -29.30 19.64
CA VAL A 91 0.55 -27.91 20.18
C VAL A 91 1.24 -27.80 21.54
N ALA A 92 2.49 -27.34 21.62
CA ALA A 92 3.33 -27.44 22.82
C ALA A 92 2.65 -27.13 24.17
N ALA A 93 1.76 -26.13 24.22
CA ALA A 93 1.09 -25.66 25.44
C ALA A 93 -0.11 -26.51 25.94
N TRP A 94 -0.76 -27.30 25.08
CA TRP A 94 -1.98 -28.06 25.44
C TRP A 94 -1.87 -29.49 24.94
N ARG A 95 -2.41 -30.47 25.69
CA ARG A 95 -2.49 -31.87 25.29
C ARG A 95 -3.93 -32.34 25.10
N GLY A 96 -4.14 -33.21 24.13
CA GLY A 96 -5.43 -33.82 23.81
C GLY A 96 -5.31 -35.32 23.57
N PRO A 97 -4.87 -36.11 24.56
CA PRO A 97 -4.60 -37.52 24.37
C PRO A 97 -5.83 -38.28 23.88
N PHE A 98 -5.57 -39.24 23.00
CA PHE A 98 -6.57 -40.11 22.37
C PHE A 98 -5.95 -41.49 22.14
N GLU A 99 -6.78 -42.50 21.95
CA GLU A 99 -6.35 -43.89 21.82
C GLU A 99 -6.76 -44.44 20.46
N VAL A 100 -5.81 -45.12 19.80
CA VAL A 100 -6.08 -45.88 18.58
C VAL A 100 -6.11 -47.36 18.97
N GLY A 101 -7.22 -48.04 18.71
CA GLY A 101 -7.39 -49.47 18.90
C GLY A 101 -7.44 -50.22 17.58
N VAL A 102 -7.03 -51.48 17.61
CA VAL A 102 -7.13 -52.43 16.49
C VAL A 102 -8.00 -53.60 16.94
N VAL A 103 -9.06 -53.88 16.19
CA VAL A 103 -10.06 -54.91 16.49
C VAL A 103 -10.17 -55.88 15.32
N VAL A 104 -10.04 -57.17 15.60
CA VAL A 104 -10.17 -58.28 14.64
C VAL A 104 -11.16 -59.28 15.21
N ASN A 105 -12.19 -59.67 14.45
CA ASN A 105 -13.26 -60.56 14.91
C ASN A 105 -13.84 -60.14 16.28
N ASP A 106 -14.20 -58.87 16.42
CA ASP A 106 -14.72 -58.22 17.66
C ASP A 106 -13.78 -58.25 18.88
N ASN A 107 -12.57 -58.79 18.73
CA ASN A 107 -11.56 -58.81 19.79
C ASN A 107 -10.53 -57.71 19.56
N ARG A 108 -10.29 -56.91 20.59
CA ARG A 108 -9.23 -55.89 20.55
C ARG A 108 -7.87 -56.57 20.67
N VAL A 109 -7.07 -56.46 19.61
CA VAL A 109 -5.76 -57.14 19.50
C VAL A 109 -4.57 -56.22 19.81
N ALA A 110 -4.73 -54.90 19.65
CA ALA A 110 -3.72 -53.92 20.02
C ALA A 110 -4.31 -52.53 20.32
N SER A 111 -3.55 -51.70 21.03
CA SER A 111 -3.84 -50.27 21.16
C SER A 111 -2.62 -49.45 21.54
N LYS A 112 -2.68 -48.15 21.26
CA LYS A 112 -1.72 -47.16 21.75
C LYS A 112 -2.43 -45.84 22.04
N THR A 113 -2.07 -45.20 23.15
CA THR A 113 -2.46 -43.82 23.44
C THR A 113 -1.44 -42.86 22.81
N PHE A 114 -1.94 -41.82 22.14
CA PHE A 114 -1.17 -40.78 21.49
C PHE A 114 -1.32 -39.46 22.24
N ASP A 115 -0.40 -38.53 21.98
CA ASP A 115 -0.46 -37.16 22.49
C ASP A 115 -0.48 -36.99 24.02
N GLN A 116 0.11 -37.94 24.75
CA GLN A 116 0.24 -37.85 26.22
C GLN A 116 1.31 -36.84 26.66
N HIS A 117 2.33 -36.64 25.84
CA HIS A 117 3.45 -35.74 26.10
C HIS A 117 3.72 -34.87 24.88
N ALA A 118 4.27 -33.68 25.12
CA ALA A 118 4.74 -32.85 24.02
C ALA A 118 5.90 -33.53 23.29
N VAL A 119 5.94 -33.42 21.95
CA VAL A 119 7.05 -33.89 21.14
C VAL A 119 8.17 -32.86 21.25
N PRO A 120 9.37 -33.24 21.76
CA PRO A 120 10.50 -32.31 21.84
C PRO A 120 10.85 -31.74 20.46
N ASP A 121 11.26 -30.47 20.44
CA ASP A 121 11.75 -29.75 19.24
C ASP A 121 10.74 -29.59 18.09
N LEU A 122 9.49 -30.04 18.25
CA LEU A 122 8.41 -29.79 17.29
C LEU A 122 7.69 -28.48 17.61
N ALA A 123 7.56 -27.61 16.61
CA ALA A 123 6.81 -26.37 16.76
C ALA A 123 5.31 -26.62 16.99
N SER A 124 4.65 -25.73 17.73
CA SER A 124 3.18 -25.77 17.84
C SER A 124 2.53 -25.60 16.47
N TRP A 125 1.37 -26.23 16.30
CA TRP A 125 0.57 -26.24 15.07
C TRP A 125 1.15 -27.07 13.92
N GLU A 126 2.12 -27.94 14.22
CA GLU A 126 2.65 -28.93 13.29
C GLU A 126 1.98 -30.28 13.44
N TYR A 127 1.93 -31.06 12.36
CA TYR A 127 1.46 -32.44 12.40
C TYR A 127 2.63 -33.39 12.59
N THR A 128 2.49 -34.34 13.51
CA THR A 128 3.50 -35.36 13.78
C THR A 128 2.99 -36.75 13.41
N TRP A 129 3.91 -37.61 12.97
CA TRP A 129 3.66 -39.04 12.83
C TRP A 129 4.17 -39.79 14.06
N GLN A 130 3.37 -40.70 14.58
CA GLN A 130 3.82 -41.70 15.56
C GLN A 130 3.26 -43.06 15.19
N SER A 131 3.91 -44.15 15.63
CA SER A 131 3.49 -45.50 15.28
C SER A 131 3.52 -46.49 16.43
N PHE A 132 2.89 -47.64 16.19
CA PHE A 132 3.04 -48.88 16.94
C PHE A 132 2.93 -50.06 15.99
N ASP A 133 3.50 -51.20 16.37
CA ASP A 133 3.47 -52.42 15.57
C ASP A 133 2.42 -53.40 16.11
N VAL A 134 1.81 -54.18 15.23
CA VAL A 134 0.84 -55.24 15.56
C VAL A 134 0.90 -56.35 14.52
N ASP A 135 0.79 -57.60 14.96
CA ASP A 135 0.65 -58.76 14.07
C ASP A 135 -0.82 -58.93 13.66
N LEU A 136 -1.10 -58.92 12.36
CA LEU A 136 -2.46 -59.00 11.80
C LEU A 136 -2.57 -60.13 10.78
N SER A 137 -3.72 -60.80 10.77
CA SER A 137 -4.09 -61.74 9.71
C SER A 137 -4.63 -60.98 8.49
N ALA A 138 -4.51 -61.58 7.30
CA ALA A 138 -5.29 -61.12 6.14
C ALA A 138 -6.79 -61.17 6.46
N GLY A 139 -7.55 -60.21 5.95
CA GLY A 139 -8.98 -60.03 6.23
C GLY A 139 -9.33 -58.67 6.82
N ASP A 140 -10.54 -58.58 7.38
CA ASP A 140 -11.08 -57.32 7.89
C ASP A 140 -10.45 -56.93 9.24
N VAL A 141 -9.94 -55.70 9.31
CA VAL A 141 -9.38 -55.10 10.51
C VAL A 141 -10.11 -53.78 10.78
N THR A 142 -10.65 -53.63 11.99
CA THR A 142 -11.32 -52.41 12.42
C THR A 142 -10.42 -51.57 13.30
N LEU A 143 -10.14 -50.34 12.87
CA LEU A 143 -9.47 -49.32 13.68
C LEU A 143 -10.50 -48.54 14.46
N THR A 144 -10.18 -48.21 15.71
CA THR A 144 -11.02 -47.37 16.58
C THR A 144 -10.25 -46.15 17.07
N LEU A 145 -10.90 -45.00 17.14
CA LEU A 145 -10.42 -43.78 17.79
C LEU A 145 -11.31 -43.48 19.00
N SER A 146 -10.73 -43.40 20.18
CA SER A 146 -11.46 -43.05 21.41
C SER A 146 -10.74 -41.96 22.21
N LYS A 147 -11.50 -41.22 23.02
CA LYS A 147 -10.94 -40.20 23.90
C LYS A 147 -10.23 -40.87 25.08
N HIS A 148 -9.01 -40.45 25.38
CA HIS A 148 -8.31 -40.98 26.55
C HIS A 148 -9.07 -40.62 27.83
N GLU A 149 -9.31 -41.63 28.68
CA GLU A 149 -10.08 -41.52 29.93
C GLU A 149 -11.50 -40.94 29.76
N GLN A 150 -12.06 -40.95 28.55
CA GLN A 150 -13.36 -40.33 28.24
C GLN A 150 -13.45 -38.82 28.58
N LYS A 151 -12.31 -38.10 28.51
CA LYS A 151 -12.25 -36.67 28.86
C LYS A 151 -12.17 -35.75 27.64
N ASN A 152 -12.79 -34.58 27.76
CA ASN A 152 -12.62 -33.47 26.83
C ASN A 152 -11.27 -32.77 27.04
N ALA A 153 -10.82 -32.04 26.01
CA ALA A 153 -9.55 -31.32 25.99
C ALA A 153 -9.76 -29.89 25.46
N SER A 154 -8.67 -29.12 25.39
CA SER A 154 -8.69 -27.80 24.73
C SER A 154 -9.16 -27.95 23.28
N GLY A 155 -9.95 -26.99 22.78
CA GLY A 155 -10.45 -27.04 21.41
C GLY A 155 -9.36 -26.98 20.33
N TYR A 156 -8.14 -26.59 20.69
CA TYR A 156 -6.98 -26.49 19.79
C TYR A 156 -6.24 -27.81 19.54
N VAL A 157 -6.61 -28.90 20.21
CA VAL A 157 -5.89 -30.19 20.17
C VAL A 157 -6.83 -31.34 19.77
N ARG A 158 -6.27 -32.56 19.68
CA ARG A 158 -7.00 -33.79 19.29
C ARG A 158 -7.63 -33.69 17.89
N HIS A 159 -6.86 -33.16 16.96
CA HIS A 159 -7.09 -33.26 15.53
C HIS A 159 -6.28 -34.44 14.99
N VAL A 160 -6.98 -35.54 14.66
CA VAL A 160 -6.37 -36.71 14.01
C VAL A 160 -6.54 -36.57 12.51
N ASP A 161 -5.44 -36.66 11.77
CA ASP A 161 -5.41 -36.38 10.34
C ASP A 161 -5.61 -37.65 9.52
N CYS A 162 -4.62 -38.55 9.52
CA CYS A 162 -4.67 -39.78 8.74
C CYS A 162 -3.89 -40.91 9.42
N MET A 163 -4.06 -42.13 8.91
CA MET A 163 -3.35 -43.33 9.34
C MET A 163 -2.78 -44.07 8.13
N LEU A 164 -1.60 -44.68 8.30
CA LEU A 164 -0.94 -45.49 7.29
C LEU A 164 -0.51 -46.82 7.89
N LEU A 165 -1.07 -47.91 7.41
CA LEU A 165 -0.73 -49.27 7.80
C LEU A 165 0.21 -49.82 6.75
N THR A 166 1.35 -50.38 7.15
CA THR A 166 2.28 -50.98 6.20
C THR A 166 3.05 -52.15 6.80
N THR A 167 3.40 -53.11 5.96
CA THR A 167 4.36 -54.18 6.29
C THR A 167 5.81 -53.77 6.04
N ASP A 168 6.07 -52.58 5.46
CA ASP A 168 7.41 -52.00 5.32
C ASP A 168 7.78 -51.19 6.57
N HIS A 169 8.66 -51.75 7.41
CA HIS A 169 9.09 -51.10 8.66
C HIS A 169 10.13 -50.01 8.44
N GLU A 170 10.71 -49.90 7.24
CA GLU A 170 11.66 -48.86 6.87
C GLU A 170 10.97 -47.68 6.17
N LEU A 171 9.66 -47.80 5.86
CA LEU A 171 8.88 -46.74 5.24
C LEU A 171 8.76 -45.52 6.16
N VAL A 172 9.17 -44.36 5.63
CA VAL A 172 8.90 -43.06 6.23
C VAL A 172 7.53 -42.59 5.73
N PRO A 173 6.54 -42.37 6.60
CA PRO A 173 5.18 -42.08 6.17
C PRO A 173 5.06 -40.70 5.50
N ASP A 174 4.38 -40.67 4.35
CA ASP A 174 3.99 -39.45 3.64
C ASP A 174 2.54 -39.60 3.15
N HIS A 175 1.76 -38.53 3.33
CA HIS A 175 0.35 -38.47 2.93
C HIS A 175 0.17 -37.92 1.51
N LEU A 176 1.13 -37.16 0.98
CA LEU A 176 1.01 -36.50 -0.33
C LEU A 176 0.68 -37.47 -1.48
N PRO A 177 1.22 -38.71 -1.53
CA PRO A 177 0.89 -39.67 -2.59
C PRO A 177 -0.57 -40.17 -2.60
N TYR A 178 -1.34 -39.93 -1.53
CA TYR A 178 -2.73 -40.39 -1.38
C TYR A 178 -3.77 -39.26 -1.53
N GLY A 179 -3.28 -38.02 -1.64
CA GLY A 179 -4.08 -36.84 -1.92
C GLY A 179 -4.26 -36.55 -3.42
N PRO A 180 -4.93 -35.45 -3.77
CA PRO A 180 -5.01 -34.96 -5.14
C PRO A 180 -3.62 -34.74 -5.76
N GLN A 181 -3.44 -35.14 -7.02
CA GLN A 181 -2.15 -35.07 -7.71
C GLN A 181 -2.15 -34.01 -8.80
N THR A 182 -1.08 -33.21 -8.86
CA THR A 182 -0.85 -32.23 -9.93
C THR A 182 0.39 -32.63 -10.73
N ARG A 183 0.23 -32.77 -12.05
CA ARG A 183 1.29 -33.13 -12.98
C ARG A 183 1.47 -32.03 -14.01
N MET A 184 2.71 -31.81 -14.44
CA MET A 184 3.03 -30.88 -15.53
C MET A 184 3.99 -31.50 -16.54
N ARG A 185 3.76 -31.27 -17.83
CA ARG A 185 4.70 -31.63 -18.90
C ARG A 185 5.06 -30.40 -19.72
N VAL A 186 6.31 -30.31 -20.14
CA VAL A 186 6.81 -29.20 -20.93
C VAL A 186 7.28 -29.70 -22.29
N THR A 187 6.88 -29.02 -23.36
CA THR A 187 7.48 -29.12 -24.70
C THR A 187 8.19 -27.81 -25.03
N ILE A 188 9.50 -27.85 -25.27
CA ILE A 188 10.31 -26.65 -25.54
C ILE A 188 10.13 -26.20 -27.00
N GLY A 189 9.86 -24.91 -27.19
CA GLY A 189 9.71 -24.30 -28.52
C GLY A 189 11.04 -24.03 -29.25
N GLU A 190 10.93 -23.59 -30.49
CA GLU A 190 12.07 -23.18 -31.31
C GLU A 190 12.66 -21.83 -30.88
N GLY A 191 13.96 -21.64 -31.09
CA GLY A 191 14.64 -20.35 -30.94
C GLY A 191 15.69 -20.27 -29.82
N TYR A 192 16.15 -21.41 -29.29
CA TYR A 192 17.28 -21.46 -28.35
C TYR A 192 18.55 -21.93 -29.06
N ASP A 193 19.60 -21.11 -29.02
CA ASP A 193 20.90 -21.34 -29.65
C ASP A 193 21.84 -22.22 -28.81
N ARG A 194 21.52 -22.38 -27.52
CA ARG A 194 22.25 -23.20 -26.55
C ARG A 194 21.27 -23.99 -25.68
N PRO A 195 21.72 -25.09 -25.05
CA PRO A 195 20.89 -25.83 -24.10
C PRO A 195 20.38 -24.93 -22.96
N ILE A 196 19.20 -25.27 -22.46
CA ILE A 196 18.47 -24.52 -21.44
C ILE A 196 17.87 -25.47 -20.40
N TYR A 197 17.40 -24.93 -19.28
CA TYR A 197 16.46 -25.61 -18.39
C TYR A 197 15.37 -24.64 -17.96
N MET A 198 14.29 -25.17 -17.43
CA MET A 198 13.25 -24.34 -16.81
C MET A 198 13.47 -24.27 -15.31
N HIS A 199 13.66 -23.06 -14.80
CA HIS A 199 13.70 -22.77 -13.37
C HIS A 199 12.29 -22.41 -12.89
N LEU A 200 11.88 -23.02 -11.79
CA LEU A 200 10.63 -22.74 -11.10
C LEU A 200 10.93 -22.23 -9.70
N PHE A 201 10.45 -21.02 -9.40
CA PHE A 201 10.29 -20.52 -8.04
C PHE A 201 8.82 -20.72 -7.63
N ALA A 202 8.55 -21.69 -6.77
CA ALA A 202 7.22 -21.89 -6.21
C ALA A 202 7.07 -20.96 -5.01
N ASP A 203 6.20 -19.96 -5.12
CA ASP A 203 5.85 -19.00 -4.07
C ASP A 203 4.55 -19.45 -3.37
N HIS A 204 4.57 -19.49 -2.05
CA HIS A 204 3.51 -20.05 -1.21
C HIS A 204 2.89 -19.00 -0.30
N TYR A 205 1.66 -19.27 0.15
CA TYR A 205 0.90 -18.36 1.02
C TYR A 205 1.01 -18.71 2.51
N ARG A 206 1.94 -19.58 2.87
CA ARG A 206 2.32 -19.92 4.25
C ARG A 206 3.71 -20.56 4.26
N ALA A 207 4.35 -20.55 5.42
CA ALA A 207 5.65 -21.19 5.61
C ALA A 207 5.63 -22.73 5.32
N PRO A 208 6.71 -23.28 4.73
CA PRO A 208 7.83 -22.57 4.11
C PRO A 208 7.35 -21.77 2.89
N TRP A 209 7.75 -20.50 2.80
CA TRP A 209 7.15 -19.52 1.90
C TRP A 209 7.53 -19.71 0.43
N TYR A 210 8.60 -20.45 0.15
CA TYR A 210 9.01 -20.72 -1.21
C TYR A 210 9.94 -21.92 -1.32
N ALA A 211 10.07 -22.44 -2.54
CA ALA A 211 11.10 -23.40 -2.91
C ALA A 211 11.55 -23.22 -4.36
N HIS A 212 12.81 -23.60 -4.63
CA HIS A 212 13.38 -23.59 -5.98
C HIS A 212 13.40 -24.99 -6.58
N TYR A 213 13.01 -25.07 -7.85
CA TYR A 213 13.03 -26.29 -8.65
C TYR A 213 13.68 -26.03 -10.01
N ALA A 214 14.23 -27.10 -10.57
CA ALA A 214 14.79 -27.13 -11.91
C ALA A 214 14.16 -28.29 -12.69
N ILE A 215 13.79 -28.03 -13.94
CA ILE A 215 13.15 -29.00 -14.83
C ILE A 215 14.07 -29.20 -16.04
N GLY A 216 14.55 -30.43 -16.20
CA GLY A 216 15.41 -30.88 -17.30
C GLY A 216 14.81 -32.11 -18.02
N ARG A 217 15.64 -32.80 -18.82
CA ARG A 217 15.23 -34.00 -19.56
C ARG A 217 14.74 -35.14 -18.67
N ASP A 218 15.29 -35.26 -17.47
CA ASP A 218 14.90 -36.26 -16.48
C ASP A 218 13.75 -35.82 -15.55
N GLY A 219 13.14 -34.65 -15.82
CA GLY A 219 12.00 -34.13 -15.08
C GLY A 219 12.37 -33.08 -14.03
N ILE A 220 11.54 -32.97 -12.99
CA ILE A 220 11.65 -31.94 -11.95
C ILE A 220 12.49 -32.40 -10.76
N ARG A 221 13.29 -31.48 -10.21
CA ARG A 221 14.02 -31.67 -8.95
C ARG A 221 14.05 -30.39 -8.13
N GLN A 222 14.15 -30.50 -6.81
CA GLN A 222 14.37 -29.36 -5.93
C GLN A 222 15.85 -28.94 -5.97
N ALA A 223 16.20 -28.06 -6.91
CA ALA A 223 17.54 -27.53 -7.11
C ALA A 223 17.49 -26.18 -7.87
N LEU A 224 18.61 -25.44 -7.87
CA LEU A 224 18.73 -24.21 -8.67
C LEU A 224 18.92 -24.47 -10.17
N ALA A 225 19.52 -25.60 -10.53
CA ALA A 225 19.78 -26.04 -11.92
C ALA A 225 19.92 -27.58 -11.98
N PRO A 226 19.66 -28.22 -13.13
CA PRO A 226 19.93 -29.65 -13.33
C PRO A 226 21.41 -29.88 -13.73
N PRO A 227 21.91 -31.13 -13.71
CA PRO A 227 23.18 -31.50 -14.34
C PRO A 227 23.20 -31.11 -15.81
N ALA A 228 24.39 -30.76 -16.32
CA ALA A 228 24.55 -30.28 -17.71
C ALA A 228 24.04 -31.27 -18.77
N ALA A 229 24.10 -32.58 -18.51
CA ALA A 229 23.60 -33.62 -19.40
C ALA A 229 22.06 -33.63 -19.55
N GLU A 230 21.35 -33.05 -18.58
CA GLU A 230 19.89 -33.00 -18.51
C GLU A 230 19.31 -31.67 -19.02
N LEU A 231 20.14 -30.79 -19.58
CA LEU A 231 19.68 -29.56 -20.22
C LEU A 231 18.87 -29.88 -21.49
N LEU A 232 17.78 -29.15 -21.67
CA LEU A 232 16.84 -29.26 -22.78
C LEU A 232 17.33 -28.49 -24.02
N GLN A 233 16.89 -28.94 -25.19
CA GLN A 233 17.05 -28.30 -26.50
C GLN A 233 15.68 -27.99 -27.12
N SER A 234 15.64 -27.18 -28.19
CA SER A 234 14.40 -26.95 -28.94
C SER A 234 13.79 -28.26 -29.42
N GLY A 235 12.48 -28.43 -29.20
CA GLY A 235 11.73 -29.64 -29.50
C GLY A 235 11.73 -30.71 -28.41
N ASP A 236 12.60 -30.61 -27.38
CA ASP A 236 12.60 -31.58 -26.27
C ASP A 236 11.27 -31.55 -25.50
N VAL A 237 10.85 -32.73 -25.04
CA VAL A 237 9.66 -32.94 -24.20
C VAL A 237 10.09 -33.59 -22.90
N THR A 238 9.69 -33.00 -21.76
CA THR A 238 9.97 -33.58 -20.44
C THR A 238 9.08 -34.79 -20.15
N PRO A 239 9.45 -35.68 -19.22
CA PRO A 239 8.45 -36.56 -18.60
C PRO A 239 7.37 -35.73 -17.88
N TRP A 240 6.28 -36.39 -17.47
CA TRP A 240 5.32 -35.80 -16.55
C TRP A 240 5.98 -35.54 -15.19
N CYS A 241 6.16 -34.26 -14.86
CA CYS A 241 6.74 -33.79 -13.62
C CYS A 241 5.70 -33.76 -12.51
N ASP A 242 6.04 -34.27 -11.33
CA ASP A 242 5.20 -34.21 -10.14
C ASP A 242 5.30 -32.82 -9.47
N LEU A 243 4.23 -32.03 -9.54
CA LEU A 243 4.13 -30.74 -8.88
C LEU A 243 3.39 -30.81 -7.54
N THR A 244 2.85 -31.96 -7.13
CA THR A 244 2.10 -32.12 -5.88
C THR A 244 2.86 -31.58 -4.66
N PRO A 245 4.18 -31.80 -4.48
CA PRO A 245 4.92 -31.23 -3.35
C PRO A 245 5.06 -29.70 -3.40
N THR A 246 4.86 -29.10 -4.58
CA THR A 246 4.99 -27.66 -4.82
C THR A 246 3.68 -26.91 -4.68
N VAL A 247 2.54 -27.60 -4.66
CA VAL A 247 1.19 -27.03 -4.65
C VAL A 247 0.50 -27.43 -3.34
N TYR A 248 0.28 -26.46 -2.45
CA TYR A 248 -0.30 -26.76 -1.15
C TYR A 248 -1.80 -27.02 -1.23
N GLN A 249 -2.26 -28.09 -0.59
CA GLN A 249 -3.67 -28.49 -0.63
C GLN A 249 -4.63 -27.48 0.04
N ASP A 250 -4.13 -26.49 0.79
CA ASP A 250 -4.94 -25.44 1.41
C ASP A 250 -4.99 -24.11 0.66
N SER A 251 -4.05 -23.89 -0.26
CA SER A 251 -3.81 -22.56 -0.83
C SER A 251 -3.25 -22.53 -2.24
N GLY A 252 -2.79 -23.66 -2.77
CA GLY A 252 -2.12 -23.75 -4.05
C GLY A 252 -0.69 -23.18 -4.00
N ALA A 253 -0.26 -22.59 -5.12
CA ALA A 253 1.02 -21.89 -5.23
C ALA A 253 1.00 -20.88 -6.40
N ALA A 254 1.81 -19.83 -6.31
CA ALA A 254 2.19 -19.02 -7.46
C ALA A 254 3.49 -19.56 -8.07
N LEU A 255 3.39 -20.20 -9.24
CA LEU A 255 4.50 -20.84 -9.92
C LEU A 255 5.18 -19.83 -10.85
N ASN A 256 6.36 -19.36 -10.45
CA ASN A 256 7.15 -18.39 -11.21
C ASN A 256 8.20 -19.12 -12.05
N PHE A 257 7.99 -19.16 -13.37
CA PHE A 257 8.85 -19.83 -14.32
C PHE A 257 9.79 -18.87 -15.05
N SER A 258 10.99 -19.36 -15.36
CA SER A 258 11.94 -18.71 -16.26
C SER A 258 12.80 -19.77 -16.98
N VAL A 259 13.24 -19.48 -18.20
CA VAL A 259 14.12 -20.37 -18.96
C VAL A 259 15.56 -19.88 -18.85
N ARG A 260 16.50 -20.76 -18.54
CA ARG A 260 17.87 -20.35 -18.18
C ARG A 260 18.93 -21.23 -18.84
N HIS A 261 20.06 -20.62 -19.18
CA HIS A 261 21.28 -21.35 -19.57
C HIS A 261 22.11 -21.73 -18.34
N SER A 262 22.14 -20.84 -17.35
CA SER A 262 22.64 -21.08 -16.00
C SER A 262 21.82 -20.29 -15.00
N TYR A 263 21.96 -20.56 -13.71
CA TYR A 263 21.17 -19.85 -12.69
C TYR A 263 21.30 -18.32 -12.77
N HIS A 264 22.46 -17.79 -13.16
CA HIS A 264 22.72 -16.36 -13.31
C HIS A 264 22.57 -15.83 -14.74
N GLU A 265 22.23 -16.69 -15.70
CA GLU A 265 22.14 -16.35 -17.13
C GLU A 265 20.78 -16.81 -17.69
N PRO A 266 19.72 -15.97 -17.57
CA PRO A 266 18.43 -16.27 -18.17
C PRO A 266 18.48 -16.17 -19.71
N ALA A 267 17.67 -16.99 -20.38
CA ALA A 267 17.40 -16.82 -21.80
C ALA A 267 16.59 -15.53 -22.03
N THR A 268 16.66 -14.94 -23.22
CA THR A 268 15.94 -13.69 -23.53
C THR A 268 14.44 -13.89 -23.69
N THR A 269 14.02 -15.08 -24.14
CA THR A 269 12.61 -15.41 -24.39
C THR A 269 12.22 -16.72 -23.72
N PHE A 270 10.93 -16.91 -23.45
CA PHE A 270 10.35 -18.18 -23.04
C PHE A 270 9.33 -18.62 -24.09
N ARG A 271 9.70 -19.65 -24.83
CA ARG A 271 8.86 -20.36 -25.81
C ARG A 271 8.71 -21.81 -25.42
N ALA A 272 7.51 -22.21 -25.02
CA ALA A 272 7.18 -23.59 -24.68
C ALA A 272 5.68 -23.82 -24.65
N LYS A 273 5.28 -25.09 -24.70
CA LYS A 273 3.93 -25.54 -24.36
C LYS A 273 3.97 -26.24 -23.01
N LEU A 274 3.15 -25.79 -22.07
CA LEU A 274 3.02 -26.35 -20.71
C LEU A 274 1.66 -27.02 -20.58
N GLU A 275 1.65 -28.33 -20.34
CA GLU A 275 0.44 -29.13 -20.13
C GLU A 275 0.32 -29.47 -18.65
N PHE A 276 -0.78 -29.07 -18.01
CA PHE A 276 -1.12 -29.42 -16.64
C PHE A 276 -2.19 -30.52 -16.64
N GLY A 277 -2.03 -31.51 -15.78
CA GLY A 277 -2.91 -32.65 -15.73
C GLY A 277 -2.95 -33.36 -14.38
N ARG A 278 -3.82 -34.36 -14.30
CA ARG A 278 -3.96 -35.25 -13.14
C ARG A 278 -4.08 -36.72 -13.59
N PRO A 279 -3.73 -37.70 -12.76
CA PRO A 279 -3.96 -39.11 -13.06
C PRO A 279 -5.46 -39.43 -13.20
N ARG A 280 -5.86 -40.18 -14.23
CA ARG A 280 -7.28 -40.53 -14.48
C ARG A 280 -7.93 -41.38 -13.39
N ASN A 281 -7.14 -42.25 -12.75
CA ASN A 281 -7.62 -43.22 -11.76
C ASN A 281 -7.20 -42.87 -10.32
N GLY A 282 -6.76 -41.63 -10.06
CA GLY A 282 -6.32 -41.19 -8.73
C GLY A 282 -5.03 -41.83 -8.19
N ALA A 283 -4.47 -42.84 -8.86
CA ALA A 283 -3.22 -43.49 -8.47
C ALA A 283 -2.02 -42.56 -8.75
N SER A 284 -1.26 -42.23 -7.70
CA SER A 284 -0.11 -41.30 -7.77
C SER A 284 1.05 -41.76 -8.67
N GLN A 285 1.14 -43.06 -8.97
CA GLN A 285 2.16 -43.65 -9.84
C GLN A 285 1.68 -43.95 -11.27
N SER A 286 0.47 -43.51 -11.66
CA SER A 286 -0.06 -43.76 -13.01
C SER A 286 0.53 -42.78 -14.03
N ASP A 287 1.07 -43.32 -15.14
CA ASP A 287 1.46 -42.54 -16.32
C ASP A 287 0.27 -42.14 -17.20
N ASP A 288 -0.94 -42.64 -16.92
CA ASP A 288 -2.19 -42.24 -17.57
C ASP A 288 -2.70 -40.90 -17.00
N ILE A 289 -2.26 -39.81 -17.62
CA ILE A 289 -2.57 -38.43 -17.23
C ILE A 289 -3.64 -37.81 -18.13
N GLU A 290 -4.72 -37.34 -17.52
CA GLU A 290 -5.69 -36.46 -18.13
C GLU A 290 -5.11 -35.04 -18.21
N VAL A 291 -4.94 -34.50 -19.42
CA VAL A 291 -4.58 -33.09 -19.62
C VAL A 291 -5.80 -32.22 -19.31
N ILE A 292 -5.65 -31.36 -18.31
CA ILE A 292 -6.70 -30.45 -17.83
C ILE A 292 -6.61 -29.10 -18.52
N LYS A 293 -5.40 -28.53 -18.61
CA LYS A 293 -5.18 -27.23 -19.27
C LYS A 293 -3.81 -27.20 -19.95
N THR A 294 -3.76 -26.55 -21.11
CA THR A 294 -2.52 -26.32 -21.86
C THR A 294 -2.28 -24.83 -22.00
N PHE A 295 -1.05 -24.40 -21.78
CA PHE A 295 -0.59 -23.04 -22.00
C PHE A 295 0.46 -23.02 -23.11
N ASP A 296 0.15 -22.34 -24.22
CA ASP A 296 1.14 -21.98 -25.23
C ASP A 296 1.81 -20.67 -24.83
N VAL A 297 3.08 -20.75 -24.47
CA VAL A 297 3.84 -19.64 -23.88
C VAL A 297 4.78 -19.08 -24.95
N GLN A 298 4.62 -17.79 -25.21
CA GLN A 298 5.61 -16.94 -25.84
C GLN A 298 5.75 -15.70 -24.96
N SER A 299 6.90 -15.54 -24.31
CA SER A 299 7.18 -14.46 -23.36
C SER A 299 8.51 -13.78 -23.68
N THR A 300 8.52 -12.45 -23.76
CA THR A 300 9.71 -11.60 -23.88
C THR A 300 9.54 -10.33 -23.04
N PRO A 301 10.29 -10.15 -21.93
CA PRO A 301 11.27 -11.05 -21.33
C PRO A 301 10.70 -12.40 -20.90
N ASN A 302 11.57 -13.36 -20.59
CA ASN A 302 11.24 -14.79 -20.45
C ASN A 302 10.44 -15.20 -19.19
N GLY A 303 9.97 -14.27 -18.35
CA GLY A 303 9.24 -14.62 -17.13
C GLY A 303 7.81 -15.05 -17.42
N LEU A 304 7.28 -15.94 -16.59
CA LEU A 304 5.89 -16.40 -16.62
C LEU A 304 5.44 -16.71 -15.20
N VAL A 305 4.26 -16.24 -14.81
CA VAL A 305 3.61 -16.71 -13.57
C VAL A 305 2.36 -17.50 -13.90
N ILE A 306 2.22 -18.69 -13.29
CA ILE A 306 1.00 -19.49 -13.33
C ILE A 306 0.51 -19.69 -11.90
N ILE A 307 -0.75 -19.37 -11.63
CA ILE A 307 -1.37 -19.71 -10.35
C ILE A 307 -1.87 -21.14 -10.43
N ALA A 308 -1.30 -22.01 -9.60
CA ALA A 308 -1.77 -23.37 -9.42
C ALA A 308 -2.77 -23.41 -8.26
N PRO A 309 -4.02 -23.86 -8.46
CA PRO A 309 -5.00 -24.06 -7.40
C PRO A 309 -4.56 -25.21 -6.47
N PRO A 310 -5.22 -25.40 -5.31
CA PRO A 310 -4.88 -26.49 -4.39
C PRO A 310 -4.93 -27.91 -4.98
N ASN A 311 -5.79 -28.15 -5.97
CA ASN A 311 -5.86 -29.39 -6.74
C ASN A 311 -6.53 -29.14 -8.11
N LEU A 312 -6.57 -30.14 -8.99
CA LEU A 312 -7.26 -30.07 -10.28
C LEU A 312 -8.53 -30.93 -10.30
N GLU A 313 -9.22 -31.05 -9.16
CA GLU A 313 -10.35 -31.97 -9.01
C GLU A 313 -11.71 -31.37 -9.35
N THR A 314 -11.90 -30.07 -9.06
CA THR A 314 -13.17 -29.36 -9.21
C THR A 314 -13.11 -28.30 -10.30
N ALA A 315 -14.26 -27.97 -10.89
CA ALA A 315 -14.36 -26.92 -11.92
C ALA A 315 -13.84 -25.56 -11.41
N ASP A 316 -14.15 -25.19 -10.16
CA ASP A 316 -13.70 -23.93 -9.55
C ASP A 316 -12.18 -23.86 -9.43
N ASN A 317 -11.54 -24.93 -8.98
CA ASN A 317 -10.10 -24.98 -8.91
C ASN A 317 -9.48 -24.93 -10.31
N ILE A 318 -10.02 -25.69 -11.27
CA ILE A 318 -9.55 -25.67 -12.65
C ILE A 318 -9.66 -24.26 -13.26
N ALA A 319 -10.71 -23.49 -12.94
CA ALA A 319 -10.87 -22.12 -13.38
C ALA A 319 -9.82 -21.16 -12.81
N LEU A 320 -9.25 -21.45 -11.64
CA LEU A 320 -8.16 -20.67 -11.03
C LEU A 320 -6.78 -20.99 -11.63
N LEU A 321 -6.63 -22.09 -12.36
CA LEU A 321 -5.41 -22.42 -13.09
C LEU A 321 -5.24 -21.48 -14.27
N LYS A 322 -4.63 -20.32 -14.04
CA LYS A 322 -4.46 -19.24 -15.02
C LYS A 322 -3.03 -18.71 -15.01
N ARG A 323 -2.57 -18.21 -16.16
CA ARG A 323 -1.33 -17.46 -16.25
C ARG A 323 -1.54 -15.96 -16.01
N ASP A 324 -0.45 -15.28 -15.70
CA ASP A 324 -0.34 -13.82 -15.55
C ASP A 324 -1.17 -13.00 -16.58
N ALA A 325 -1.05 -13.30 -17.87
CA ALA A 325 -1.75 -12.62 -18.94
C ALA A 325 -3.29 -12.74 -18.86
N GLU A 326 -3.80 -13.89 -18.41
CA GLU A 326 -5.25 -14.09 -18.27
C GLU A 326 -5.80 -13.22 -17.13
N PHE A 327 -5.09 -13.15 -15.99
CA PHE A 327 -5.47 -12.29 -14.88
C PHE A 327 -5.42 -10.80 -15.25
N ALA A 328 -4.34 -10.37 -15.91
CA ALA A 328 -4.15 -8.99 -16.34
C ALA A 328 -5.25 -8.56 -17.32
N GLU A 329 -5.65 -9.44 -18.23
CA GLU A 329 -6.70 -9.16 -19.21
C GLU A 329 -8.10 -9.17 -18.59
N GLU A 330 -8.39 -10.08 -17.67
CA GLU A 330 -9.68 -10.16 -16.98
C GLU A 330 -9.95 -8.89 -16.15
N VAL A 331 -9.02 -8.55 -15.26
CA VAL A 331 -9.15 -7.33 -14.43
C VAL A 331 -9.03 -6.09 -15.29
N GLY A 332 -8.18 -6.12 -16.30
CA GLY A 332 -8.06 -5.07 -17.27
C GLY A 332 -9.37 -4.72 -17.98
N LYS A 333 -10.09 -5.72 -18.50
CA LYS A 333 -11.39 -5.49 -19.16
C LYS A 333 -12.41 -4.87 -18.21
N MET A 334 -12.41 -5.31 -16.95
CA MET A 334 -13.24 -4.70 -15.91
C MET A 334 -12.87 -3.23 -15.71
N ALA A 335 -11.58 -2.90 -15.65
CA ALA A 335 -11.10 -1.53 -15.52
C ALA A 335 -11.40 -0.66 -16.75
N ASP A 336 -11.27 -1.19 -17.97
CA ASP A 336 -11.61 -0.47 -19.20
C ASP A 336 -13.11 -0.10 -19.26
N ALA A 337 -13.97 -0.95 -18.71
CA ALA A 337 -15.42 -0.74 -18.64
C ALA A 337 -15.88 0.00 -17.37
N PHE A 338 -14.98 0.25 -16.41
CA PHE A 338 -15.32 0.84 -15.13
C PHE A 338 -15.64 2.34 -15.29
N GLU A 339 -16.66 2.82 -14.57
CA GLU A 339 -16.98 4.24 -14.54
C GLU A 339 -16.05 4.99 -13.59
N TRP A 340 -14.90 5.43 -14.11
CA TRP A 340 -13.91 6.14 -13.33
C TRP A 340 -14.37 7.55 -12.92
N PRO A 341 -13.98 8.02 -11.73
CA PRO A 341 -14.32 9.36 -11.24
C PRO A 341 -13.76 10.44 -12.17
N LYS A 342 -14.59 11.46 -12.42
CA LYS A 342 -14.29 12.55 -13.37
C LYS A 342 -13.87 13.86 -12.69
N HIS A 343 -13.99 13.96 -11.38
CA HIS A 343 -13.60 15.14 -10.60
C HIS A 343 -12.15 15.03 -10.10
N GLY A 344 -11.60 16.18 -9.71
CA GLY A 344 -10.19 16.32 -9.33
C GLY A 344 -9.19 16.13 -10.48
N ARG A 345 -7.90 15.97 -10.15
CA ARG A 345 -6.81 15.72 -11.12
C ARG A 345 -5.67 14.92 -10.49
N ARG A 346 -4.91 14.19 -11.30
CA ARG A 346 -3.71 13.46 -10.86
C ARG A 346 -2.72 14.41 -10.15
N PRO A 347 -2.13 14.01 -8.98
CA PRO A 347 -1.07 14.77 -8.34
C PRO A 347 0.18 14.85 -9.23
N VAL A 348 0.84 16.00 -9.25
CA VAL A 348 2.07 16.24 -10.02
C VAL A 348 3.25 16.55 -9.10
N LYS A 349 3.01 17.28 -8.01
CA LYS A 349 4.04 17.77 -7.08
C LYS A 349 4.13 16.94 -5.81
N ILE A 350 2.99 16.55 -5.23
CA ILE A 350 2.95 15.66 -4.06
C ILE A 350 3.15 14.22 -4.55
N PRO A 351 4.19 13.49 -4.11
CA PRO A 351 4.34 12.08 -4.46
C PRO A 351 3.20 11.28 -3.85
N PHE A 352 2.38 10.67 -4.71
CA PHE A 352 1.33 9.74 -4.35
C PHE A 352 1.61 8.44 -5.09
N LEU A 353 2.37 7.58 -4.41
CA LEU A 353 2.95 6.38 -4.95
C LEU A 353 2.05 5.17 -4.70
N VAL A 354 2.27 4.07 -5.42
CA VAL A 354 1.57 2.79 -5.20
C VAL A 354 2.54 1.64 -4.96
N SER A 355 2.16 0.74 -4.06
CA SER A 355 2.78 -0.58 -3.93
C SER A 355 2.20 -1.53 -4.97
N ALA A 356 2.85 -1.60 -6.14
CA ALA A 356 2.51 -2.50 -7.23
C ALA A 356 3.77 -3.20 -7.77
N SER A 357 3.77 -4.53 -7.79
CA SER A 357 4.86 -5.34 -8.37
C SER A 357 4.42 -5.90 -9.71
N LEU A 358 4.72 -5.21 -10.81
CA LEU A 358 4.36 -5.69 -12.15
C LEU A 358 5.37 -6.68 -12.72
N ARG A 359 5.74 -7.71 -11.93
CA ARG A 359 6.71 -8.74 -12.29
C ARG A 359 6.47 -10.03 -11.49
N GLY A 360 7.03 -11.14 -11.99
CA GLY A 360 7.15 -12.38 -11.22
C GLY A 360 8.30 -12.31 -10.22
N TYR A 361 8.39 -13.32 -9.35
CA TYR A 361 9.47 -13.46 -8.39
C TYR A 361 10.81 -13.64 -9.12
N ALA A 362 11.69 -12.65 -9.00
CA ALA A 362 13.03 -12.56 -9.59
C ALA A 362 13.14 -12.48 -11.13
N SER A 363 12.04 -12.52 -11.90
CA SER A 363 12.07 -12.39 -13.38
C SER A 363 10.96 -11.48 -13.90
N PRO A 364 11.26 -10.52 -14.79
CA PRO A 364 10.24 -9.75 -15.49
C PRO A 364 9.34 -10.67 -16.34
N VAL A 365 8.03 -10.47 -16.25
CA VAL A 365 7.05 -11.14 -17.13
C VAL A 365 7.08 -10.55 -18.54
N ASP A 366 6.29 -11.12 -19.45
CA ASP A 366 6.12 -10.59 -20.81
C ASP A 366 5.79 -9.09 -20.80
N ALA A 367 6.37 -8.35 -21.74
CA ALA A 367 6.14 -6.92 -21.87
C ALA A 367 4.65 -6.56 -22.00
N SER A 368 3.85 -7.36 -22.71
CA SER A 368 2.42 -7.11 -22.91
C SER A 368 1.61 -7.27 -21.62
N VAL A 369 2.02 -8.18 -20.73
CA VAL A 369 1.38 -8.35 -19.42
C VAL A 369 1.64 -7.12 -18.56
N LYS A 370 2.91 -6.67 -18.50
CA LYS A 370 3.28 -5.47 -17.77
C LYS A 370 2.55 -4.24 -18.32
N GLU A 371 2.49 -4.07 -19.64
CA GLU A 371 1.77 -2.96 -20.29
C GLU A 371 0.28 -2.99 -19.98
N ARG A 372 -0.34 -4.18 -20.01
CA ARG A 372 -1.76 -4.33 -19.67
C ARG A 372 -2.07 -3.92 -18.24
N GLU A 373 -1.25 -4.35 -17.29
CA GLU A 373 -1.41 -3.98 -15.88
C GLU A 373 -1.09 -2.51 -15.62
N GLN A 374 -0.08 -1.97 -16.31
CA GLN A 374 0.23 -0.54 -16.21
C GLN A 374 -0.96 0.31 -16.67
N ARG A 375 -1.60 -0.06 -17.79
CA ARG A 375 -2.83 0.60 -18.26
C ARG A 375 -3.96 0.52 -17.23
N THR A 376 -4.13 -0.61 -16.55
CA THR A 376 -5.09 -0.74 -15.44
C THR A 376 -4.75 0.21 -14.29
N LEU A 377 -3.46 0.28 -13.91
CA LEU A 377 -2.98 1.17 -12.85
C LEU A 377 -3.14 2.65 -13.18
N ASP A 378 -2.99 3.04 -14.45
CA ASP A 378 -3.05 4.43 -14.89
C ASP A 378 -4.42 5.07 -14.60
N TYR A 379 -5.49 4.28 -14.55
CA TYR A 379 -6.83 4.75 -14.16
C TYR A 379 -6.91 5.26 -12.73
N PHE A 380 -6.03 4.88 -11.81
CA PHE A 380 -6.05 5.36 -10.43
C PHE A 380 -5.40 6.73 -10.25
N GLY A 381 -4.51 7.13 -11.16
CA GLY A 381 -3.89 8.46 -11.14
C GLY A 381 -2.71 8.62 -10.18
N PHE A 382 -2.06 7.53 -9.75
CA PHE A 382 -0.80 7.61 -8.98
C PHE A 382 0.32 8.24 -9.81
N ASN A 383 1.27 8.96 -9.21
CA ASN A 383 2.40 9.59 -9.93
C ASN A 383 3.75 8.88 -9.72
N GLY A 384 3.71 7.59 -9.40
CA GLY A 384 4.86 6.70 -9.37
C GLY A 384 4.60 5.45 -8.53
N ALA A 385 5.59 4.56 -8.48
CA ALA A 385 5.56 3.38 -7.63
C ALA A 385 6.89 3.22 -6.87
N HIS A 386 7.28 1.98 -6.56
CA HIS A 386 8.42 1.66 -5.70
C HIS A 386 9.77 2.12 -6.25
N GLU A 387 9.91 2.27 -7.56
CA GLU A 387 11.12 2.75 -8.23
C GLU A 387 11.51 4.19 -7.84
N ARG A 388 10.57 4.99 -7.34
CA ARG A 388 10.82 6.34 -6.82
C ARG A 388 11.30 6.34 -5.36
N ILE A 389 11.47 5.17 -4.73
CA ILE A 389 11.95 5.03 -3.36
C ILE A 389 13.27 4.25 -3.34
N LEU A 390 14.33 4.88 -2.82
CA LEU A 390 15.56 4.16 -2.52
C LEU A 390 15.41 3.28 -1.28
N HIS A 391 16.16 2.17 -1.22
CA HIS A 391 16.17 1.27 -0.07
C HIS A 391 17.46 1.37 0.75
N GLY A 392 17.34 1.17 2.06
CA GLY A 392 18.48 1.16 2.99
C GLY A 392 19.44 -0.02 2.83
N LEU A 393 20.49 0.02 3.66
CA LEU A 393 21.63 -0.90 3.58
C LEU A 393 21.53 -2.05 4.59
N TRP A 394 20.81 -1.83 5.69
CA TRP A 394 20.46 -2.75 6.78
C TRP A 394 21.49 -3.87 7.02
N SER A 395 22.67 -3.50 7.52
CA SER A 395 23.75 -4.45 7.83
C SER A 395 24.41 -4.12 9.16
N MET A 396 24.45 -5.07 10.08
CA MET A 396 24.95 -4.88 11.45
C MET A 396 25.69 -6.13 11.93
N LYS A 397 26.63 -5.93 12.84
CA LYS A 397 27.36 -7.01 13.53
C LYS A 397 26.58 -7.41 14.78
N GLU A 398 26.51 -8.72 15.03
CA GLU A 398 25.86 -9.30 16.22
C GLU A 398 24.38 -8.86 16.41
N GLY A 399 23.72 -8.41 15.33
CA GLY A 399 22.34 -7.91 15.40
C GLY A 399 22.18 -6.61 16.20
N SER A 400 23.24 -5.83 16.44
CA SER A 400 23.21 -4.61 17.27
C SER A 400 23.20 -3.33 16.43
N TYR A 401 22.23 -2.44 16.64
CA TYR A 401 22.22 -1.10 16.02
C TYR A 401 23.44 -0.26 16.41
N CYS A 402 24.01 -0.52 17.60
CA CYS A 402 25.25 0.12 18.06
C CYS A 402 26.52 -0.39 17.34
N GLN A 403 26.40 -1.41 16.48
CA GLN A 403 27.50 -2.02 15.74
C GLN A 403 27.20 -2.13 14.22
N PRO A 404 27.01 -1.01 13.49
CA PRO A 404 26.77 -1.04 12.06
C PRO A 404 27.95 -1.65 11.29
N ASP A 405 27.66 -2.47 10.29
CA ASP A 405 28.68 -3.08 9.43
C ASP A 405 29.01 -2.16 8.24
N LEU A 406 29.79 -1.12 8.53
CA LEU A 406 30.09 -0.05 7.57
C LEU A 406 30.70 -0.54 6.25
N GLU A 407 31.54 -1.58 6.30
CA GLU A 407 32.20 -2.08 5.09
C GLU A 407 31.20 -2.76 4.17
N LYS A 408 30.32 -3.60 4.71
CA LYS A 408 29.24 -4.23 3.94
C LYS A 408 28.21 -3.20 3.44
N MET A 409 27.92 -2.18 4.25
CA MET A 409 27.06 -1.06 3.83
C MET A 409 27.65 -0.27 2.65
N LYS A 410 28.94 0.12 2.72
CA LYS A 410 29.64 0.83 1.63
C LYS A 410 29.70 0.01 0.35
N GLN A 411 29.95 -1.29 0.46
CA GLN A 411 29.94 -2.19 -0.70
C GLN A 411 28.55 -2.23 -1.34
N ARG A 412 27.49 -2.37 -0.53
CA ARG A 412 26.11 -2.43 -1.00
C ARG A 412 25.66 -1.13 -1.66
N VAL A 413 25.96 0.03 -1.08
CA VAL A 413 25.56 1.32 -1.67
C VAL A 413 26.24 1.57 -3.01
N THR A 414 27.52 1.18 -3.13
CA THR A 414 28.27 1.27 -4.40
C THR A 414 27.59 0.43 -5.49
N GLN A 415 27.18 -0.79 -5.16
CA GLN A 415 26.44 -1.66 -6.09
C GLN A 415 25.06 -1.10 -6.44
N ASN A 416 24.35 -0.51 -5.48
CA ASN A 416 23.04 0.10 -5.71
C ASN A 416 23.15 1.30 -6.67
N VAL A 417 24.12 2.19 -6.48
CA VAL A 417 24.35 3.35 -7.36
C VAL A 417 24.71 2.91 -8.78
N ALA A 418 25.55 1.89 -8.92
CA ALA A 418 25.89 1.33 -10.24
C ALA A 418 24.63 0.82 -10.95
N LYS A 419 23.82 -0.01 -10.28
CA LYS A 419 22.56 -0.53 -10.83
C LYS A 419 21.56 0.57 -11.18
N PHE A 420 21.44 1.60 -10.33
CA PHE A 420 20.56 2.75 -10.56
C PHE A 420 20.95 3.54 -11.81
N ARG A 421 22.26 3.77 -12.02
CA ARG A 421 22.77 4.42 -13.23
C ARG A 421 22.61 3.54 -14.47
N GLU A 422 22.87 2.24 -14.35
CA GLU A 422 22.69 1.28 -15.44
C GLU A 422 21.23 1.16 -15.88
N SER A 423 20.26 1.32 -14.96
CA SER A 423 18.84 1.36 -15.29
C SER A 423 18.36 2.69 -15.89
N GLY A 424 19.25 3.68 -16.03
CA GLY A 424 18.90 5.03 -16.53
C GLY A 424 18.20 5.92 -15.51
N GLY A 425 18.21 5.55 -14.22
CA GLY A 425 17.53 6.30 -13.17
C GLY A 425 18.11 7.71 -13.00
N GLN A 426 17.23 8.70 -12.81
CA GLN A 426 17.62 10.08 -12.51
C GLN A 426 17.37 10.37 -11.04
N VAL A 427 18.32 11.06 -10.42
CA VAL A 427 18.28 11.33 -8.97
C VAL A 427 17.08 12.19 -8.61
N GLU A 428 16.67 13.05 -9.53
CA GLU A 428 15.52 13.96 -9.45
C GLU A 428 14.17 13.21 -9.40
N ASP A 429 14.12 11.96 -9.86
CA ASP A 429 12.90 11.14 -9.83
C ASP A 429 12.65 10.50 -8.45
N ILE A 430 13.65 10.49 -7.58
CA ILE A 430 13.58 9.87 -6.25
C ILE A 430 12.75 10.76 -5.31
N ALA A 431 11.64 10.21 -4.80
CA ALA A 431 10.78 10.89 -3.84
C ALA A 431 11.26 10.74 -2.39
N ALA A 432 11.90 9.61 -2.05
CA ALA A 432 12.25 9.24 -0.69
C ALA A 432 13.30 8.12 -0.63
N CYS A 433 13.90 7.94 0.56
CA CYS A 433 14.72 6.77 0.89
C CYS A 433 14.12 6.04 2.11
N MET A 434 13.66 4.80 1.93
CA MET A 434 13.13 3.92 2.98
C MET A 434 14.23 3.00 3.51
N LEU A 435 14.75 3.27 4.71
CA LEU A 435 15.95 2.60 5.22
C LEU A 435 15.69 1.17 5.70
N MET A 436 14.52 0.92 6.28
CA MET A 436 14.14 -0.30 6.98
C MET A 436 12.63 -0.50 6.82
N ASP A 437 12.14 -1.65 7.28
CA ASP A 437 10.71 -2.01 7.28
C ASP A 437 10.27 -2.29 8.72
N GLU A 438 9.36 -1.47 9.24
CA GLU A 438 8.81 -1.53 10.62
C GLU A 438 9.84 -1.78 11.75
N PRO A 439 10.95 -1.03 11.82
CA PRO A 439 11.94 -1.25 12.87
C PRO A 439 11.37 -0.87 14.25
N THR A 440 11.70 -1.70 15.24
CA THR A 440 11.49 -1.37 16.66
C THR A 440 12.80 -1.03 17.34
N GLY A 441 12.71 -0.30 18.47
CA GLY A 441 13.85 -0.13 19.35
C GLY A 441 14.20 -1.46 20.03
N GLN A 442 15.48 -1.86 19.98
CA GLN A 442 15.91 -3.16 20.53
C GLN A 442 15.52 -3.30 22.01
N SER A 443 15.22 -4.53 22.45
CA SER A 443 14.70 -4.75 23.80
C SER A 443 15.75 -4.42 24.86
N ALA A 444 15.31 -3.93 26.02
CA ALA A 444 16.20 -3.68 27.15
C ALA A 444 17.00 -4.95 27.56
N GLN A 445 16.42 -6.14 27.36
CA GLN A 445 17.08 -7.42 27.58
C GLN A 445 18.27 -7.65 26.63
N PHE A 446 18.12 -7.32 25.36
CA PHE A 446 19.22 -7.40 24.41
C PHE A 446 20.30 -6.36 24.76
N MET A 447 19.89 -5.10 24.96
CA MET A 447 20.79 -3.99 25.26
C MET A 447 21.61 -4.20 26.54
N SER A 448 21.01 -4.81 27.57
CA SER A 448 21.69 -5.07 28.84
C SER A 448 22.81 -6.10 28.70
N THR A 449 22.81 -6.93 27.66
CA THR A 449 23.84 -7.96 27.43
C THR A 449 24.81 -7.61 26.31
N ASP A 450 24.41 -6.77 25.35
CA ASP A 450 25.28 -6.34 24.24
C ASP A 450 26.37 -5.35 24.68
N LYS A 451 27.61 -5.62 24.25
CA LYS A 451 28.78 -4.78 24.58
C LYS A 451 28.73 -3.43 23.85
N GLY A 452 28.24 -3.42 22.61
CA GLY A 452 28.06 -2.21 21.81
C GLY A 452 27.11 -1.23 22.50
N TYR A 453 25.95 -1.71 22.90
CA TYR A 453 24.96 -0.93 23.66
C TYR A 453 25.51 -0.39 24.97
N ARG A 454 26.13 -1.22 25.82
CA ARG A 454 26.70 -0.77 27.11
C ARG A 454 27.68 0.39 26.92
N LYS A 455 28.57 0.28 25.94
CA LYS A 455 29.55 1.32 25.61
C LYS A 455 28.87 2.59 25.11
N ARG A 456 28.03 2.49 24.07
CA ARG A 456 27.37 3.65 23.45
C ARG A 456 26.40 4.35 24.38
N PHE A 457 25.71 3.60 25.24
CA PHE A 457 24.84 4.15 26.27
C PHE A 457 25.61 5.07 27.24
N ARG A 458 26.76 4.61 27.73
CA ARG A 458 27.62 5.40 28.62
C ARG A 458 28.17 6.64 27.91
N GLU A 459 28.68 6.48 26.68
CA GLU A 459 29.17 7.60 25.86
C GLU A 459 28.08 8.65 25.61
N TRP A 460 26.85 8.22 25.33
CA TRP A 460 25.71 9.10 25.12
C TRP A 460 25.38 9.93 26.37
N LEU A 461 25.30 9.29 27.55
CA LEU A 461 25.03 10.00 28.80
C LEU A 461 26.18 10.96 29.19
N GLN A 462 27.43 10.58 28.93
CA GLN A 462 28.59 11.46 29.09
C GLN A 462 28.53 12.68 28.16
N ALA A 463 28.13 12.48 26.89
CA ALA A 463 27.96 13.57 25.94
C ALA A 463 26.85 14.56 26.36
N LYS A 464 25.83 14.07 27.07
CA LYS A 464 24.79 14.90 27.72
C LYS A 464 25.28 15.62 28.99
N ARG A 465 26.56 15.44 29.37
CA ARG A 465 27.20 16.02 30.56
C ARG A 465 26.54 15.61 31.87
N LEU A 466 25.95 14.42 31.92
CA LEU A 466 25.40 13.82 33.14
C LEU A 466 26.52 13.22 33.98
N THR A 467 26.38 13.25 35.30
CA THR A 467 27.28 12.62 36.28
C THR A 467 26.66 11.32 36.83
N PRO A 468 27.44 10.43 37.48
CA PRO A 468 26.87 9.28 38.19
C PRO A 468 25.77 9.66 39.20
N ASP A 469 25.95 10.79 39.90
CA ASP A 469 24.97 11.30 40.85
C ASP A 469 23.64 11.69 40.16
N ASP A 470 23.69 12.33 38.99
CA ASP A 470 22.48 12.63 38.18
C ASP A 470 21.75 11.35 37.75
N LEU A 471 22.49 10.25 37.64
CA LEU A 471 22.00 8.91 37.26
C LEU A 471 21.66 8.04 38.49
N LEU A 472 21.74 8.59 39.70
CA LEU A 472 21.43 7.91 40.96
C LEU A 472 22.29 6.64 41.19
N VAL A 473 23.55 6.66 40.74
CA VAL A 473 24.54 5.59 40.95
C VAL A 473 25.86 6.15 41.46
N ALA A 474 26.66 5.34 42.15
CA ALA A 474 27.89 5.83 42.77
C ALA A 474 29.03 6.03 41.76
N THR A 475 29.09 5.20 40.72
CA THR A 475 30.20 5.18 39.76
C THR A 475 29.76 5.00 38.32
N TRP A 476 30.61 5.41 37.38
CA TRP A 476 30.39 5.17 35.95
C TRP A 476 30.36 3.67 35.59
N ASP A 477 30.97 2.80 36.40
CA ASP A 477 30.99 1.36 36.14
C ASP A 477 29.60 0.73 36.29
N GLU A 478 28.73 1.32 37.11
CA GLU A 478 27.34 0.93 37.29
C GLU A 478 26.44 1.40 36.14
N VAL A 479 26.88 2.36 35.32
CA VAL A 479 26.08 2.92 34.21
C VAL A 479 26.02 1.91 33.06
N ARG A 480 24.84 1.32 32.88
CA ARG A 480 24.47 0.36 31.84
C ARG A 480 22.96 0.42 31.53
N PRO A 481 22.51 -0.11 30.38
CA PRO A 481 21.11 -0.41 30.18
C PRO A 481 20.60 -1.40 31.25
N VAL A 482 19.39 -1.18 31.76
CA VAL A 482 18.75 -2.02 32.78
C VAL A 482 17.46 -2.64 32.25
N VAL A 483 17.15 -3.86 32.68
CA VAL A 483 15.93 -4.56 32.26
C VAL A 483 14.73 -4.13 33.09
N GLU A 484 13.51 -4.49 32.66
CA GLU A 484 12.26 -4.07 33.31
C GLU A 484 12.20 -4.45 34.80
N THR A 485 12.74 -5.62 35.18
CA THR A 485 12.76 -6.08 36.57
C THR A 485 13.68 -5.28 37.48
N GLU A 486 14.54 -4.43 36.92
CA GLU A 486 15.49 -3.59 37.66
C GLU A 486 15.02 -2.13 37.78
N ARG A 487 13.86 -1.77 37.20
CA ARG A 487 13.43 -0.37 37.05
C ARG A 487 13.29 0.40 38.35
N ASP A 488 12.82 -0.24 39.42
CA ASP A 488 12.63 0.42 40.72
C ASP A 488 13.95 0.57 41.47
N ALA A 489 14.91 -0.34 41.25
CA ALA A 489 16.24 -0.28 41.85
C ALA A 489 17.15 0.75 41.14
N PHE A 490 16.97 0.94 39.83
CA PHE A 490 17.75 1.86 39.01
C PHE A 490 16.85 2.77 38.16
N PRO A 491 16.04 3.66 38.77
CA PRO A 491 15.00 4.40 38.07
C PRO A 491 15.53 5.37 37.01
N ALA A 492 16.64 6.05 37.28
CA ALA A 492 17.27 6.92 36.28
C ALA A 492 17.87 6.13 35.11
N LEU A 493 18.52 4.99 35.38
CA LEU A 493 19.03 4.12 34.31
C LEU A 493 17.88 3.52 33.48
N HIS A 494 16.74 3.17 34.09
CA HIS A 494 15.57 2.69 33.36
C HIS A 494 15.01 3.76 32.42
N TYR A 495 14.82 4.99 32.92
CA TYR A 495 14.39 6.13 32.12
C TYR A 495 15.30 6.34 30.89
N TYR A 496 16.61 6.39 31.11
CA TYR A 496 17.56 6.56 30.02
C TYR A 496 17.68 5.32 29.12
N THR A 497 17.49 4.10 29.65
CA THR A 497 17.48 2.87 28.85
C THR A 497 16.37 2.93 27.81
N GLN A 498 15.16 3.31 28.22
CA GLN A 498 14.02 3.40 27.30
C GLN A 498 14.28 4.45 26.20
N ARG A 499 14.74 5.66 26.56
CA ARG A 499 15.12 6.69 25.58
C ARG A 499 16.22 6.24 24.63
N PHE A 500 17.21 5.51 25.15
CA PHE A 500 18.34 5.05 24.34
C PHE A 500 17.95 4.00 23.29
N ARG A 501 16.81 3.29 23.46
CA ARG A 501 16.26 2.39 22.43
C ARG A 501 16.02 3.16 21.12
N THR A 502 15.39 4.32 21.22
CA THR A 502 15.14 5.22 20.10
C THR A 502 16.43 5.84 19.59
N ARG A 503 17.28 6.33 20.49
CA ARG A 503 18.56 6.95 20.09
C ARG A 503 19.45 6.02 19.27
N ALA A 504 19.62 4.78 19.70
CA ALA A 504 20.45 3.81 19.01
C ALA A 504 19.91 3.46 17.61
N LEU A 505 18.59 3.37 17.46
CA LEU A 505 17.95 3.19 16.16
C LEU A 505 18.17 4.42 15.26
N GLY A 506 17.97 5.64 15.79
CA GLY A 506 18.21 6.89 15.07
C GLY A 506 19.66 7.04 14.59
N ASP A 507 20.65 6.73 15.43
CA ASP A 507 22.07 6.76 15.07
C ASP A 507 22.40 5.73 13.95
N PHE A 508 21.77 4.56 13.99
CA PHE A 508 21.89 3.55 12.93
C PHE A 508 21.24 4.01 11.62
N MET A 509 20.08 4.67 11.69
CA MET A 509 19.43 5.30 10.53
C MET A 509 20.30 6.42 9.94
N ALA A 510 20.83 7.31 10.77
CA ALA A 510 21.72 8.40 10.36
C ALA A 510 22.98 7.89 9.66
N THR A 511 23.56 6.79 10.17
CA THR A 511 24.71 6.13 9.56
C THR A 511 24.40 5.67 8.13
N GLN A 512 23.23 5.05 7.92
CA GLN A 512 22.81 4.61 6.59
C GLN A 512 22.53 5.79 5.65
N ARG A 513 21.77 6.78 6.15
CA ARG A 513 21.47 8.02 5.40
C ARG A 513 22.73 8.66 4.86
N LYS A 514 23.72 8.88 5.73
CA LYS A 514 25.00 9.49 5.36
C LYS A 514 25.67 8.75 4.20
N LEU A 515 25.78 7.42 4.29
CA LEU A 515 26.40 6.62 3.24
C LEU A 515 25.62 6.67 1.92
N ILE A 516 24.30 6.74 1.98
CA ILE A 516 23.43 6.83 0.79
C ILE A 516 23.56 8.21 0.15
N GLU A 517 23.40 9.28 0.90
CA GLU A 517 23.48 10.66 0.38
C GLU A 517 24.88 10.95 -0.19
N GLU A 518 25.96 10.50 0.47
CA GLU A 518 27.32 10.62 -0.05
C GLU A 518 27.50 9.87 -1.38
N ALA A 519 26.91 8.67 -1.53
CA ALA A 519 27.08 7.86 -2.73
C ALA A 519 26.25 8.36 -3.92
N TYR A 520 25.06 8.91 -3.67
CA TYR A 520 24.18 9.47 -4.70
C TYR A 520 24.46 10.95 -4.99
N GLY A 521 25.13 11.68 -4.09
CA GLY A 521 25.44 13.09 -4.24
C GLY A 521 24.24 14.02 -4.05
N HIS A 522 23.20 13.56 -3.34
CA HIS A 522 21.94 14.28 -3.15
C HIS A 522 21.32 13.91 -1.80
N SER A 523 20.59 14.84 -1.17
CA SER A 523 19.85 14.58 0.07
C SER A 523 18.40 14.29 -0.24
N PHE A 524 17.84 13.25 0.39
CA PHE A 524 16.47 12.82 0.18
C PHE A 524 15.72 12.79 1.51
N PRO A 525 14.39 12.96 1.53
CA PRO A 525 13.58 12.54 2.67
C PRO A 525 13.92 11.09 3.03
N THR A 526 14.60 10.89 4.17
CA THR A 526 15.09 9.59 4.59
C THR A 526 14.27 9.10 5.77
N LEU A 527 13.69 7.93 5.61
CA LEU A 527 12.49 7.49 6.28
C LEU A 527 12.64 6.03 6.74
N VAL A 528 11.80 5.65 7.70
CA VAL A 528 11.45 4.26 8.03
C VAL A 528 9.97 4.26 8.35
N ASN A 529 9.22 3.29 7.83
CA ASN A 529 7.82 3.14 8.17
C ASN A 529 7.69 2.58 9.59
N PHE A 530 7.18 3.39 10.52
CA PHE A 530 6.83 2.91 11.84
C PHE A 530 5.39 2.40 11.85
N SER A 531 5.20 1.14 12.24
CA SER A 531 3.86 0.60 12.43
C SER A 531 3.11 1.30 13.57
N ASP A 532 1.81 1.06 13.62
CA ASP A 532 0.83 1.76 14.45
C ASP A 532 0.96 1.59 15.98
N GLY A 533 2.08 1.13 16.55
CA GLY A 533 2.17 0.89 17.99
C GLY A 533 1.88 2.13 18.85
N ALA A 534 2.23 3.32 18.34
CA ALA A 534 1.89 4.60 18.96
C ALA A 534 0.38 4.83 19.11
N THR A 535 -0.46 4.25 18.24
CA THR A 535 -1.93 4.35 18.30
C THR A 535 -2.58 3.08 18.88
N TYR A 536 -2.00 1.90 18.65
CA TYR A 536 -2.50 0.64 19.19
C TYR A 536 -2.38 0.60 20.71
N HIS A 537 -1.31 1.16 21.27
CA HIS A 537 -1.06 1.17 22.71
C HIS A 537 -1.16 2.58 23.31
N ALA A 538 -1.39 3.60 22.48
CA ALA A 538 -1.34 5.01 22.88
C ALA A 538 -0.05 5.37 23.64
N ASN A 539 1.07 4.72 23.29
CA ASN A 539 2.33 4.77 24.02
C ASN A 539 3.54 4.52 23.09
N PHE A 540 4.50 5.45 23.05
CA PHE A 540 5.69 5.34 22.18
C PHE A 540 6.62 4.16 22.53
N TYR A 541 6.81 3.87 23.82
CA TYR A 541 7.78 2.88 24.29
C TYR A 541 7.30 1.43 24.14
N SER A 542 6.04 1.22 23.76
CA SER A 542 5.52 -0.09 23.36
C SER A 542 6.34 -0.70 22.21
N GLN A 543 6.74 0.13 21.23
CA GLN A 543 7.67 -0.24 20.14
C GLN A 543 9.11 0.22 20.39
N GLY A 544 9.33 1.01 21.45
CA GLY A 544 10.65 1.57 21.77
C GLY A 544 11.09 2.71 20.88
N VAL A 545 10.13 3.40 20.25
CA VAL A 545 10.37 4.51 19.33
C VAL A 545 9.55 5.71 19.77
N ASP A 546 10.23 6.71 20.31
CA ASP A 546 9.66 8.02 20.63
C ASP A 546 9.97 8.98 19.47
N TYR A 547 8.92 9.44 18.76
CA TYR A 547 9.10 10.30 17.59
C TYR A 547 9.81 11.61 17.94
N PHE A 548 9.58 12.13 19.15
CA PHE A 548 10.25 13.33 19.60
C PHE A 548 11.75 13.04 19.78
N GLU A 549 12.14 12.01 20.53
CA GLU A 549 13.56 11.66 20.70
C GLU A 549 14.24 11.36 19.36
N LEU A 550 13.56 10.67 18.44
CA LEU A 550 14.09 10.36 17.11
C LEU A 550 14.39 11.64 16.31
N LEU A 551 13.41 12.53 16.18
CA LEU A 551 13.52 13.73 15.32
C LEU A 551 14.25 14.90 16.00
N ASP A 552 14.73 14.74 17.24
CA ASP A 552 15.58 15.74 17.90
C ASP A 552 16.98 15.77 17.29
N ALA A 553 17.47 14.65 16.76
CA ALA A 553 18.81 14.55 16.21
C ALA A 553 18.93 15.25 14.85
N ASP A 554 19.95 16.11 14.69
CA ASP A 554 20.16 16.94 13.50
C ASP A 554 20.25 16.14 12.18
N ASP A 555 20.64 14.87 12.28
CA ASP A 555 20.83 13.94 11.18
C ASP A 555 19.56 13.17 10.76
N GLN A 556 18.41 13.45 11.36
CA GLN A 556 17.10 13.03 10.86
C GLN A 556 16.42 14.16 10.07
N ASN A 557 15.83 13.85 8.92
CA ASN A 557 15.18 14.83 8.05
C ASN A 557 13.74 14.48 7.65
N ALA A 558 13.21 13.33 8.05
CA ALA A 558 11.86 12.92 7.72
C ALA A 558 11.34 11.81 8.67
N ILE A 559 10.01 11.59 8.70
CA ILE A 559 9.34 10.50 9.44
C ILE A 559 8.22 9.86 8.60
N TRP A 560 7.98 8.56 8.78
CA TRP A 560 6.94 7.81 8.08
C TRP A 560 6.10 6.97 9.03
N GLY A 561 4.77 7.08 8.90
CA GLY A 561 3.81 6.24 9.64
C GLY A 561 2.97 5.35 8.71
N GLU A 562 2.07 4.59 9.32
CA GLU A 562 1.10 3.73 8.63
C GLU A 562 -0.30 3.94 9.20
N ASP A 563 -1.34 3.61 8.45
CA ASP A 563 -2.74 3.75 8.87
C ASP A 563 -3.48 2.38 8.88
N TRP A 564 -2.77 1.30 9.24
CA TRP A 564 -3.37 -0.02 9.40
C TRP A 564 -4.55 0.03 10.36
N ALA A 565 -4.42 0.73 11.49
CA ALA A 565 -5.43 0.99 12.50
C ALA A 565 -6.15 -0.25 13.09
N ASN A 566 -5.70 -1.48 12.78
CA ASN A 566 -6.34 -2.74 13.20
C ASN A 566 -6.42 -2.91 14.72
N GLY A 567 -5.38 -2.48 15.43
CA GLY A 567 -5.32 -2.52 16.89
C GLY A 567 -5.79 -1.23 17.57
N ALA A 568 -6.12 -0.18 16.80
CA ALA A 568 -6.53 1.10 17.34
C ALA A 568 -7.99 1.04 17.85
N SER A 569 -8.37 2.00 18.70
CA SER A 569 -9.76 2.14 19.14
C SER A 569 -10.71 2.63 18.05
N THR A 570 -10.18 3.31 17.04
CA THR A 570 -10.91 3.85 15.89
C THR A 570 -9.91 4.17 14.78
N TYR A 571 -10.30 4.13 13.52
CA TYR A 571 -9.39 4.46 12.40
C TYR A 571 -9.07 5.96 12.36
N GLN A 572 -9.90 6.78 13.02
CA GLN A 572 -9.62 8.20 13.28
C GLN A 572 -8.32 8.44 14.04
N CYS A 573 -7.80 7.45 14.76
CA CYS A 573 -6.51 7.54 15.46
C CYS A 573 -5.32 7.64 14.50
N ALA A 574 -5.47 7.33 13.21
CA ALA A 574 -4.42 7.59 12.22
C ALA A 574 -4.11 9.10 12.12
N GLY A 575 -5.14 9.95 12.20
CA GLY A 575 -4.98 11.41 12.30
C GLY A 575 -4.22 11.84 13.57
N PHE A 576 -4.39 11.14 14.69
CA PHE A 576 -3.60 11.38 15.91
C PHE A 576 -2.13 11.00 15.69
N ASN A 577 -1.85 9.88 15.00
CA ASN A 577 -0.48 9.50 14.66
C ASN A 577 0.23 10.59 13.86
N VAL A 578 -0.45 11.13 12.84
CA VAL A 578 0.07 12.25 12.05
C VAL A 578 0.26 13.50 12.91
N ALA A 579 -0.63 13.81 13.85
CA ALA A 579 -0.44 14.93 14.78
C ALA A 579 0.81 14.75 15.68
N LEU A 580 1.15 13.51 16.08
CA LEU A 580 2.41 13.20 16.78
C LEU A 580 3.63 13.45 15.88
N MET A 581 3.60 12.95 14.64
CA MET A 581 4.67 13.16 13.67
C MET A 581 4.84 14.64 13.32
N GLN A 582 3.74 15.38 13.18
CA GLN A 582 3.75 16.81 12.95
C GLN A 582 4.38 17.55 14.12
N ALA A 583 4.00 17.21 15.35
CA ALA A 583 4.63 17.80 16.53
C ALA A 583 6.14 17.55 16.57
N ALA A 584 6.59 16.34 16.22
CA ALA A 584 8.00 15.98 16.16
C ALA A 584 8.78 16.69 15.03
N ALA A 585 8.15 16.90 13.87
CA ALA A 585 8.77 17.49 12.69
C ALA A 585 8.71 19.02 12.63
N ARG A 586 7.85 19.66 13.44
CA ARG A 586 7.53 21.09 13.32
C ARG A 586 8.71 22.03 13.54
N GLN A 587 9.67 21.67 14.40
CA GLN A 587 10.77 22.57 14.74
C GLN A 587 11.74 22.79 13.57
N ARG A 588 12.00 21.75 12.75
CA ARG A 588 12.97 21.83 11.64
C ARG A 588 12.33 21.61 10.26
N GLY A 589 11.01 21.40 10.20
CA GLY A 589 10.28 21.24 8.94
C GLY A 589 10.61 19.93 8.23
N GLN A 590 10.87 18.87 8.99
CA GLN A 590 11.14 17.54 8.43
C GLN A 590 9.94 17.01 7.63
N ALA A 591 10.21 16.23 6.57
CA ALA A 591 9.15 15.70 5.73
C ALA A 591 8.35 14.60 6.45
N ILE A 592 7.04 14.56 6.18
CA ILE A 592 6.14 13.53 6.72
C ILE A 592 5.57 12.74 5.56
N GLY A 593 5.82 11.42 5.58
CA GLY A 593 5.19 10.48 4.67
C GLY A 593 4.31 9.46 5.40
N HIS A 594 3.45 8.79 4.65
CA HIS A 594 2.51 7.84 5.21
C HIS A 594 2.12 6.74 4.23
N TYR A 595 1.92 5.53 4.76
CA TYR A 595 1.20 4.50 4.02
C TYR A 595 -0.30 4.75 4.10
N LEU A 596 -0.98 4.68 2.95
CA LEU A 596 -2.42 4.53 2.85
C LEU A 596 -2.75 3.06 2.66
N ILE A 597 -3.18 2.39 3.71
CA ILE A 597 -3.59 0.99 3.71
C ILE A 597 -5.02 0.89 3.14
N ALA A 598 -5.09 0.39 1.91
CA ALA A 598 -6.29 -0.02 1.18
C ALA A 598 -6.42 -1.56 1.03
N HIS A 599 -5.53 -2.31 1.70
CA HIS A 599 -5.48 -3.78 1.74
C HIS A 599 -6.23 -4.36 2.97
N ALA A 600 -6.28 -5.69 3.12
CA ALA A 600 -6.83 -6.40 4.29
C ALA A 600 -8.31 -6.05 4.56
N GLY A 601 -9.13 -6.04 3.51
CA GLY A 601 -10.57 -5.81 3.62
C GLY A 601 -10.99 -4.38 3.93
N ARG A 602 -10.12 -3.39 3.67
CA ARG A 602 -10.44 -1.97 3.90
C ARG A 602 -11.66 -1.55 3.09
N LYS A 603 -12.51 -0.78 3.74
CA LYS A 603 -13.75 -0.26 3.16
C LYS A 603 -13.48 1.06 2.44
N PRO A 604 -14.19 1.36 1.34
CA PRO A 604 -14.03 2.60 0.58
C PRO A 604 -14.11 3.87 1.45
N TRP A 605 -15.05 3.88 2.39
CA TRP A 605 -15.27 5.00 3.31
C TRP A 605 -14.07 5.26 4.22
N ASP A 606 -13.44 4.20 4.72
CA ASP A 606 -12.26 4.29 5.58
C ASP A 606 -11.05 4.78 4.81
N ILE A 607 -10.87 4.33 3.56
CA ILE A 607 -9.78 4.80 2.68
C ILE A 607 -9.87 6.32 2.48
N LYS A 608 -11.07 6.81 2.15
CA LYS A 608 -11.35 8.24 1.90
C LYS A 608 -11.13 9.09 3.15
N THR A 609 -11.78 8.73 4.26
CA THR A 609 -11.76 9.51 5.49
C THR A 609 -10.38 9.56 6.16
N LYS A 610 -9.64 8.44 6.18
CA LYS A 610 -8.27 8.39 6.71
C LYS A 610 -7.33 9.32 5.93
N ALA A 611 -7.25 9.10 4.61
CA ALA A 611 -6.35 9.85 3.74
C ALA A 611 -6.64 11.37 3.73
N THR A 612 -7.91 11.79 3.76
CA THR A 612 -8.27 13.21 3.86
C THR A 612 -7.83 13.79 5.20
N SER A 613 -8.16 13.12 6.31
CA SER A 613 -7.83 13.54 7.68
C SER A 613 -6.32 13.63 7.92
N GLU A 614 -5.54 12.70 7.38
CA GLU A 614 -4.08 12.63 7.48
C GLU A 614 -3.37 13.65 6.58
N THR A 615 -3.86 13.83 5.34
CA THR A 615 -3.35 14.87 4.43
C THR A 615 -3.50 16.26 5.05
N ALA A 616 -4.63 16.50 5.70
CA ALA A 616 -4.90 17.76 6.38
C ALA A 616 -3.96 18.04 7.55
N ARG A 617 -3.35 17.00 8.12
CA ARG A 617 -2.46 17.09 9.29
C ARG A 617 -0.97 17.03 8.92
N GLY A 618 -0.64 17.09 7.63
CA GLY A 618 0.73 17.36 7.17
C GLY A 618 1.39 16.26 6.36
N VAL A 619 0.71 15.15 6.04
CA VAL A 619 1.27 14.15 5.11
C VAL A 619 1.47 14.79 3.74
N ARG A 620 2.69 14.68 3.20
CA ARG A 620 3.07 15.20 1.87
C ARG A 620 3.78 14.17 0.99
N ILE A 621 3.91 12.93 1.45
CA ILE A 621 4.40 11.81 0.66
C ILE A 621 3.51 10.61 0.98
N TRP A 622 2.76 10.13 -0.01
CA TRP A 622 1.85 9.00 0.14
C TRP A 622 2.39 7.76 -0.55
N LYS A 623 2.19 6.59 0.06
CA LYS A 623 2.31 5.30 -0.63
C LYS A 623 1.07 4.45 -0.36
N ASN A 624 0.30 4.16 -1.40
CA ASN A 624 -0.90 3.33 -1.30
C ASN A 624 -0.51 1.84 -1.26
N PHE A 625 -0.96 1.12 -0.23
CA PHE A 625 -0.61 -0.26 0.03
C PHE A 625 -1.87 -1.14 0.20
N SER A 626 -2.01 -2.28 -0.48
CA SER A 626 -1.16 -2.89 -1.50
C SER A 626 -2.04 -3.30 -2.68
N TYR A 627 -1.69 -2.80 -3.86
CA TYR A 627 -2.47 -3.00 -5.07
C TYR A 627 -2.47 -4.46 -5.49
N GLY A 628 -1.30 -5.10 -5.56
CA GLY A 628 -1.09 -6.37 -6.24
C GLY A 628 -0.18 -6.18 -7.46
N PRO A 629 -0.45 -6.82 -8.62
CA PRO A 629 -1.56 -7.73 -8.92
C PRO A 629 -1.56 -9.05 -8.14
N ASN A 630 -2.70 -9.74 -8.09
CA ASN A 630 -2.87 -11.02 -7.37
C ASN A 630 -1.89 -12.12 -7.81
N TRP A 631 -1.46 -12.09 -9.07
CA TRP A 631 -0.53 -13.09 -9.59
C TRP A 631 0.93 -12.79 -9.23
N SER A 632 1.22 -11.57 -8.75
CA SER A 632 2.58 -11.07 -8.55
C SER A 632 3.05 -11.03 -7.10
N SER A 633 2.14 -11.27 -6.14
CA SER A 633 2.38 -11.06 -4.72
C SER A 633 1.59 -12.05 -3.88
N HIS A 634 2.27 -12.69 -2.91
CA HIS A 634 1.61 -13.52 -1.89
C HIS A 634 0.97 -12.71 -0.76
N GLU A 635 1.21 -11.39 -0.67
CA GLU A 635 0.69 -10.51 0.39
C GLU A 635 -0.84 -10.61 0.52
N GLY A 636 -1.52 -10.80 -0.61
CA GLY A 636 -2.97 -10.96 -0.68
C GLY A 636 -3.52 -12.28 -0.16
N GLY A 637 -2.69 -13.31 -0.04
CA GLY A 637 -3.15 -14.70 -0.10
C GLY A 637 -3.50 -15.15 -1.53
N PRO A 638 -3.99 -16.39 -1.71
CA PRO A 638 -4.29 -16.91 -3.04
C PRO A 638 -5.46 -16.17 -3.69
N PRO A 639 -5.55 -16.10 -5.04
CA PRO A 639 -6.56 -15.30 -5.73
C PRO A 639 -8.01 -15.57 -5.31
N SER A 640 -8.36 -16.79 -4.95
CA SER A 640 -9.70 -17.17 -4.47
C SER A 640 -10.13 -16.49 -3.17
N ARG A 641 -9.17 -16.00 -2.37
CA ARG A 641 -9.40 -15.33 -1.08
C ARG A 641 -8.49 -14.11 -0.90
N THR A 642 -8.15 -13.44 -2.01
CA THR A 642 -7.21 -12.33 -1.99
C THR A 642 -7.75 -11.10 -1.27
N HIS A 643 -6.86 -10.43 -0.53
CA HIS A 643 -7.10 -9.14 0.10
C HIS A 643 -6.50 -7.95 -0.68
N LEU A 644 -5.86 -8.20 -1.82
CA LEU A 644 -5.31 -7.15 -2.69
C LEU A 644 -6.43 -6.44 -3.45
N TRP A 645 -6.39 -5.12 -3.46
CA TRP A 645 -7.48 -4.33 -4.01
C TRP A 645 -7.47 -4.26 -5.55
N HIS A 646 -6.41 -4.74 -6.23
CA HIS A 646 -6.41 -5.04 -7.66
C HIS A 646 -7.64 -5.87 -8.08
N ALA A 647 -8.07 -6.84 -7.28
CA ALA A 647 -9.25 -7.67 -7.58
C ALA A 647 -10.48 -7.32 -6.73
N LYS A 648 -10.59 -6.05 -6.29
CA LYS A 648 -11.70 -5.55 -5.47
C LYS A 648 -12.26 -4.26 -6.08
N PRO A 649 -13.07 -4.35 -7.15
CA PRO A 649 -13.67 -3.19 -7.82
C PRO A 649 -14.43 -2.25 -6.87
N GLU A 650 -14.98 -2.79 -5.79
CA GLU A 650 -15.64 -2.02 -4.74
C GLU A 650 -14.72 -0.95 -4.11
N ASN A 651 -13.41 -1.15 -4.13
CA ASN A 651 -12.42 -0.19 -3.61
C ASN A 651 -11.85 0.74 -4.67
N TRP A 652 -12.14 0.54 -5.96
CA TRP A 652 -11.46 1.26 -7.04
C TRP A 652 -11.79 2.75 -7.04
N THR A 653 -13.08 3.10 -6.94
CA THR A 653 -13.53 4.49 -6.91
C THR A 653 -12.88 5.27 -5.78
N ALA A 654 -12.87 4.74 -4.54
CA ALA A 654 -12.26 5.44 -3.41
C ALA A 654 -10.76 5.72 -3.61
N ASN A 655 -10.00 4.74 -4.13
CA ASN A 655 -8.57 4.92 -4.41
C ASN A 655 -8.32 5.94 -5.54
N ALA A 656 -9.15 5.90 -6.58
CA ALA A 656 -9.05 6.80 -7.73
C ALA A 656 -9.46 8.24 -7.38
N GLU A 657 -10.52 8.42 -6.58
CA GLU A 657 -11.01 9.73 -6.15
C GLU A 657 -10.02 10.39 -5.19
N ILE A 658 -9.59 9.72 -4.11
CA ILE A 658 -8.75 10.36 -3.10
C ILE A 658 -7.42 10.87 -3.69
N THR A 659 -6.85 10.09 -4.61
CA THR A 659 -5.64 10.47 -5.35
C THR A 659 -5.90 11.73 -6.17
N ARG A 660 -7.03 11.82 -6.86
CA ARG A 660 -7.41 12.97 -7.70
C ARG A 660 -7.82 14.19 -6.90
N GLU A 661 -8.46 14.00 -5.77
CA GLU A 661 -8.90 15.06 -4.88
C GLU A 661 -7.70 15.78 -4.27
N ILE A 662 -6.73 15.02 -3.76
CA ILE A 662 -5.47 15.57 -3.25
C ILE A 662 -4.69 16.26 -4.36
N GLY A 663 -4.67 15.69 -5.58
CA GLY A 663 -4.04 16.34 -6.72
C GLY A 663 -4.75 17.62 -7.18
N ALA A 664 -6.06 17.76 -6.96
CA ALA A 664 -6.82 18.99 -7.26
C ALA A 664 -6.41 20.17 -6.38
N VAL A 665 -6.07 19.91 -5.12
CA VAL A 665 -5.70 20.94 -4.14
C VAL A 665 -4.21 20.92 -3.81
N GLU A 666 -3.37 20.19 -4.55
CA GLU A 666 -1.95 20.04 -4.21
C GLU A 666 -1.21 21.39 -4.13
N ASP A 667 -1.56 22.35 -4.99
CA ASP A 667 -0.96 23.69 -5.01
C ASP A 667 -1.28 24.48 -3.74
N TRP A 668 -2.45 24.22 -3.14
CA TRP A 668 -2.81 24.77 -1.83
C TRP A 668 -2.08 24.02 -0.72
N LEU A 669 -2.11 22.68 -0.74
CA LEU A 669 -1.51 21.83 0.29
C LEU A 669 0.00 22.09 0.49
N LEU A 670 0.73 22.49 -0.55
CA LEU A 670 2.17 22.76 -0.46
C LEU A 670 2.53 23.93 0.44
N THR A 671 1.68 24.96 0.52
CA THR A 671 1.90 26.15 1.36
C THR A 671 0.96 26.23 2.56
N ALA A 672 -0.13 25.46 2.54
CA ALA A 672 -1.14 25.49 3.59
C ALA A 672 -0.64 24.93 4.92
N LYS A 673 -1.00 25.63 6.00
CA LYS A 673 -0.64 25.27 7.38
C LYS A 673 -1.93 25.16 8.20
N PRO A 674 -2.00 24.24 9.18
CA PRO A 674 -3.14 24.19 10.08
C PRO A 674 -3.37 25.52 10.79
N ALA A 675 -4.63 25.83 11.07
CA ALA A 675 -5.00 26.98 11.87
C ALA A 675 -4.24 27.01 13.21
N ALA A 676 -3.85 28.21 13.65
CA ALA A 676 -3.09 28.37 14.88
C ALA A 676 -3.87 27.88 16.11
N ALA A 677 -3.36 26.87 16.79
CA ALA A 677 -3.99 26.29 17.97
C ALA A 677 -3.84 27.20 19.21
N LYS A 678 -4.94 27.37 19.95
CA LYS A 678 -4.95 27.95 21.32
C LYS A 678 -5.03 26.89 22.41
N VAL A 679 -5.16 25.63 22.01
CA VAL A 679 -5.29 24.46 22.88
C VAL A 679 -4.15 23.52 22.58
N ALA A 680 -3.53 22.97 23.63
CA ALA A 680 -2.50 21.97 23.51
C ALA A 680 -2.80 20.72 24.35
N VAL A 681 -2.37 19.57 23.85
CA VAL A 681 -2.23 18.34 24.63
C VAL A 681 -0.75 18.13 24.89
N LEU A 682 -0.35 18.23 26.15
CA LEU A 682 1.02 18.00 26.59
C LEU A 682 1.31 16.49 26.58
N TYR A 683 2.27 16.08 25.78
CA TYR A 683 2.70 14.70 25.67
C TYR A 683 3.92 14.45 26.57
N SER A 684 3.71 13.65 27.61
CA SER A 684 4.78 13.23 28.52
C SER A 684 5.35 11.87 28.08
N SER A 685 6.51 11.90 27.43
CA SER A 685 7.31 10.70 27.15
C SER A 685 7.72 9.99 28.45
N SER A 686 7.98 10.75 29.51
CA SER A 686 8.24 10.21 30.85
C SER A 686 7.08 9.35 31.36
N SER A 687 5.82 9.76 31.16
CA SER A 687 4.67 8.93 31.53
C SER A 687 4.63 7.63 30.73
N ASP A 688 4.88 7.69 29.43
CA ASP A 688 4.87 6.51 28.59
C ASP A 688 5.92 5.47 29.01
N ILE A 689 7.13 5.92 29.40
CA ILE A 689 8.20 5.07 29.95
C ILE A 689 7.74 4.27 31.16
N TRP A 690 7.07 4.91 32.13
CA TRP A 690 6.69 4.26 33.38
C TRP A 690 5.39 3.47 33.29
N THR A 691 4.54 3.79 32.30
CA THR A 691 3.24 3.14 32.08
C THR A 691 3.27 2.00 31.07
N VAL A 692 4.30 1.90 30.22
CA VAL A 692 4.49 0.80 29.28
C VAL A 692 4.48 -0.53 30.04
N GLN A 693 3.75 -1.54 29.52
CA GLN A 693 3.50 -2.85 30.16
C GLN A 693 2.79 -2.82 31.52
N SER A 694 2.54 -1.65 32.11
CA SER A 694 1.88 -1.47 33.40
C SER A 694 0.41 -1.08 33.25
N ASN A 695 0.12 0.11 32.75
CA ASN A 695 -1.24 0.62 32.55
C ASN A 695 -1.29 1.65 31.42
N LEU A 696 -1.71 1.22 30.24
CA LEU A 696 -1.84 2.03 29.02
C LEU A 696 -3.04 2.98 29.04
N ALA A 697 -3.94 2.87 30.03
CA ALA A 697 -5.15 3.69 30.12
C ALA A 697 -4.86 5.21 30.13
N PHE A 698 -3.74 5.65 30.70
CA PHE A 698 -3.31 7.05 30.68
C PHE A 698 -3.03 7.57 29.26
N GLY A 699 -2.38 6.76 28.43
CA GLY A 699 -2.10 7.09 27.03
C GLY A 699 -3.39 7.20 26.21
N PHE A 700 -4.33 6.28 26.44
CA PHE A 700 -5.64 6.34 25.78
C PHE A 700 -6.45 7.57 26.20
N ASP A 701 -6.45 7.92 27.50
CA ASP A 701 -7.11 9.14 27.98
C ASP A 701 -6.55 10.41 27.28
N ARG A 702 -5.23 10.49 27.08
CA ARG A 702 -4.59 11.55 26.29
C ARG A 702 -5.05 11.56 24.83
N MET A 703 -5.00 10.41 24.15
CA MET A 703 -5.38 10.28 22.74
C MET A 703 -6.88 10.58 22.51
N HIS A 704 -7.75 10.14 23.41
CA HIS A 704 -9.19 10.38 23.29
C HIS A 704 -9.62 11.78 23.74
N THR A 705 -8.81 12.45 24.57
CA THR A 705 -8.95 13.89 24.79
C THR A 705 -8.69 14.65 23.49
N TRP A 706 -7.61 14.32 22.76
CA TRP A 706 -7.36 14.88 21.43
C TRP A 706 -8.51 14.59 20.46
N LEU A 707 -9.03 13.37 20.44
CA LEU A 707 -10.15 12.98 19.57
C LEU A 707 -11.42 13.80 19.88
N ALA A 708 -11.75 14.00 21.16
CA ALA A 708 -12.90 14.82 21.57
C ALA A 708 -12.76 16.30 21.14
N LEU A 709 -11.54 16.85 21.21
CA LEU A 709 -11.23 18.21 20.74
C LEU A 709 -11.35 18.32 19.21
N ALA A 710 -10.85 17.32 18.47
CA ALA A 710 -10.99 17.24 17.02
C ALA A 710 -12.47 17.16 16.58
N HIS A 711 -13.28 16.32 17.23
CA HIS A 711 -14.74 16.24 17.02
C HIS A 711 -15.50 17.53 17.36
N ALA A 712 -14.86 18.47 18.04
CA ALA A 712 -15.39 19.79 18.38
C ALA A 712 -14.80 20.90 17.50
N GLN A 713 -14.05 20.55 16.46
CA GLN A 713 -13.40 21.48 15.54
C GLN A 713 -12.47 22.46 16.25
N THR A 714 -11.88 22.02 17.37
CA THR A 714 -10.90 22.81 18.11
C THR A 714 -9.50 22.51 17.57
N PRO A 715 -8.80 23.49 16.95
CA PRO A 715 -7.41 23.30 16.57
C PRO A 715 -6.57 22.99 17.81
N VAL A 716 -5.88 21.85 17.78
CA VAL A 716 -5.14 21.31 18.92
C VAL A 716 -3.74 20.90 18.49
N ASP A 717 -2.74 21.41 19.20
CA ASP A 717 -1.36 21.00 19.03
C ASP A 717 -0.99 19.91 20.05
N ILE A 718 -0.21 18.93 19.61
CA ILE A 718 0.56 18.09 20.54
C ILE A 718 1.84 18.85 20.90
N VAL A 719 2.14 18.96 22.19
CA VAL A 719 3.36 19.64 22.69
C VAL A 719 4.18 18.63 23.48
N PRO A 720 5.41 18.29 23.06
CA PRO A 720 6.29 17.42 23.83
C PRO A 720 6.71 18.06 25.16
N GLU A 721 6.94 17.26 26.21
CA GLU A 721 7.35 17.75 27.53
C GLU A 721 8.70 18.50 27.58
N ARG A 722 9.43 18.59 26.47
CA ARG A 722 10.68 19.35 26.34
C ARG A 722 10.52 20.69 25.61
N GLU A 723 9.36 20.96 25.02
CA GLU A 723 9.09 22.16 24.19
C GLU A 723 8.18 23.20 24.89
N LEU A 724 8.18 23.22 26.23
CA LEU A 724 7.29 24.10 27.00
C LEU A 724 7.64 25.60 26.92
N ASP A 725 8.75 25.97 26.29
CA ASP A 725 9.08 27.39 26.07
C ASP A 725 8.08 28.08 25.11
N ARG A 726 7.24 27.29 24.41
CA ARG A 726 6.19 27.77 23.50
C ARG A 726 4.80 27.86 24.13
N LEU A 727 4.69 27.63 25.44
CA LEU A 727 3.38 27.59 26.10
C LEU A 727 2.60 28.92 26.01
N ASP A 728 3.30 30.03 25.77
CA ASP A 728 2.71 31.36 25.53
C ASP A 728 1.74 31.42 24.33
N GLN A 729 1.85 30.47 23.39
CA GLN A 729 0.94 30.35 22.24
C GLN A 729 -0.43 29.79 22.64
N TYR A 730 -0.50 29.07 23.77
CA TYR A 730 -1.69 28.35 24.21
C TYR A 730 -2.35 29.02 25.42
N GLN A 731 -3.66 28.87 25.50
CA GLN A 731 -4.49 29.32 26.63
C GLN A 731 -4.94 28.14 27.49
N VAL A 732 -5.07 26.95 26.89
CA VAL A 732 -5.49 25.72 27.56
C VAL A 732 -4.49 24.60 27.26
N VAL A 733 -4.06 23.89 28.30
CA VAL A 733 -3.18 22.72 28.21
C VAL A 733 -3.83 21.54 28.93
N TYR A 734 -3.94 20.41 28.23
CA TYR A 734 -4.36 19.13 28.79
C TYR A 734 -3.15 18.26 29.07
N LEU A 735 -3.09 17.68 30.28
CA LEU A 735 -2.05 16.73 30.65
C LEU A 735 -2.67 15.49 31.31
N SER A 736 -2.32 14.32 30.75
CA SER A 736 -2.64 13.01 31.30
C SER A 736 -1.34 12.21 31.48
N GLY A 737 -1.30 11.37 32.52
CA GLY A 737 -0.18 10.49 32.82
C GLY A 737 0.63 10.87 34.07
N PRO A 738 1.11 9.86 34.83
CA PRO A 738 1.62 10.07 36.18
C PRO A 738 2.94 10.84 36.28
N ASN A 739 3.76 10.84 35.23
CA ASN A 739 5.11 11.37 35.26
C ASN A 739 5.25 12.61 34.37
N LEU A 740 6.05 13.58 34.80
CA LEU A 740 6.47 14.75 34.01
C LEU A 740 7.87 15.14 34.46
N THR A 741 8.74 15.58 33.54
CA THR A 741 10.07 16.05 33.97
C THR A 741 9.97 17.24 34.94
N ARG A 742 10.92 17.35 35.88
CA ARG A 742 10.97 18.49 36.82
C ARG A 742 11.07 19.85 36.12
N ASP A 743 11.83 19.92 35.03
CA ASP A 743 11.96 21.14 34.22
C ASP A 743 10.61 21.54 33.60
N ALA A 744 9.93 20.58 32.97
CA ALA A 744 8.62 20.81 32.39
C ALA A 744 7.59 21.23 33.45
N ALA A 745 7.61 20.61 34.63
CA ALA A 745 6.73 20.99 35.73
C ALA A 745 6.94 22.46 36.16
N THR A 746 8.20 22.91 36.24
CA THR A 746 8.53 24.31 36.56
C THR A 746 7.99 25.27 35.51
N LYS A 747 8.21 24.98 34.23
CA LYS A 747 7.72 25.81 33.12
C LYS A 747 6.20 25.85 33.06
N LEU A 748 5.55 24.70 33.25
CA LEU A 748 4.10 24.59 33.27
C LEU A 748 3.48 25.38 34.43
N ARG A 749 4.08 25.30 35.63
CA ARG A 749 3.68 26.13 36.77
C ARG A 749 3.74 27.61 36.45
N ALA A 750 4.87 28.08 35.92
CA ALA A 750 5.06 29.48 35.59
C ALA A 750 4.02 29.98 34.56
N TRP A 751 3.71 29.16 33.56
CA TRP A 751 2.67 29.46 32.57
C TRP A 751 1.26 29.54 33.17
N VAL A 752 0.90 28.61 34.08
CA VAL A 752 -0.39 28.67 34.79
C VAL A 752 -0.46 29.94 35.65
N GLU A 753 0.58 30.23 36.44
CA GLU A 753 0.63 31.43 37.29
C GLU A 753 0.50 32.72 36.46
N ALA A 754 0.97 32.71 35.21
CA ALA A 754 0.87 33.82 34.26
C ALA A 754 -0.51 33.99 33.61
N GLY A 755 -1.41 32.99 33.68
CA GLY A 755 -2.76 33.07 33.14
C GLY A 755 -3.25 31.82 32.42
N GLY A 756 -2.40 30.81 32.24
CA GLY A 756 -2.76 29.56 31.56
C GLY A 756 -3.86 28.77 32.28
N THR A 757 -4.62 27.99 31.51
CA THR A 757 -5.59 27.01 32.05
C THR A 757 -5.08 25.59 31.89
N LEU A 758 -4.85 24.91 33.01
CA LEU A 758 -4.32 23.56 33.03
C LEU A 758 -5.39 22.53 33.41
N TRP A 759 -5.47 21.45 32.65
CA TRP A 759 -6.26 20.27 32.97
C TRP A 759 -5.37 19.10 33.36
N LEU A 760 -5.63 18.51 34.53
CA LEU A 760 -4.92 17.36 35.08
C LEU A 760 -5.91 16.22 35.34
N SER A 761 -5.73 15.10 34.62
CA SER A 761 -6.44 13.85 34.91
C SER A 761 -5.89 13.18 36.19
N ALA A 762 -6.51 12.08 36.61
CA ALA A 762 -6.07 11.33 37.80
C ALA A 762 -4.58 10.99 37.76
N GLY A 763 -3.86 11.35 38.82
CA GLY A 763 -2.44 11.10 38.95
C GLY A 763 -1.53 11.99 38.08
N ALA A 764 -2.07 12.86 37.23
CA ALA A 764 -1.27 13.60 36.25
C ALA A 764 -0.16 14.42 36.90
N ALA A 765 1.08 14.26 36.41
CA ALA A 765 2.28 14.92 36.95
C ALA A 765 2.42 14.83 38.49
N ALA A 766 2.12 13.67 39.07
CA ALA A 766 2.38 13.38 40.49
C ALA A 766 3.82 12.90 40.75
N ARG A 767 4.51 12.47 39.69
CA ARG A 767 5.86 11.91 39.76
C ARG A 767 6.80 12.55 38.73
N ASP A 768 8.09 12.51 39.02
CA ASP A 768 9.13 13.00 38.12
C ASP A 768 9.55 11.95 37.09
N GLU A 769 10.50 12.28 36.22
CA GLU A 769 11.05 11.40 35.19
C GLU A 769 11.67 10.10 35.74
N PHE A 770 12.04 10.07 37.03
CA PHE A 770 12.59 8.92 37.74
C PHE A 770 11.58 8.27 38.70
N ASN A 771 10.29 8.54 38.49
CA ASN A 771 9.17 7.98 39.28
C ASN A 771 9.17 8.36 40.76
N ARG A 772 9.91 9.41 41.15
CA ARG A 772 9.89 9.97 42.51
C ARG A 772 8.76 10.99 42.65
N PRO A 773 8.27 11.28 43.86
CA PRO A 773 7.28 12.34 44.06
C PRO A 773 7.69 13.68 43.44
N LEU A 774 6.73 14.35 42.79
CA LEU A 774 6.89 15.65 42.16
C LEU A 774 5.95 16.68 42.80
N ASP A 775 6.50 17.54 43.66
CA ASP A 775 5.72 18.51 44.44
C ASP A 775 5.58 19.88 43.75
N THR A 776 6.27 20.11 42.63
CA THR A 776 6.35 21.42 41.97
C THR A 776 4.97 22.03 41.67
N LEU A 777 4.00 21.20 41.29
CA LEU A 777 2.63 21.62 41.01
C LEU A 777 1.71 21.53 42.24
N THR A 778 2.03 20.73 43.25
CA THR A 778 1.13 20.43 44.38
C THR A 778 0.66 21.70 45.10
N SER A 779 1.55 22.67 45.31
CA SER A 779 1.21 23.91 46.04
C SER A 779 0.25 24.85 45.29
N MET A 780 0.08 24.69 43.97
CA MET A 780 -0.81 25.54 43.18
C MET A 780 -2.17 24.88 42.89
N LEU A 781 -2.35 23.60 43.26
CA LEU A 781 -3.59 22.91 42.98
C LEU A 781 -4.71 23.40 43.92
N PRO A 782 -5.93 23.62 43.41
CA PRO A 782 -7.09 23.93 44.25
C PRO A 782 -7.61 22.71 45.03
N ALA A 783 -7.01 21.53 44.83
CA ALA A 783 -7.42 20.27 45.42
C ALA A 783 -6.24 19.53 46.07
N GLU A 784 -6.45 19.02 47.28
CA GLU A 784 -5.63 17.97 47.87
C GLU A 784 -5.95 16.66 47.12
N ARG A 785 -4.92 16.01 46.60
CA ARG A 785 -5.02 14.70 45.93
C ARG A 785 -4.66 13.60 46.91
N GLY A 786 -5.54 12.61 47.07
CA GLY A 786 -5.21 11.39 47.80
C GLY A 786 -4.37 10.43 46.96
N GLU A 787 -4.13 9.24 47.51
CA GLU A 787 -3.46 8.14 46.80
C GLU A 787 -4.24 7.74 45.54
N LEU A 788 -3.49 7.42 44.48
CA LEU A 788 -4.06 6.96 43.22
C LEU A 788 -4.34 5.46 43.29
N ALA A 789 -5.60 5.06 43.24
CA ALA A 789 -6.00 3.66 43.17
C ALA A 789 -6.07 3.20 41.70
N THR A 790 -5.37 2.10 41.38
CA THR A 790 -5.61 1.36 40.13
C THR A 790 -6.72 0.35 40.37
N LEU A 791 -7.89 0.60 39.79
CA LEU A 791 -9.06 -0.29 39.88
C LEU A 791 -8.91 -1.45 38.89
N GLU A 792 -8.52 -1.14 37.65
CA GLU A 792 -8.29 -2.12 36.59
C GLU A 792 -7.19 -1.63 35.64
N PRO A 793 -6.00 -2.28 35.59
CA PRO A 793 -4.95 -1.89 34.65
C PRO A 793 -5.31 -2.31 33.23
N PHE A 794 -5.09 -1.43 32.25
CA PHE A 794 -5.27 -1.75 30.83
C PHE A 794 -3.93 -2.03 30.15
N ARG A 795 -3.75 -3.21 29.56
CA ARG A 795 -2.48 -3.62 28.92
C ARG A 795 -2.65 -4.13 27.49
N SER A 796 -3.85 -4.01 26.95
CA SER A 796 -4.21 -4.48 25.62
C SER A 796 -4.15 -3.34 24.61
N SER A 797 -4.36 -3.65 23.32
CA SER A 797 -4.53 -2.63 22.30
C SER A 797 -5.87 -1.91 22.40
N GLY A 798 -5.97 -0.71 21.81
CA GLY A 798 -7.14 0.18 21.89
C GLY A 798 -8.44 -0.44 21.40
N THR A 799 -8.38 -1.42 20.50
CA THR A 799 -9.58 -2.16 20.03
C THR A 799 -10.29 -2.93 21.15
N TYR A 800 -9.68 -3.12 22.33
CA TYR A 800 -10.26 -3.87 23.44
C TYR A 800 -10.65 -3.01 24.64
N LEU A 801 -10.72 -1.68 24.49
CA LEU A 801 -11.10 -0.76 25.56
C LEU A 801 -12.53 -0.98 26.09
N ASP A 802 -13.42 -1.56 25.26
CA ASP A 802 -14.78 -1.98 25.64
C ASP A 802 -14.79 -3.02 26.78
N ARG A 803 -13.68 -3.74 26.98
CA ARG A 803 -13.57 -4.77 28.03
C ARG A 803 -13.37 -4.20 29.44
N LEU A 804 -12.97 -2.93 29.57
CA LEU A 804 -12.83 -2.31 30.88
C LEU A 804 -14.18 -2.18 31.56
N LYS A 805 -14.25 -2.55 32.84
CA LYS A 805 -15.50 -2.48 33.60
C LYS A 805 -15.71 -1.11 34.23
N THR A 806 -16.96 -0.76 34.43
CA THR A 806 -17.37 0.41 35.21
C THR A 806 -17.26 0.07 36.69
N HIS A 807 -16.35 0.73 37.39
CA HIS A 807 -16.13 0.53 38.83
C HIS A 807 -16.78 1.62 39.69
N ASP A 808 -17.01 2.79 39.11
CA ASP A 808 -17.74 3.91 39.72
C ASP A 808 -18.31 4.83 38.61
N THR A 809 -19.09 5.84 38.97
CA THR A 809 -19.67 6.83 38.06
C THR A 809 -19.43 8.25 38.57
N VAL A 810 -19.30 9.20 37.64
CA VAL A 810 -19.15 10.63 37.93
C VAL A 810 -20.32 11.40 37.34
N ALA A 811 -21.00 12.16 38.19
CA ALA A 811 -22.02 13.12 37.80
C ALA A 811 -21.35 14.47 37.51
N TRP A 812 -21.48 14.97 36.28
CA TRP A 812 -20.96 16.27 35.86
C TRP A 812 -22.02 17.02 35.05
N GLY A 813 -22.69 17.98 35.70
CA GLY A 813 -23.90 18.58 35.14
C GLY A 813 -24.95 17.49 34.86
N ASP A 814 -25.51 17.49 33.65
CA ASP A 814 -26.47 16.47 33.19
C ASP A 814 -25.81 15.19 32.64
N SER A 815 -24.47 15.14 32.61
CA SER A 815 -23.72 14.00 32.07
C SER A 815 -23.30 13.01 33.15
N GLN A 816 -23.28 11.73 32.79
CA GLN A 816 -22.75 10.63 33.61
C GLN A 816 -21.53 10.03 32.91
N LEU A 817 -20.39 9.98 33.61
CA LEU A 817 -19.14 9.42 33.10
C LEU A 817 -18.78 8.15 33.88
N GLU A 818 -18.20 7.17 33.21
CA GLU A 818 -17.73 5.93 33.82
C GLU A 818 -16.31 6.09 34.37
N VAL A 819 -16.07 5.57 35.58
CA VAL A 819 -14.72 5.41 36.15
C VAL A 819 -14.27 3.98 35.89
N LEU A 820 -13.25 3.85 35.04
CA LEU A 820 -12.82 2.55 34.51
C LEU A 820 -11.50 2.09 35.15
N SER A 821 -10.36 2.70 34.78
CA SER A 821 -9.05 2.15 35.14
C SER A 821 -8.51 2.61 36.49
N VAL A 822 -8.67 3.90 36.82
CA VAL A 822 -8.08 4.49 38.03
C VAL A 822 -9.06 5.45 38.69
N LYS A 823 -8.92 5.61 40.01
CA LYS A 823 -9.65 6.57 40.84
C LYS A 823 -8.70 7.24 41.83
N GLN A 824 -8.86 8.54 42.03
CA GLN A 824 -8.11 9.34 42.97
C GLN A 824 -9.09 10.22 43.76
N SER A 825 -9.06 10.12 45.08
CA SER A 825 -9.90 10.97 45.93
C SER A 825 -9.41 12.42 45.88
N LEU A 826 -10.34 13.37 45.78
CA LEU A 826 -10.04 14.79 45.81
C LEU A 826 -10.72 15.46 47.00
N ARG A 827 -10.04 16.44 47.58
CA ARG A 827 -10.61 17.33 48.59
C ARG A 827 -10.29 18.77 48.22
N LEU A 828 -11.31 19.62 48.23
CA LEU A 828 -11.14 21.05 47.99
C LEU A 828 -10.31 21.66 49.13
N VAL A 829 -9.21 22.35 48.79
CA VAL A 829 -8.28 22.94 49.79
C VAL A 829 -9.02 24.00 50.61
N GLU A 830 -9.61 24.99 49.94
CA GLU A 830 -10.46 26.01 50.54
C GLU A 830 -11.61 26.41 49.59
N PRO A 831 -12.83 26.66 50.08
CA PRO A 831 -13.96 27.09 49.24
C PRO A 831 -13.74 28.39 48.47
N SER A 832 -12.83 29.26 48.94
CA SER A 832 -12.44 30.51 48.28
C SER A 832 -11.54 30.30 47.06
N LEU A 833 -10.86 29.14 46.97
CA LEU A 833 -9.84 28.86 45.96
C LEU A 833 -10.39 28.05 44.77
N GLY A 834 -11.56 27.44 44.90
CA GLY A 834 -12.17 26.64 43.84
C GLY A 834 -13.56 26.11 44.16
N GLU A 835 -14.10 25.35 43.23
CA GLU A 835 -15.43 24.73 43.28
C GLU A 835 -15.37 23.26 42.85
N VAL A 836 -16.24 22.44 43.43
CA VAL A 836 -16.46 21.05 43.00
C VAL A 836 -17.42 21.09 41.81
N ILE A 837 -16.95 20.66 40.63
CA ILE A 837 -17.74 20.69 39.38
C ILE A 837 -18.32 19.33 38.99
N ALA A 838 -17.82 18.25 39.61
CA ALA A 838 -18.33 16.91 39.42
C ALA A 838 -18.11 16.07 40.69
N THR A 839 -18.99 15.11 40.94
CA THR A 839 -18.93 14.20 42.10
C THR A 839 -18.95 12.74 41.68
N PHE A 840 -18.26 11.89 42.42
CA PHE A 840 -18.42 10.44 42.35
C PHE A 840 -19.83 10.04 42.82
N LYS A 841 -20.19 8.77 42.63
CA LYS A 841 -21.52 8.24 42.99
C LYS A 841 -21.89 8.46 44.46
N GLU A 842 -20.93 8.34 45.37
CA GLU A 842 -21.13 8.52 46.82
C GLU A 842 -21.01 10.00 47.26
N GLY A 843 -20.91 10.93 46.30
CA GLY A 843 -20.95 12.37 46.53
C GLY A 843 -19.58 13.02 46.79
N GLU A 844 -18.48 12.26 46.83
CA GLU A 844 -17.15 12.87 46.97
C GLU A 844 -16.73 13.62 45.70
N PRO A 845 -15.90 14.68 45.81
CA PRO A 845 -15.43 15.42 44.64
C PRO A 845 -14.68 14.52 43.64
N ALA A 846 -15.14 14.52 42.39
CA ALA A 846 -14.51 13.83 41.26
C ALA A 846 -13.77 14.80 40.32
N ALA A 847 -14.19 16.06 40.27
CA ALA A 847 -13.47 17.11 39.58
C ALA A 847 -13.58 18.43 40.34
N ILE A 848 -12.46 19.12 40.48
CA ILE A 848 -12.36 20.43 41.13
C ILE A 848 -11.74 21.41 40.14
N ARG A 849 -12.34 22.60 40.02
CA ARG A 849 -11.78 23.73 39.31
C ARG A 849 -11.42 24.82 40.31
N GLY A 850 -10.28 25.46 40.14
CA GLY A 850 -9.92 26.61 40.97
C GLY A 850 -8.84 27.49 40.37
N ARG A 851 -8.52 28.57 41.08
CA ARG A 851 -7.52 29.56 40.65
C ARG A 851 -6.11 29.15 41.08
N ALA A 852 -5.14 29.42 40.23
CA ALA A 852 -3.70 29.26 40.51
C ALA A 852 -2.94 30.44 39.91
N GLY A 853 -2.49 31.39 40.74
CA GLY A 853 -1.99 32.67 40.26
C GLY A 853 -3.06 33.43 39.46
N LYS A 854 -2.74 33.83 38.22
CA LYS A 854 -3.71 34.45 37.29
C LYS A 854 -4.50 33.42 36.47
N GLY A 855 -4.08 32.16 36.47
CA GLY A 855 -4.67 31.08 35.68
C GLY A 855 -5.69 30.24 36.45
N HIS A 856 -6.06 29.12 35.84
CA HIS A 856 -7.00 28.15 36.40
C HIS A 856 -6.46 26.73 36.27
N VAL A 857 -6.81 25.88 37.23
CA VAL A 857 -6.48 24.45 37.20
C VAL A 857 -7.75 23.63 37.39
N PHE A 858 -7.90 22.61 36.56
CA PHE A 858 -8.87 21.53 36.70
C PHE A 858 -8.14 20.28 37.16
N VAL A 859 -8.55 19.74 38.30
CA VAL A 859 -8.00 18.50 38.87
C VAL A 859 -9.10 17.46 38.89
N LEU A 860 -8.88 16.35 38.19
CA LEU A 860 -9.84 15.25 38.09
C LEU A 860 -9.34 14.01 38.81
N GLY A 861 -10.27 13.30 39.44
CA GLY A 861 -10.03 12.07 40.19
C GLY A 861 -10.14 10.80 39.36
N PHE A 862 -10.21 10.89 38.02
CA PHE A 862 -10.35 9.75 37.11
C PHE A 862 -9.79 10.08 35.71
N LEU A 863 -9.92 9.15 34.76
CA LEU A 863 -9.54 9.29 33.34
C LEU A 863 -10.81 9.48 32.47
N PRO A 864 -11.25 10.73 32.26
CA PRO A 864 -12.57 11.02 31.70
C PRO A 864 -12.72 10.66 30.22
N ALA A 865 -11.65 10.72 29.42
CA ALA A 865 -11.76 10.50 27.98
C ALA A 865 -11.93 9.01 27.62
N LEU A 866 -11.64 8.09 28.55
CA LEU A 866 -12.02 6.69 28.38
C LEU A 866 -13.55 6.51 28.33
N SER A 867 -14.28 7.33 29.09
CA SER A 867 -15.75 7.36 29.06
C SER A 867 -16.30 8.00 27.78
N TYR A 868 -15.45 8.61 26.94
CA TYR A 868 -15.85 9.15 25.65
C TYR A 868 -15.81 8.10 24.53
N ILE A 869 -14.73 7.32 24.45
CA ILE A 869 -14.56 6.29 23.42
C ILE A 869 -15.34 5.00 23.71
N LYS A 870 -15.42 4.59 24.98
CA LYS A 870 -15.96 3.27 25.35
C LYS A 870 -17.43 3.10 24.92
N PRO A 871 -18.35 4.06 25.15
CA PRO A 871 -19.72 3.94 24.67
C PRO A 871 -19.84 3.78 23.14
N ALA A 872 -18.94 4.41 22.39
CA ALA A 872 -18.91 4.30 20.94
C ALA A 872 -18.47 2.88 20.49
N LEU A 873 -17.55 2.25 21.22
CA LEU A 873 -17.16 0.85 21.02
C LEU A 873 -18.28 -0.12 21.44
N ASP A 874 -18.89 0.10 22.60
CA ASP A 874 -19.98 -0.72 23.14
C ASP A 874 -21.19 -0.74 22.20
N ALA A 875 -21.51 0.39 21.57
CA ALA A 875 -22.57 0.46 20.55
C ALA A 875 -22.23 -0.36 19.29
N ARG A 876 -20.96 -0.39 18.89
CA ARG A 876 -20.51 -1.06 17.66
C ARG A 876 -20.42 -2.58 17.79
N ARG A 877 -19.83 -3.09 18.89
CA ARG A 877 -19.43 -4.50 19.02
C ARG A 877 -20.56 -5.52 18.85
N PRO A 878 -21.76 -5.33 19.44
CA PRO A 878 -22.88 -6.27 19.25
C PRO A 878 -23.35 -6.33 17.79
N LEU A 879 -23.38 -5.17 17.10
CA LEU A 879 -23.78 -5.08 15.70
C LEU A 879 -22.74 -5.72 14.77
N GLU A 880 -21.45 -5.52 15.06
CA GLU A 880 -20.36 -6.20 14.35
C GLU A 880 -20.45 -7.72 14.49
N HIS A 881 -20.70 -8.21 15.72
CA HIS A 881 -20.88 -9.65 15.96
C HIS A 881 -22.11 -10.19 15.23
N SER A 882 -23.24 -9.48 15.27
CA SER A 882 -24.46 -9.83 14.55
C SER A 882 -24.24 -9.89 13.04
N LEU A 883 -23.53 -8.91 12.46
CA LEU A 883 -23.22 -8.88 11.04
C LEU A 883 -22.32 -10.06 10.65
N LYS A 884 -21.25 -10.33 11.42
CA LYS A 884 -20.37 -11.47 11.18
C LYS A 884 -21.13 -12.80 11.23
N GLN A 885 -22.03 -12.98 12.19
CA GLN A 885 -22.85 -14.18 12.29
C GLN A 885 -23.78 -14.31 11.08
N LYS A 886 -24.47 -13.24 10.69
CA LYS A 886 -25.35 -13.25 9.51
C LYS A 886 -24.59 -13.57 8.21
N LEU A 887 -23.40 -13.01 8.05
CA LEU A 887 -22.53 -13.30 6.90
C LEU A 887 -22.10 -14.77 6.91
N ALA A 888 -21.68 -15.31 8.06
CA ALA A 888 -21.33 -16.72 8.20
C ALA A 888 -22.53 -17.65 7.90
N ASP A 889 -23.72 -17.32 8.41
CA ASP A 889 -24.95 -18.08 8.14
C ASP A 889 -25.33 -18.03 6.65
N ALA A 890 -25.18 -16.87 6.00
CA ALA A 890 -25.44 -16.69 4.57
C ALA A 890 -24.43 -17.45 3.70
N GLU A 891 -23.13 -17.40 4.04
CA GLU A 891 -22.10 -18.19 3.39
C GLU A 891 -22.37 -19.70 3.54
N GLN A 892 -22.76 -20.14 4.74
CA GLN A 892 -23.13 -21.53 5.00
C GLN A 892 -24.37 -21.96 4.22
N ALA A 893 -25.39 -21.10 4.11
CA ALA A 893 -26.60 -21.35 3.33
C ALA A 893 -26.33 -21.38 1.82
N ALA A 894 -25.51 -20.46 1.31
CA ALA A 894 -25.07 -20.44 -0.08
C ALA A 894 -24.26 -21.70 -0.43
N HIS A 895 -23.36 -22.12 0.46
CA HIS A 895 -22.62 -23.37 0.32
C HIS A 895 -23.55 -24.61 0.31
N HIS A 896 -24.56 -24.66 1.19
CA HIS A 896 -25.56 -25.73 1.17
C HIS A 896 -26.42 -25.74 -0.10
N ALA A 897 -26.78 -24.56 -0.64
CA ALA A 897 -27.53 -24.45 -1.88
C ALA A 897 -26.70 -24.90 -3.11
N ALA A 898 -25.42 -24.51 -3.16
CA ALA A 898 -24.46 -24.92 -4.18
C ALA A 898 -24.29 -26.45 -4.27
N THR A 899 -24.32 -27.14 -3.12
CA THR A 899 -24.19 -28.61 -3.08
C THR A 899 -25.43 -29.37 -3.57
N LYS A 900 -26.54 -28.69 -3.88
CA LYS A 900 -27.79 -29.32 -4.37
C LYS A 900 -28.06 -29.14 -5.87
N ASP A 901 -27.38 -28.22 -6.54
CA ASP A 901 -27.61 -27.92 -7.96
C ASP A 901 -26.26 -27.83 -8.69
N THR A 902 -25.96 -28.81 -9.54
CA THR A 902 -24.61 -29.04 -10.09
C THR A 902 -24.30 -28.21 -11.35
N ASP A 903 -25.23 -27.36 -11.78
CA ASP A 903 -25.17 -26.65 -13.08
C ASP A 903 -25.15 -25.11 -12.97
N GLN A 904 -24.85 -24.52 -11.80
CA GLN A 904 -24.62 -23.07 -11.68
C GLN A 904 -23.19 -22.70 -11.26
N PRO A 905 -22.54 -21.77 -11.98
CA PRO A 905 -21.21 -21.29 -11.62
C PRO A 905 -21.28 -20.43 -10.35
N LEU A 906 -20.52 -20.80 -9.32
CA LEU A 906 -20.41 -20.07 -8.06
C LEU A 906 -18.94 -19.80 -7.74
N ALA A 907 -18.51 -18.54 -7.91
CA ALA A 907 -17.54 -17.87 -7.03
C ALA A 907 -17.16 -16.51 -7.60
N THR A 908 -18.00 -15.49 -7.36
CA THR A 908 -17.64 -14.05 -7.28
C THR A 908 -18.87 -13.18 -7.03
N SER A 909 -20.06 -13.64 -7.46
CA SER A 909 -21.32 -12.91 -7.26
C SER A 909 -21.98 -13.12 -5.89
N ALA A 910 -21.67 -14.20 -5.15
CA ALA A 910 -22.37 -14.53 -3.90
C ALA A 910 -21.99 -13.62 -2.71
N THR A 911 -20.73 -13.16 -2.64
CA THR A 911 -20.28 -12.21 -1.60
C THR A 911 -20.71 -10.78 -1.90
N LEU A 912 -20.79 -10.41 -3.20
CA LEU A 912 -21.44 -9.18 -3.64
C LEU A 912 -22.95 -9.23 -3.32
N SER A 913 -23.59 -10.39 -3.58
CA SER A 913 -25.01 -10.64 -3.31
C SER A 913 -25.39 -10.58 -1.83
N ALA A 914 -24.59 -11.08 -0.89
CA ALA A 914 -24.93 -10.97 0.54
C ALA A 914 -24.89 -9.52 1.05
N THR A 915 -23.95 -8.72 0.54
CA THR A 915 -23.84 -7.28 0.83
C THR A 915 -24.98 -6.51 0.17
N ASP A 916 -25.31 -6.83 -1.10
CA ASP A 916 -26.44 -6.28 -1.84
C ASP A 916 -27.80 -6.70 -1.26
N MET A 917 -27.91 -7.88 -0.64
CA MET A 917 -29.12 -8.36 0.05
C MET A 917 -29.33 -7.65 1.40
N LEU A 918 -28.26 -7.19 2.04
CA LEU A 918 -28.34 -6.38 3.26
C LEU A 918 -28.62 -4.89 2.95
N SER A 919 -28.19 -4.38 1.80
CA SER A 919 -28.46 -3.02 1.34
C SER A 919 -29.79 -2.85 0.61
N SER A 920 -30.33 -3.92 -0.01
CA SER A 920 -31.62 -3.90 -0.73
C SER A 920 -32.85 -4.10 0.17
N HIS A 921 -32.65 -4.35 1.47
CA HIS A 921 -33.71 -4.19 2.44
C HIS A 921 -33.78 -2.72 2.89
N GLU A 922 -34.68 -1.96 2.27
CA GLU A 922 -35.32 -0.76 2.82
C GLU A 922 -35.96 -1.10 4.19
N GLY A 923 -35.12 -1.28 5.21
CA GLY A 923 -35.51 -1.83 6.51
C GLY A 923 -34.37 -2.42 7.35
N ALA A 924 -33.15 -2.59 6.83
CA ALA A 924 -31.99 -2.89 7.66
C ALA A 924 -31.70 -1.67 8.57
N ASN A 925 -32.01 -1.81 9.86
CA ASN A 925 -31.81 -0.82 10.92
C ASN A 925 -30.53 0.00 10.64
N GLY A 926 -30.64 1.33 10.43
CA GLY A 926 -29.61 2.16 9.78
C GLY A 926 -28.20 2.13 10.40
N GLU A 927 -28.07 1.53 11.58
CA GLU A 927 -26.83 1.21 12.28
C GLU A 927 -26.05 0.02 11.67
N LEU A 928 -26.71 -1.04 11.18
CA LEU A 928 -26.02 -2.16 10.51
C LEU A 928 -25.32 -1.69 9.22
N ALA A 929 -25.94 -0.77 8.49
CA ALA A 929 -25.34 -0.13 7.32
C ALA A 929 -24.10 0.70 7.68
N ARG A 930 -24.04 1.30 8.87
CA ARG A 930 -22.84 2.01 9.35
C ARG A 930 -21.69 1.03 9.61
N VAL A 931 -21.99 -0.13 10.22
CA VAL A 931 -20.99 -1.17 10.51
C VAL A 931 -20.41 -1.78 9.25
N ASP A 932 -21.23 -2.01 8.21
CA ASP A 932 -20.77 -2.55 6.94
C ASP A 932 -19.93 -1.54 6.14
N ARG A 933 -20.29 -0.25 6.20
CA ARG A 933 -19.61 0.84 5.47
C ARG A 933 -18.22 1.17 6.01
N SER A 934 -17.98 1.01 7.31
CA SER A 934 -16.74 1.46 7.95
C SER A 934 -16.39 0.66 9.21
N TYR A 935 -15.10 0.55 9.52
CA TYR A 935 -14.59 0.01 10.78
C TYR A 935 -14.70 0.96 11.98
N ASN A 936 -14.98 2.24 11.76
CA ASN A 936 -15.06 3.24 12.82
C ASN A 936 -16.30 3.05 13.72
N PRO A 937 -16.22 3.33 15.03
CA PRO A 937 -17.40 3.59 15.85
C PRO A 937 -17.98 4.98 15.53
N TRP A 938 -19.26 5.22 15.82
CA TRP A 938 -19.94 6.50 15.56
C TRP A 938 -20.74 7.06 16.76
N SER A 939 -21.07 6.25 17.76
CA SER A 939 -21.95 6.64 18.87
C SER A 939 -21.20 7.35 20.01
N PHE A 940 -20.59 8.49 19.71
CA PHE A 940 -19.83 9.28 20.68
C PHE A 940 -20.76 10.19 21.52
N PRO A 941 -20.68 10.15 22.87
CA PRO A 941 -21.58 10.92 23.74
C PRO A 941 -21.24 12.41 23.77
N ALA A 942 -22.15 13.25 23.24
CA ALA A 942 -21.97 14.71 23.18
C ALA A 942 -21.80 15.37 24.57
N GLY A 943 -22.56 14.92 25.59
CA GLY A 943 -22.43 15.46 26.95
C GLY A 943 -21.05 15.26 27.56
N ILE A 944 -20.40 14.12 27.28
CA ILE A 944 -19.04 13.84 27.75
C ILE A 944 -18.02 14.68 26.98
N ARG A 945 -18.19 14.84 25.66
CA ARG A 945 -17.38 15.78 24.87
C ARG A 945 -17.46 17.19 25.45
N ASP A 946 -18.64 17.62 25.84
CA ASP A 946 -18.91 18.92 26.44
C ASP A 946 -18.21 19.09 27.80
N CYS A 947 -18.19 18.06 28.64
CA CYS A 947 -17.40 18.04 29.87
C CYS A 947 -15.91 18.20 29.58
N LEU A 948 -15.36 17.47 28.61
CA LEU A 948 -13.95 17.56 28.19
C LEU A 948 -13.60 18.95 27.62
N LEU A 949 -14.55 19.64 26.99
CA LEU A 949 -14.40 21.01 26.45
C LEU A 949 -14.55 22.12 27.49
N THR A 950 -14.89 21.81 28.75
CA THR A 950 -15.10 22.82 29.81
C THR A 950 -13.96 23.84 29.90
N PRO A 951 -12.67 23.47 29.88
CA PRO A 951 -11.57 24.44 29.90
C PRO A 951 -11.56 25.39 28.69
N VAL A 952 -11.81 24.85 27.49
CA VAL A 952 -11.83 25.60 26.23
C VAL A 952 -12.96 26.63 26.23
N ARG A 953 -14.17 26.20 26.62
CA ARG A 953 -15.36 27.05 26.70
C ARG A 953 -15.21 28.14 27.76
N ASN A 954 -14.62 27.83 28.90
CA ASN A 954 -14.38 28.80 29.97
C ASN A 954 -13.34 29.88 29.60
N GLN A 955 -12.49 29.62 28.61
CA GLN A 955 -11.57 30.60 28.03
C GLN A 955 -12.17 31.34 26.81
N PHE A 956 -13.44 31.09 26.48
CA PHE A 956 -14.13 31.68 25.33
C PHE A 956 -13.39 31.45 24.00
N ILE A 957 -12.66 30.33 23.89
CA ILE A 957 -11.96 29.95 22.67
C ILE A 957 -13.00 29.43 21.68
N THR A 958 -13.28 30.21 20.66
CA THR A 958 -14.16 29.82 19.55
C THR A 958 -13.34 29.38 18.35
N PRO A 959 -13.63 28.22 17.74
CA PRO A 959 -13.05 27.83 16.46
C PRO A 959 -13.25 28.89 15.38
N THR A 960 -12.25 29.07 14.53
CA THR A 960 -12.33 29.89 13.30
C THR A 960 -13.25 29.24 12.26
N LEU A 961 -13.28 27.91 12.23
CA LEU A 961 -14.20 27.10 11.43
C LEU A 961 -15.15 26.33 12.35
N SER A 962 -16.47 26.46 12.11
CA SER A 962 -17.49 25.64 12.78
C SER A 962 -18.30 24.82 11.79
N CYS A 963 -18.62 23.59 12.15
CA CYS A 963 -19.51 22.67 11.44
C CYS A 963 -20.77 22.43 12.28
N ASP A 964 -21.94 22.45 11.67
CA ASP A 964 -23.21 22.17 12.36
C ASP A 964 -23.43 20.68 12.68
N THR A 965 -22.72 19.80 11.98
CA THR A 965 -22.88 18.36 12.06
C THR A 965 -21.74 17.72 12.87
N PRO A 966 -22.04 17.11 14.03
CA PRO A 966 -21.04 16.38 14.81
C PRO A 966 -20.36 15.26 14.02
N LEU A 967 -19.10 14.98 14.32
CA LEU A 967 -18.29 13.90 13.69
C LEU A 967 -17.94 14.12 12.22
N VAL A 968 -18.25 15.28 11.65
CA VAL A 968 -17.53 15.76 10.47
C VAL A 968 -16.22 16.37 10.99
N ASP A 969 -15.09 15.78 10.61
CA ASP A 969 -13.74 16.31 10.87
C ASP A 969 -13.43 17.31 9.75
N ALA A 970 -13.77 18.59 9.98
CA ALA A 970 -13.36 19.69 9.12
C ALA A 970 -12.07 20.33 9.64
N VAL A 971 -11.01 20.26 8.84
CA VAL A 971 -9.69 20.79 9.19
C VAL A 971 -9.38 21.99 8.33
N GLU A 972 -9.22 23.14 8.98
CA GLU A 972 -8.83 24.40 8.36
C GLU A 972 -7.32 24.48 8.13
N LEU A 973 -6.94 24.81 6.89
CA LEU A 973 -5.57 24.98 6.44
C LEU A 973 -5.44 26.33 5.72
N SER A 974 -4.81 27.31 6.36
CA SER A 974 -4.62 28.63 5.77
C SER A 974 -3.38 28.66 4.86
N CYS A 975 -3.46 29.33 3.72
CA CYS A 975 -2.34 29.58 2.81
C CYS A 975 -2.42 31.02 2.25
N GLU A 976 -1.48 31.36 1.37
CA GLU A 976 -1.40 32.70 0.76
C GLU A 976 -2.57 33.04 -0.18
N ARG A 977 -3.34 32.04 -0.64
CA ARG A 977 -4.47 32.21 -1.57
C ARG A 977 -5.84 32.24 -0.86
N GLY A 978 -5.83 32.07 0.47
CA GLY A 978 -7.03 31.93 1.30
C GLY A 978 -6.98 30.69 2.19
N THR A 979 -8.09 29.96 2.28
CA THR A 979 -8.23 28.81 3.19
C THR A 979 -8.65 27.55 2.44
N LEU A 980 -7.90 26.46 2.64
CA LEU A 980 -8.29 25.11 2.26
C LEU A 980 -8.94 24.41 3.47
N ILE A 981 -10.06 23.73 3.24
CA ILE A 981 -10.78 22.96 4.25
C ILE A 981 -10.83 21.50 3.79
N ALA A 982 -10.27 20.60 4.58
CA ALA A 982 -10.38 19.16 4.35
C ALA A 982 -11.54 18.61 5.19
N LEU A 983 -12.44 17.85 4.57
CA LEU A 983 -13.68 17.35 5.21
C LEU A 983 -13.67 15.83 5.25
N SER A 984 -13.76 15.22 6.44
CA SER A 984 -13.93 13.77 6.60
C SER A 984 -15.20 13.45 7.39
N ASN A 985 -16.08 12.61 6.86
CA ASN A 985 -17.37 12.29 7.47
C ASN A 985 -17.30 11.02 8.32
N PHE A 986 -17.10 11.18 9.63
CA PHE A 986 -17.13 10.07 10.60
C PHE A 986 -18.52 9.80 11.19
N THR A 987 -19.59 10.40 10.63
CA THR A 987 -20.96 9.94 10.91
C THR A 987 -21.22 8.57 10.27
N LEU A 988 -20.44 8.17 9.27
CA LEU A 988 -20.59 6.89 8.56
C LEU A 988 -21.93 6.78 7.82
N GLN A 989 -22.56 7.90 7.48
CA GLN A 989 -23.72 7.98 6.60
C GLN A 989 -23.57 9.19 5.67
N PRO A 990 -24.03 9.10 4.41
CA PRO A 990 -24.11 10.28 3.54
C PRO A 990 -24.97 11.37 4.19
N LEU A 991 -24.51 12.61 4.10
CA LEU A 991 -25.19 13.79 4.61
C LEU A 991 -25.71 14.61 3.44
N GLU A 992 -27.02 14.85 3.39
CA GLU A 992 -27.65 15.62 2.29
C GLU A 992 -27.27 17.10 2.33
N ARG A 993 -26.93 17.61 3.52
CA ARG A 993 -26.49 18.99 3.74
C ARG A 993 -25.69 19.09 5.04
N VAL A 994 -24.54 19.73 4.97
CA VAL A 994 -23.70 20.11 6.11
C VAL A 994 -23.38 21.59 5.98
N GLU A 995 -23.53 22.35 7.07
CA GLU A 995 -23.28 23.78 7.09
C GLU A 995 -21.95 24.11 7.77
N PHE A 996 -21.20 25.00 7.14
CA PHE A 996 -19.92 25.51 7.63
C PHE A 996 -19.98 27.02 7.80
N LYS A 997 -19.36 27.50 8.87
CA LYS A 997 -19.09 28.94 9.07
C LYS A 997 -17.60 29.13 9.29
N LEU A 998 -17.00 30.02 8.51
CA LEU A 998 -15.58 30.29 8.53
C LEU A 998 -15.34 31.77 8.81
N GLN A 999 -14.57 32.08 9.84
CA GLN A 999 -14.04 33.42 10.09
C GLN A 999 -12.93 33.73 9.07
N THR A 1000 -13.08 34.82 8.34
CA THR A 1000 -12.10 35.26 7.34
C THR A 1000 -11.57 36.64 7.69
N ASN A 1001 -10.29 36.89 7.40
CA ASN A 1001 -9.66 38.19 7.62
C ASN A 1001 -9.68 39.07 6.36
N GLU A 1002 -10.00 38.47 5.22
CA GLU A 1002 -9.99 39.08 3.89
C GLU A 1002 -11.33 38.80 3.19
N PRO A 1003 -11.76 39.66 2.26
CA PRO A 1003 -12.98 39.41 1.48
C PRO A 1003 -12.86 38.10 0.69
N VAL A 1004 -13.86 37.22 0.84
CA VAL A 1004 -13.93 35.98 0.08
C VAL A 1004 -14.49 36.26 -1.31
N VAL A 1005 -13.81 35.76 -2.33
CA VAL A 1005 -14.20 35.88 -3.73
C VAL A 1005 -14.96 34.63 -4.20
N ARG A 1006 -14.50 33.44 -3.79
CA ARG A 1006 -15.05 32.16 -4.27
C ARG A 1006 -14.91 31.05 -3.23
N VAL A 1007 -15.89 30.15 -3.19
CA VAL A 1007 -15.82 28.88 -2.44
C VAL A 1007 -16.03 27.75 -3.45
N ASP A 1008 -15.11 26.80 -3.53
CA ASP A 1008 -15.21 25.65 -4.46
C ASP A 1008 -14.99 24.34 -3.72
N SER A 1009 -15.87 23.37 -3.97
CA SER A 1009 -15.67 21.97 -3.64
C SER A 1009 -14.97 21.27 -4.81
N VAL A 1010 -14.01 20.39 -4.52
CA VAL A 1010 -13.36 19.58 -5.56
C VAL A 1010 -14.37 18.67 -6.27
N ARG A 1011 -15.38 18.18 -5.55
CA ARG A 1011 -16.38 17.27 -6.08
C ARG A 1011 -17.55 17.98 -6.76
N LEU A 1012 -18.01 19.10 -6.21
CA LEU A 1012 -19.24 19.78 -6.64
C LEU A 1012 -18.97 21.03 -7.50
N GLY A 1013 -17.73 21.51 -7.55
CA GLY A 1013 -17.39 22.79 -8.18
C GLY A 1013 -17.74 23.98 -7.28
N SER A 1014 -18.05 25.13 -7.88
CA SER A 1014 -18.36 26.35 -7.14
C SER A 1014 -19.60 26.20 -6.25
N LEU A 1015 -19.48 26.68 -5.02
CA LEU A 1015 -20.52 26.67 -3.99
C LEU A 1015 -20.99 28.10 -3.73
N GLU A 1016 -22.29 28.25 -3.49
CA GLU A 1016 -22.87 29.48 -2.97
C GLU A 1016 -22.43 29.71 -1.52
N PHE A 1017 -22.10 30.96 -1.18
CA PHE A 1017 -21.77 31.37 0.17
C PHE A 1017 -22.37 32.73 0.52
N GLU A 1018 -22.70 32.92 1.80
CA GLU A 1018 -23.22 34.17 2.34
C GLU A 1018 -22.16 34.85 3.20
N SER A 1019 -21.94 36.14 2.99
CA SER A 1019 -21.13 36.97 3.90
C SER A 1019 -21.98 37.46 5.06
N LEU A 1020 -21.60 37.10 6.29
CA LEU A 1020 -22.27 37.51 7.52
C LEU A 1020 -21.65 38.78 8.10
N SER A 1021 -22.41 39.51 8.92
CA SER A 1021 -21.85 40.62 9.71
C SER A 1021 -20.71 40.10 10.60
N SER A 1022 -19.54 40.75 10.58
CA SER A 1022 -18.28 40.41 11.32
C SER A 1022 -17.16 39.69 10.53
N GLY A 1023 -17.19 39.64 9.21
CA GLY A 1023 -16.10 39.04 8.40
C GLY A 1023 -16.12 37.51 8.40
N GLN A 1024 -17.27 36.93 8.72
CA GLN A 1024 -17.52 35.49 8.66
C GLN A 1024 -18.27 35.17 7.36
N ILE A 1025 -17.97 34.03 6.74
CA ILE A 1025 -18.76 33.47 5.65
C ILE A 1025 -19.49 32.21 6.10
N GLN A 1026 -20.58 31.88 5.41
CA GLN A 1026 -21.36 30.66 5.61
C GLN A 1026 -21.60 29.99 4.27
N PHE A 1027 -21.40 28.67 4.20
CA PHE A 1027 -21.70 27.85 3.02
C PHE A 1027 -22.16 26.46 3.44
N ALA A 1028 -22.76 25.71 2.52
CA ALA A 1028 -23.21 24.35 2.79
C ALA A 1028 -23.04 23.45 1.55
N LEU A 1029 -22.85 22.16 1.80
CA LEU A 1029 -22.75 21.13 0.76
C LEU A 1029 -23.29 19.78 1.24
N PRO A 1030 -23.77 18.90 0.34
CA PRO A 1030 -23.86 17.48 0.64
C PRO A 1030 -22.46 16.90 0.85
N LEU A 1031 -22.32 15.97 1.78
CA LEU A 1031 -21.05 15.31 2.09
C LEU A 1031 -21.23 13.80 2.18
N GLU A 1032 -20.54 13.07 1.29
CA GLU A 1032 -20.45 11.62 1.37
C GLU A 1032 -19.32 11.22 2.35
N ALA A 1033 -18.22 10.63 1.88
CA ALA A 1033 -17.13 10.18 2.76
C ALA A 1033 -16.14 11.32 3.08
N SER A 1034 -15.71 12.07 2.06
CA SER A 1034 -14.82 13.20 2.22
C SER A 1034 -14.91 14.18 1.04
N ASP A 1035 -14.36 15.38 1.23
CA ASP A 1035 -14.17 16.41 0.19
C ASP A 1035 -13.05 17.38 0.59
N PHE A 1036 -12.59 18.21 -0.35
CA PHE A 1036 -11.75 19.36 -0.10
C PHE A 1036 -12.44 20.61 -0.65
N VAL A 1037 -12.48 21.67 0.17
CA VAL A 1037 -13.11 22.95 -0.17
C VAL A 1037 -12.07 24.06 -0.12
N THR A 1038 -11.93 24.84 -1.20
CA THR A 1038 -11.08 26.03 -1.25
C THR A 1038 -11.92 27.29 -1.09
N VAL A 1039 -11.52 28.17 -0.18
CA VAL A 1039 -12.08 29.50 0.06
C VAL A 1039 -11.03 30.51 -0.39
N SER A 1040 -11.26 31.17 -1.52
CA SER A 1040 -10.28 32.07 -2.15
C SER A 1040 -10.52 33.52 -1.76
N THR A 1041 -9.46 34.25 -1.43
CA THR A 1041 -9.51 35.68 -1.05
C THR A 1041 -8.97 36.63 -2.12
N ASP A 1042 -8.36 36.10 -3.19
CA ASP A 1042 -7.86 36.88 -4.32
C ASP A 1042 -8.80 36.79 -5.53
N GLU A 1043 -8.96 37.90 -6.27
CA GLU A 1043 -9.66 37.95 -7.57
C GLU A 1043 -8.78 37.32 -8.67
N GLU A 1044 -8.63 36.01 -8.67
CA GLU A 1044 -8.36 35.30 -9.93
C GLU A 1044 -9.69 35.09 -10.68
N PRO A 1045 -9.75 35.24 -12.03
CA PRO A 1045 -10.98 35.06 -12.79
C PRO A 1045 -11.54 33.63 -12.62
N PRO A 1046 -12.87 33.45 -12.70
CA PRO A 1046 -13.47 32.15 -12.52
C PRO A 1046 -13.16 31.24 -13.70
N ASP A 1047 -12.36 30.20 -13.46
CA ASP A 1047 -12.50 28.94 -14.18
C ASP A 1047 -12.49 27.79 -13.18
N ALA A 1048 -13.68 27.30 -12.84
CA ALA A 1048 -13.92 26.08 -12.07
C ALA A 1048 -15.19 25.43 -12.63
N GLY A 1049 -15.04 24.83 -13.80
CA GLY A 1049 -16.10 24.10 -14.48
C GLY A 1049 -15.53 23.24 -15.61
N GLN A 1050 -14.84 22.16 -15.21
CA GLN A 1050 -14.15 21.13 -16.01
C GLN A 1050 -12.64 21.33 -16.15
N SER A 1051 -11.93 20.52 -15.37
CA SER A 1051 -10.51 20.26 -15.44
C SER A 1051 -10.07 19.83 -16.84
N THR A 1052 -9.07 20.50 -17.38
CA THR A 1052 -7.90 19.84 -17.99
C THR A 1052 -6.70 20.80 -17.92
N PRO A 1053 -5.47 20.26 -17.90
CA PRO A 1053 -4.40 20.60 -16.96
C PRO A 1053 -3.61 21.85 -17.35
N THR A 1054 -3.08 22.56 -16.36
CA THR A 1054 -2.10 23.61 -16.56
C THR A 1054 -0.86 23.03 -17.25
N GLN A 1055 -0.59 23.45 -18.50
CA GLN A 1055 0.79 23.62 -18.93
C GLN A 1055 1.14 25.10 -18.88
N ALA A 1056 2.35 25.31 -18.36
CA ALA A 1056 3.28 26.35 -18.73
C ALA A 1056 2.77 27.44 -19.69
N THR A 1057 2.85 28.69 -19.22
CA THR A 1057 3.22 29.88 -20.00
C THR A 1057 2.53 30.06 -21.36
N GLY A 1058 1.49 30.91 -21.36
CA GLY A 1058 1.07 31.69 -22.52
C GLY A 1058 0.39 30.90 -23.63
N THR A 1059 -0.93 31.01 -23.72
CA THR A 1059 -1.66 30.67 -24.96
C THR A 1059 -1.04 31.46 -26.13
N PRO A 1060 -0.61 30.84 -27.24
CA PRO A 1060 -0.32 31.58 -28.46
C PRO A 1060 -1.66 32.06 -29.03
N ILE A 1061 -2.14 33.19 -28.51
CA ILE A 1061 -3.32 33.87 -28.99
C ILE A 1061 -2.93 34.61 -30.27
N LEU A 1062 -3.34 34.11 -31.42
CA LEU A 1062 -3.14 34.82 -32.67
C LEU A 1062 -4.27 35.86 -32.83
N HIS A 1063 -3.94 37.15 -32.71
CA HIS A 1063 -4.88 38.28 -32.78
C HIS A 1063 -6.06 38.22 -31.79
N GLY A 1064 -5.85 37.84 -30.53
CA GLY A 1064 -6.94 37.79 -29.54
C GLY A 1064 -7.87 36.56 -29.64
N LYS A 1065 -7.58 35.58 -30.52
CA LYS A 1065 -8.44 34.40 -30.73
C LYS A 1065 -7.67 33.07 -30.60
N PRO A 1066 -8.31 32.00 -30.09
CA PRO A 1066 -7.73 30.65 -30.09
C PRO A 1066 -7.64 30.08 -31.51
N ILE A 1067 -6.52 29.41 -31.83
CA ILE A 1067 -6.33 28.67 -33.09
C ILE A 1067 -7.20 27.41 -33.03
N ARG A 1068 -8.30 27.36 -33.77
CA ARG A 1068 -9.27 26.25 -33.77
C ARG A 1068 -9.12 25.34 -34.97
N LYS A 1069 -8.70 25.87 -36.12
CA LYS A 1069 -8.51 25.12 -37.36
C LYS A 1069 -7.14 25.39 -37.99
N VAL A 1070 -6.38 24.32 -38.26
CA VAL A 1070 -5.04 24.40 -38.83
C VAL A 1070 -4.98 23.61 -40.13
N LEU A 1071 -4.53 24.27 -41.20
CA LEU A 1071 -4.31 23.64 -42.51
C LEU A 1071 -2.81 23.55 -42.82
N PHE A 1072 -2.32 22.35 -43.10
CA PHE A 1072 -0.96 22.11 -43.59
C PHE A 1072 -0.98 21.84 -45.09
N LEU A 1073 -0.25 22.66 -45.85
CA LEU A 1073 -0.02 22.49 -47.27
C LEU A 1073 1.47 22.27 -47.51
N GLY A 1074 1.85 21.09 -47.98
CA GLY A 1074 3.27 20.79 -48.19
C GLY A 1074 3.51 19.68 -49.18
N ASN A 1075 4.74 19.18 -49.24
CA ASN A 1075 5.13 18.07 -50.11
C ASN A 1075 5.40 16.80 -49.29
N SER A 1076 6.28 15.91 -49.78
CA SER A 1076 6.59 14.65 -49.09
C SER A 1076 7.09 14.83 -47.66
N ILE A 1077 7.72 15.97 -47.32
CA ILE A 1077 8.15 16.26 -45.93
C ILE A 1077 6.94 16.39 -44.99
N THR A 1078 5.79 16.84 -45.52
CA THR A 1078 4.56 17.11 -44.76
C THR A 1078 3.63 15.91 -44.68
N LEU A 1079 3.41 15.22 -45.80
CA LEU A 1079 2.57 14.03 -45.85
C LEU A 1079 2.92 13.22 -47.09
N HIS A 1080 3.22 11.93 -46.95
CA HIS A 1080 3.34 11.04 -48.09
C HIS A 1080 2.80 9.66 -47.75
N GLY A 1081 1.88 9.15 -48.56
CA GLY A 1081 1.35 7.81 -48.40
C GLY A 1081 2.39 6.72 -48.71
N PRO A 1082 2.10 5.45 -48.40
CA PRO A 1082 3.03 4.34 -48.62
C PRO A 1082 3.47 4.24 -50.09
N ALA A 1083 4.77 4.06 -50.32
CA ALA A 1083 5.39 3.88 -51.62
C ALA A 1083 6.46 2.78 -51.54
N ALA A 1084 6.01 1.54 -51.70
CA ALA A 1084 6.85 0.35 -51.54
C ALA A 1084 8.08 0.33 -52.46
N ASN A 1085 8.00 0.94 -53.64
CA ASN A 1085 9.10 1.04 -54.61
C ASN A 1085 10.30 1.88 -54.13
N ILE A 1086 10.13 2.69 -53.08
CA ILE A 1086 11.20 3.45 -52.44
C ILE A 1086 11.38 3.06 -50.96
N GLY A 1087 10.80 1.93 -50.54
CA GLY A 1087 10.89 1.42 -49.17
C GLY A 1087 10.12 2.25 -48.14
N TRP A 1088 9.21 3.13 -48.56
CA TRP A 1088 8.41 3.96 -47.65
C TRP A 1088 7.05 3.30 -47.36
N THR A 1089 6.74 3.04 -46.10
CA THR A 1089 5.50 2.37 -45.68
C THR A 1089 4.58 3.27 -44.83
N GLY A 1090 5.05 4.46 -44.44
CA GLY A 1090 4.28 5.40 -43.62
C GLY A 1090 3.22 6.18 -44.40
N ASN A 1091 2.32 6.82 -43.68
CA ASN A 1091 1.33 7.76 -44.21
C ASN A 1091 1.34 9.09 -43.43
N TRP A 1092 2.52 9.69 -43.36
CA TRP A 1092 2.84 10.90 -42.60
C TRP A 1092 4.08 11.56 -43.23
N GLY A 1093 4.72 12.53 -42.58
CA GLY A 1093 5.94 13.16 -43.09
C GLY A 1093 7.03 12.14 -43.45
N MET A 1094 7.47 12.15 -44.72
CA MET A 1094 8.40 11.15 -45.25
C MET A 1094 9.72 11.15 -44.48
N ALA A 1095 10.17 9.93 -44.16
CA ALA A 1095 11.34 9.62 -43.38
C ALA A 1095 11.26 9.84 -41.87
N ALA A 1096 10.14 10.28 -41.28
CA ALA A 1096 9.91 10.18 -39.83
C ALA A 1096 9.65 8.72 -39.42
N SER A 1097 10.09 8.30 -38.22
CA SER A 1097 10.04 6.91 -37.77
C SER A 1097 8.62 6.43 -37.43
N THR A 1098 7.79 7.33 -36.91
CA THR A 1098 6.36 7.13 -36.63
C THR A 1098 5.56 8.37 -37.03
N ALA A 1099 4.23 8.29 -37.01
CA ALA A 1099 3.36 9.43 -37.28
C ALA A 1099 3.59 10.56 -36.25
N GLU A 1100 3.69 10.20 -34.97
CA GLU A 1100 3.90 11.13 -33.85
C GLU A 1100 5.27 11.83 -33.94
N ALA A 1101 6.21 11.24 -34.67
CA ALA A 1101 7.55 11.79 -34.86
C ALA A 1101 7.65 12.81 -36.01
N ASP A 1102 6.62 12.96 -36.85
CA ASP A 1102 6.64 13.98 -37.92
C ASP A 1102 6.37 15.40 -37.39
N TYR A 1103 6.73 16.41 -38.17
CA TYR A 1103 6.63 17.80 -37.70
C TYR A 1103 5.17 18.28 -37.58
N VAL A 1104 4.23 17.66 -38.30
CA VAL A 1104 2.81 18.00 -38.26
C VAL A 1104 2.23 17.57 -36.92
N HIS A 1105 2.41 16.32 -36.53
CA HIS A 1105 1.92 15.78 -35.27
C HIS A 1105 2.65 16.39 -34.08
N ARG A 1106 3.97 16.64 -34.16
CA ARG A 1106 4.72 17.37 -33.13
C ARG A 1106 4.25 18.79 -32.95
N LEU A 1107 4.00 19.53 -34.03
CA LEU A 1107 3.48 20.90 -33.94
C LEU A 1107 2.05 20.90 -33.39
N ILE A 1108 1.19 19.98 -33.81
CA ILE A 1108 -0.18 19.87 -33.29
C ILE A 1108 -0.17 19.47 -31.81
N ASP A 1109 0.70 18.56 -31.39
CA ASP A 1109 0.88 18.22 -29.98
C ASP A 1109 1.34 19.45 -29.17
N ARG A 1110 2.31 20.22 -29.68
CA ARG A 1110 2.75 21.49 -29.05
C ARG A 1110 1.64 22.53 -29.01
N LEU A 1111 0.87 22.72 -30.09
CA LEU A 1111 -0.28 23.63 -30.12
C LEU A 1111 -1.39 23.16 -29.19
N THR A 1112 -1.68 21.86 -29.12
CA THR A 1112 -2.69 21.26 -28.22
C THR A 1112 -2.29 21.44 -26.76
N LYS A 1113 -1.01 21.25 -26.46
CA LYS A 1113 -0.42 21.50 -25.14
C LYS A 1113 -0.50 22.98 -24.76
N ALA A 1114 -0.24 23.89 -25.70
CA ALA A 1114 -0.26 25.33 -25.47
C ALA A 1114 -1.70 25.93 -25.41
N SER A 1115 -2.66 25.35 -26.12
CA SER A 1115 -4.05 25.83 -26.18
C SER A 1115 -5.01 25.07 -25.25
N GLY A 1116 -4.61 23.92 -24.71
CA GLY A 1116 -5.46 23.01 -23.95
C GLY A 1116 -6.47 22.22 -24.80
N ALA A 1117 -6.57 22.49 -26.11
CA ALA A 1117 -7.52 21.84 -27.01
C ALA A 1117 -6.89 21.55 -28.38
N LYS A 1118 -7.02 20.31 -28.85
CA LYS A 1118 -6.51 19.92 -30.18
C LYS A 1118 -7.29 20.67 -31.27
N PRO A 1119 -6.64 21.47 -32.13
CA PRO A 1119 -7.34 22.11 -33.23
C PRO A 1119 -7.85 21.06 -34.22
N GLU A 1120 -8.89 21.39 -34.98
CA GLU A 1120 -9.24 20.63 -36.17
C GLU A 1120 -8.10 20.78 -37.18
N VAL A 1121 -7.62 19.67 -37.75
CA VAL A 1121 -6.42 19.67 -38.60
C VAL A 1121 -6.75 19.08 -39.96
N MET A 1122 -6.33 19.77 -41.01
CA MET A 1122 -6.33 19.25 -42.36
C MET A 1122 -4.91 19.28 -42.91
N VAL A 1123 -4.48 18.18 -43.53
CA VAL A 1123 -3.13 18.02 -44.07
C VAL A 1123 -3.24 17.59 -45.52
N LYS A 1124 -2.62 18.34 -46.43
CA LYS A 1124 -2.63 18.03 -47.85
C LYS A 1124 -1.23 18.09 -48.46
N ASN A 1125 -0.86 17.00 -49.12
CA ASN A 1125 0.29 17.00 -50.03
C ASN A 1125 -0.12 17.66 -51.36
N ILE A 1126 0.57 18.74 -51.71
CA ILE A 1126 0.39 19.51 -52.95
C ILE A 1126 1.69 19.59 -53.74
N ALA A 1127 2.56 18.57 -53.66
CA ALA A 1127 3.83 18.52 -54.42
C ALA A 1127 3.64 18.69 -55.94
N GLY A 1128 2.44 18.37 -56.46
CA GLY A 1128 2.07 18.66 -57.85
C GLY A 1128 2.16 20.16 -58.21
N PHE A 1129 1.87 21.06 -57.26
CA PHE A 1129 1.97 22.51 -57.46
C PHE A 1129 3.42 22.95 -57.74
N GLU A 1130 4.39 22.42 -57.00
CA GLU A 1130 5.81 22.76 -57.20
C GLU A 1130 6.38 22.17 -58.49
N ARG A 1131 5.83 21.04 -58.96
CA ARG A 1131 6.26 20.36 -60.19
C ARG A 1131 5.73 21.04 -61.44
N ASP A 1132 4.56 21.67 -61.35
CA ASP A 1132 3.96 22.47 -62.43
C ASP A 1132 3.39 23.79 -61.91
N LEU A 1133 4.29 24.75 -61.70
CA LEU A 1133 3.99 26.07 -61.14
C LEU A 1133 2.98 26.90 -61.97
N THR A 1134 2.75 26.53 -63.23
CA THR A 1134 1.91 27.32 -64.15
C THR A 1134 0.56 26.68 -64.47
N ALA A 1135 0.45 25.35 -64.45
CA ALA A 1135 -0.78 24.64 -64.83
C ALA A 1135 -1.49 23.96 -63.66
N TYR A 1136 -0.95 24.01 -62.43
CA TYR A 1136 -1.64 23.43 -61.27
C TYR A 1136 -2.98 24.13 -60.99
N PRO A 1137 -4.11 23.40 -61.02
CA PRO A 1137 -5.44 24.00 -60.86
C PRO A 1137 -5.74 24.23 -59.37
N ILE A 1138 -5.22 25.33 -58.80
CA ILE A 1138 -5.24 25.61 -57.35
C ILE A 1138 -6.66 25.51 -56.77
N ARG A 1139 -7.64 26.10 -57.44
CA ARG A 1139 -9.02 26.16 -56.94
C ARG A 1139 -9.70 24.80 -56.94
N GLU A 1140 -9.54 24.03 -58.00
CA GLU A 1140 -10.13 22.71 -58.16
C GLU A 1140 -9.41 21.68 -57.26
N ALA A 1141 -8.08 21.77 -57.16
CA ALA A 1141 -7.27 20.82 -56.40
C ALA A 1141 -7.35 21.02 -54.88
N LEU A 1142 -7.67 22.24 -54.41
CA LEU A 1142 -7.78 22.60 -52.99
C LEU A 1142 -9.22 22.87 -52.55
N GLN A 1143 -10.23 22.31 -53.24
CA GLN A 1143 -11.63 22.62 -52.97
C GLN A 1143 -12.04 22.35 -51.50
N GLN A 1144 -11.55 21.24 -50.91
CA GLN A 1144 -11.87 20.86 -49.52
C GLN A 1144 -11.09 21.73 -48.52
N GLU A 1145 -9.82 22.02 -48.84
CA GLU A 1145 -8.92 22.82 -48.03
C GLU A 1145 -9.33 24.30 -47.99
N LEU A 1146 -9.88 24.83 -49.09
CA LEU A 1146 -10.45 26.18 -49.13
C LEU A 1146 -11.76 26.26 -48.33
N ALA A 1147 -12.61 25.23 -48.41
CA ALA A 1147 -13.86 25.15 -47.65
C ALA A 1147 -13.66 24.90 -46.15
N PHE A 1148 -12.44 24.53 -45.73
CA PHE A 1148 -12.10 24.24 -44.33
C PHE A 1148 -12.12 25.49 -43.44
N GLU A 1149 -11.93 26.69 -44.04
CA GLU A 1149 -11.83 27.98 -43.36
C GLU A 1149 -10.81 27.97 -42.19
N PRO A 1150 -9.52 27.68 -42.45
CA PRO A 1150 -8.51 27.60 -41.40
C PRO A 1150 -8.24 28.95 -40.73
N ASP A 1151 -7.91 28.93 -39.43
CA ASP A 1151 -7.37 30.09 -38.72
C ASP A 1151 -5.88 30.29 -39.06
N VAL A 1152 -5.14 29.19 -39.22
CA VAL A 1152 -3.72 29.16 -39.53
C VAL A 1152 -3.45 28.22 -40.71
N ILE A 1153 -2.65 28.69 -41.68
CA ILE A 1153 -2.15 27.88 -42.79
C ILE A 1153 -0.63 27.79 -42.71
N LEU A 1154 -0.09 26.57 -42.69
CA LEU A 1154 1.35 26.31 -42.73
C LEU A 1154 1.76 25.75 -44.09
N ILE A 1155 2.68 26.45 -44.75
CA ILE A 1155 3.14 26.12 -46.10
C ILE A 1155 4.59 25.67 -46.07
N ALA A 1156 4.81 24.42 -46.46
CA ALA A 1156 6.10 23.75 -46.48
C ALA A 1156 6.42 23.28 -47.91
N LEU A 1157 6.76 24.25 -48.77
CA LEU A 1157 6.92 24.05 -50.20
C LEU A 1157 8.23 24.63 -50.77
N GLY A 1158 8.67 24.11 -51.91
CA GLY A 1158 9.77 24.60 -52.76
C GLY A 1158 10.79 23.53 -53.15
N GLU A 1159 10.75 22.36 -52.50
CA GLU A 1159 11.70 21.26 -52.70
C GLU A 1159 11.64 20.65 -54.10
N ASN A 1160 10.44 20.43 -54.65
CA ASN A 1160 10.26 19.75 -55.94
C ASN A 1160 10.30 20.72 -57.14
N ALA A 1161 10.37 22.02 -56.90
CA ALA A 1161 10.51 23.01 -57.97
C ALA A 1161 11.95 23.03 -58.52
N SER A 1162 12.12 23.30 -59.80
CA SER A 1162 13.46 23.56 -60.35
C SER A 1162 13.99 24.91 -59.87
N SER A 1163 15.31 25.01 -59.63
CA SER A 1163 15.95 26.28 -59.27
C SER A 1163 15.79 27.30 -60.42
N PRO A 1164 15.17 28.47 -60.20
CA PRO A 1164 14.82 29.39 -61.28
C PRO A 1164 16.05 30.20 -61.74
N LYS A 1165 16.77 29.69 -62.74
CA LYS A 1165 18.03 30.30 -63.23
C LYS A 1165 17.88 31.42 -64.26
N THR A 1166 16.67 31.67 -64.77
CA THR A 1166 16.37 32.75 -65.74
C THR A 1166 15.34 33.70 -65.16
N ASP A 1167 15.33 34.96 -65.60
CA ASP A 1167 14.33 35.95 -65.15
C ASP A 1167 12.90 35.48 -65.42
N GLU A 1168 12.67 34.78 -66.54
CA GLU A 1168 11.37 34.18 -66.86
C GLU A 1168 10.98 33.08 -65.85
N ALA A 1169 11.92 32.21 -65.45
CA ALA A 1169 11.66 31.18 -64.44
C ALA A 1169 11.44 31.79 -63.05
N LYS A 1170 12.18 32.85 -62.70
CA LYS A 1170 12.00 33.60 -61.44
C LYS A 1170 10.63 34.26 -61.38
N ALA A 1171 10.20 34.88 -62.49
CA ALA A 1171 8.87 35.46 -62.62
C ALA A 1171 7.78 34.39 -62.49
N LYS A 1172 7.90 33.26 -63.19
CA LYS A 1172 6.95 32.14 -63.09
C LYS A 1172 6.81 31.62 -61.65
N PHE A 1173 7.93 31.44 -60.95
CA PHE A 1173 7.95 31.00 -59.56
C PHE A 1173 7.25 32.01 -58.64
N ALA A 1174 7.60 33.30 -58.74
CA ALA A 1174 6.97 34.36 -57.96
C ALA A 1174 5.46 34.47 -58.23
N THR A 1175 5.05 34.44 -59.50
CA THR A 1175 3.64 34.47 -59.91
C THR A 1175 2.86 33.27 -59.38
N ALA A 1176 3.43 32.06 -59.42
CA ALA A 1176 2.76 30.85 -58.93
C ALA A 1176 2.44 30.94 -57.43
N PHE A 1177 3.42 31.29 -56.60
CA PHE A 1177 3.21 31.44 -55.15
C PHE A 1177 2.30 32.62 -54.83
N ALA A 1178 2.37 33.73 -55.58
CA ALA A 1178 1.43 34.83 -55.45
C ALA A 1178 -0.01 34.40 -55.76
N SER A 1179 -0.24 33.59 -56.80
CA SER A 1179 -1.55 33.01 -57.12
C SER A 1179 -2.05 32.08 -56.02
N LEU A 1180 -1.18 31.23 -55.47
CA LEU A 1180 -1.52 30.35 -54.34
C LEU A 1180 -1.96 31.15 -53.11
N PHE A 1181 -1.17 32.14 -52.68
CA PHE A 1181 -1.53 32.97 -51.54
C PHE A 1181 -2.81 33.78 -51.78
N THR A 1182 -3.01 34.26 -53.02
CA THR A 1182 -4.24 34.96 -53.40
C THR A 1182 -5.45 34.06 -53.26
N GLU A 1183 -5.38 32.81 -53.74
CA GLU A 1183 -6.50 31.87 -53.64
C GLU A 1183 -6.81 31.48 -52.18
N LEU A 1184 -5.77 31.18 -51.39
CA LEU A 1184 -5.92 30.80 -49.97
C LEU A 1184 -6.53 31.92 -49.10
N LYS A 1185 -6.43 33.17 -49.54
CA LYS A 1185 -7.00 34.33 -48.84
C LYS A 1185 -8.40 34.72 -49.31
N LYS A 1186 -8.98 34.02 -50.30
CA LYS A 1186 -10.35 34.33 -50.78
C LYS A 1186 -11.45 33.89 -49.81
N GLN A 1187 -11.20 32.86 -48.99
CA GLN A 1187 -12.14 32.33 -48.01
C GLN A 1187 -11.56 32.49 -46.61
N GLY A 1188 -12.08 33.47 -45.86
CA GLY A 1188 -11.59 33.82 -44.53
C GLY A 1188 -10.37 34.75 -44.53
N ALA A 1189 -9.75 34.89 -43.35
CA ALA A 1189 -8.54 35.70 -43.14
C ALA A 1189 -7.48 34.90 -42.35
N PRO A 1190 -6.99 33.77 -42.90
CA PRO A 1190 -6.01 32.93 -42.21
C PRO A 1190 -4.68 33.66 -42.03
N THR A 1191 -3.99 33.36 -40.92
CA THR A 1191 -2.58 33.70 -40.80
C THR A 1191 -1.75 32.63 -41.49
N ILE A 1192 -0.95 33.03 -42.47
CA ILE A 1192 -0.17 32.12 -43.31
C ILE A 1192 1.29 32.16 -42.88
N PHE A 1193 1.84 31.01 -42.52
CA PHE A 1193 3.26 30.79 -42.25
C PHE A 1193 3.89 30.00 -43.38
N VAL A 1194 4.99 30.49 -43.94
CA VAL A 1194 5.68 29.87 -45.07
C VAL A 1194 7.13 29.67 -44.69
N ARG A 1195 7.61 28.42 -44.70
CA ARG A 1195 9.03 28.16 -44.43
C ARG A 1195 9.91 28.34 -45.67
N SER A 1196 11.19 28.63 -45.47
CA SER A 1196 12.23 28.46 -46.50
C SER A 1196 12.37 26.98 -46.90
N THR A 1197 13.07 26.67 -48.00
CA THR A 1197 13.34 25.29 -48.43
C THR A 1197 14.22 24.55 -47.41
N PHE A 1198 13.97 23.25 -47.20
CA PHE A 1198 14.78 22.40 -46.34
C PHE A 1198 16.12 22.08 -47.02
N TRP A 1199 16.08 21.76 -48.31
CA TRP A 1199 17.28 21.70 -49.14
C TRP A 1199 17.55 23.10 -49.72
N HIS A 1200 18.39 23.86 -49.00
CA HIS A 1200 18.61 25.28 -49.24
C HIS A 1200 18.88 25.61 -50.72
N ASP A 1201 18.09 26.54 -51.26
CA ASP A 1201 18.28 27.17 -52.57
C ASP A 1201 18.07 28.68 -52.42
N ALA A 1202 19.14 29.45 -52.56
CA ALA A 1202 19.13 30.89 -52.30
C ALA A 1202 18.16 31.67 -53.20
N ASP A 1203 17.98 31.26 -54.46
CA ASP A 1203 17.06 31.91 -55.39
C ASP A 1203 15.61 31.60 -55.00
N LYS A 1204 15.27 30.33 -54.73
CA LYS A 1204 13.93 29.95 -54.29
C LYS A 1204 13.57 30.59 -52.95
N ASP A 1205 14.48 30.54 -51.98
CA ASP A 1205 14.25 31.09 -50.64
C ASP A 1205 14.03 32.61 -50.70
N SER A 1206 14.81 33.32 -51.51
CA SER A 1206 14.64 34.76 -51.73
C SER A 1206 13.29 35.09 -52.37
N LEU A 1207 12.86 34.32 -53.39
CA LEU A 1207 11.58 34.51 -54.06
C LEU A 1207 10.40 34.16 -53.17
N LEU A 1208 10.47 33.05 -52.40
CA LEU A 1208 9.46 32.68 -51.41
C LEU A 1208 9.32 33.76 -50.35
N LYS A 1209 10.43 34.27 -49.81
CA LYS A 1209 10.43 35.35 -48.84
C LYS A 1209 9.75 36.60 -49.39
N GLN A 1210 10.09 37.00 -50.61
CA GLN A 1210 9.49 38.16 -51.26
C GLN A 1210 7.99 37.94 -51.52
N ALA A 1211 7.58 36.77 -52.00
CA ALA A 1211 6.19 36.43 -52.24
C ALA A 1211 5.37 36.40 -50.95
N SER A 1212 5.91 35.81 -49.87
CA SER A 1212 5.29 35.80 -48.55
C SER A 1212 5.10 37.22 -48.02
N MET A 1213 6.13 38.07 -48.10
CA MET A 1213 6.04 39.47 -47.68
C MET A 1213 4.98 40.25 -48.46
N ASN A 1214 4.96 40.11 -49.80
CA ASN A 1214 3.98 40.76 -50.67
C ASN A 1214 2.55 40.32 -50.36
N ALA A 1215 2.35 39.06 -49.97
CA ALA A 1215 1.06 38.54 -49.58
C ALA A 1215 0.69 38.87 -48.12
N GLY A 1216 1.58 39.44 -47.31
CA GLY A 1216 1.35 39.61 -45.87
C GLY A 1216 1.34 38.28 -45.10
N ALA A 1217 2.07 37.28 -45.58
CA ALA A 1217 2.35 36.03 -44.89
C ALA A 1217 3.67 36.12 -44.12
N ILE A 1218 3.85 35.24 -43.14
CA ILE A 1218 5.00 35.20 -42.24
C ILE A 1218 6.02 34.21 -42.80
N TYR A 1219 7.20 34.72 -43.13
CA TYR A 1219 8.30 33.88 -43.62
C TYR A 1219 9.11 33.31 -42.45
N VAL A 1220 9.25 31.98 -42.40
CA VAL A 1220 9.99 31.23 -41.38
C VAL A 1220 11.30 30.73 -42.00
N ASP A 1221 12.43 31.32 -41.60
CA ASP A 1221 13.74 30.94 -42.12
C ASP A 1221 14.26 29.69 -41.40
N ILE A 1222 14.32 28.56 -42.11
CA ILE A 1222 14.78 27.27 -41.59
C ILE A 1222 16.16 26.87 -42.14
N ARG A 1223 16.91 27.79 -42.77
CA ARG A 1223 18.19 27.46 -43.44
C ARG A 1223 19.15 26.69 -42.54
N LYS A 1224 19.30 27.12 -41.29
CA LYS A 1224 20.18 26.46 -40.31
C LYS A 1224 19.77 25.03 -40.01
N ILE A 1225 18.47 24.73 -40.06
CA ILE A 1225 17.93 23.39 -39.84
C ILE A 1225 18.30 22.49 -41.03
N GLY A 1226 18.13 22.99 -42.26
CA GLY A 1226 18.46 22.26 -43.49
C GLY A 1226 19.96 22.08 -43.75
N GLU A 1227 20.81 22.98 -43.25
CA GLU A 1227 22.26 22.90 -43.38
C GLU A 1227 22.93 21.94 -42.38
N ASP A 1228 22.26 21.63 -41.25
CA ASP A 1228 22.80 20.71 -40.24
C ASP A 1228 22.63 19.24 -40.68
N PRO A 1229 23.73 18.49 -40.93
CA PRO A 1229 23.65 17.08 -41.33
C PRO A 1229 22.94 16.18 -40.32
N LYS A 1230 22.86 16.56 -39.04
CA LYS A 1230 22.19 15.78 -37.99
C LYS A 1230 20.68 15.72 -38.16
N ASN A 1231 20.09 16.70 -38.84
CA ASN A 1231 18.65 16.77 -39.02
C ASN A 1231 18.14 15.85 -40.14
N TYR A 1232 19.03 15.16 -40.86
CA TYR A 1232 18.66 14.25 -41.95
C TYR A 1232 18.44 12.83 -41.43
N ALA A 1233 17.46 12.11 -41.98
CA ALA A 1233 17.11 10.75 -41.54
C ALA A 1233 18.29 9.76 -41.62
N ARG A 1234 19.17 9.93 -42.62
CA ARG A 1234 20.42 9.15 -42.75
C ARG A 1234 21.38 9.28 -41.55
N ALA A 1235 21.27 10.33 -40.74
CA ALA A 1235 22.07 10.51 -39.54
C ALA A 1235 21.52 9.73 -38.33
N GLU A 1236 20.24 9.37 -38.36
CA GLU A 1236 19.54 8.70 -37.26
C GLU A 1236 19.41 7.20 -37.50
N ARG A 1237 19.20 6.78 -38.76
CA ARG A 1237 18.91 5.39 -39.11
C ARG A 1237 19.34 5.06 -40.54
N HIS A 1238 19.59 3.77 -40.77
CA HIS A 1238 19.85 3.27 -42.11
C HIS A 1238 18.55 3.21 -42.92
N ILE A 1239 18.53 3.89 -44.08
CA ILE A 1239 17.42 3.90 -45.03
C ILE A 1239 18.01 3.60 -46.41
N GLU A 1240 17.56 2.51 -47.04
CA GLU A 1240 18.14 2.02 -48.30
C GLU A 1240 18.00 3.02 -49.45
N HIS A 1241 16.82 3.66 -49.57
CA HIS A 1241 16.57 4.62 -50.63
C HIS A 1241 17.17 5.98 -50.28
N ALA A 1242 18.26 6.35 -50.97
CA ALA A 1242 18.99 7.61 -50.73
C ALA A 1242 18.10 8.86 -50.79
N GLY A 1243 17.04 8.84 -51.61
CA GLY A 1243 16.06 9.92 -51.67
C GLY A 1243 15.28 10.09 -50.37
N VAL A 1244 14.87 8.99 -49.72
CA VAL A 1244 14.14 9.02 -48.43
C VAL A 1244 15.11 9.34 -47.29
N ALA A 1245 16.34 8.81 -47.36
CA ALA A 1245 17.39 9.08 -46.38
C ALA A 1245 17.80 10.57 -46.32
N ASN A 1246 17.54 11.33 -47.39
CA ASN A 1246 17.81 12.77 -47.50
C ASN A 1246 16.68 13.68 -46.99
N HIS A 1247 15.55 13.13 -46.55
CA HIS A 1247 14.51 13.88 -45.86
C HIS A 1247 14.90 14.15 -44.39
N PRO A 1248 14.24 15.10 -43.70
CA PRO A 1248 14.43 15.27 -42.27
C PRO A 1248 14.08 13.99 -41.49
N GLY A 1249 14.97 13.57 -40.59
CA GLY A 1249 14.72 12.52 -39.61
C GLY A 1249 13.85 13.04 -38.46
N ASP A 1250 13.67 12.27 -37.40
CA ASP A 1250 12.85 12.66 -36.24
C ASP A 1250 13.38 13.94 -35.58
N GLN A 1251 14.70 14.13 -35.54
CA GLN A 1251 15.34 15.34 -35.05
C GLN A 1251 15.07 16.53 -35.97
N GLY A 1252 15.17 16.33 -37.29
CA GLY A 1252 14.84 17.36 -38.28
C GLY A 1252 13.36 17.74 -38.25
N MET A 1253 12.48 16.76 -38.07
CA MET A 1253 11.04 16.96 -37.94
C MET A 1253 10.69 17.73 -36.65
N GLN A 1254 11.35 17.42 -35.53
CA GLN A 1254 11.22 18.21 -34.30
C GLN A 1254 11.67 19.67 -34.52
N ALA A 1255 12.84 19.88 -35.14
CA ALA A 1255 13.35 21.23 -35.41
C ALA A 1255 12.42 22.04 -36.34
N LEU A 1256 11.79 21.39 -37.33
CA LEU A 1256 10.78 22.03 -38.18
C LEU A 1256 9.52 22.42 -37.41
N ALA A 1257 9.04 21.54 -36.52
CA ALA A 1257 7.90 21.83 -35.66
C ALA A 1257 8.20 23.02 -34.73
N ASP A 1258 9.39 23.04 -34.13
CA ASP A 1258 9.82 24.13 -33.25
C ASP A 1258 9.94 25.46 -34.00
N ALA A 1259 10.51 25.48 -35.20
CA ALA A 1259 10.60 26.70 -36.01
C ALA A 1259 9.24 27.30 -36.35
N PHE A 1260 8.24 26.47 -36.64
CA PHE A 1260 6.88 26.95 -36.87
C PHE A 1260 6.19 27.41 -35.58
N ALA A 1261 6.35 26.67 -34.48
CA ALA A 1261 5.79 27.05 -33.18
C ALA A 1261 6.35 28.40 -32.71
N ASP A 1262 7.68 28.59 -32.76
CA ASP A 1262 8.34 29.83 -32.37
C ASP A 1262 7.90 31.01 -33.25
N ALA A 1263 7.64 30.77 -34.54
CA ALA A 1263 7.12 31.79 -35.45
C ALA A 1263 5.67 32.18 -35.10
N ILE A 1264 4.84 31.20 -34.75
CA ILE A 1264 3.45 31.39 -34.31
C ILE A 1264 3.41 32.21 -33.02
N GLU A 1265 4.19 31.80 -32.01
CA GLU A 1265 4.31 32.47 -30.71
C GLU A 1265 4.78 33.92 -30.88
N LYS A 1266 5.86 34.15 -31.63
CA LYS A 1266 6.39 35.50 -31.90
C LYS A 1266 5.42 36.41 -32.64
N HIS A 1267 4.56 35.85 -33.50
CA HIS A 1267 3.54 36.63 -34.19
C HIS A 1267 2.35 36.97 -33.28
N ALA A 1268 1.96 36.03 -32.41
CA ALA A 1268 0.94 36.25 -31.39
C ALA A 1268 1.31 37.42 -30.45
N GLU A 1269 2.57 37.52 -30.01
CA GLU A 1269 3.05 38.59 -29.12
C GLU A 1269 2.97 39.99 -29.74
N LYS A 1270 3.21 40.14 -31.04
CA LYS A 1270 3.21 41.45 -31.74
C LYS A 1270 1.80 42.03 -31.97
N ALA A 1271 0.75 41.25 -31.80
CA ALA A 1271 -0.63 41.64 -32.08
C ALA A 1271 -1.38 42.22 -30.86
N GLN A 1272 -0.75 42.29 -29.69
CA GLN A 1272 -1.32 42.94 -28.51
C GLN A 1272 -1.15 44.47 -28.59
N PRO A 1273 -2.22 45.28 -28.44
CA PRO A 1273 -2.08 46.73 -28.41
C PRO A 1273 -1.29 47.15 -27.16
N GLN A 1274 -0.22 47.93 -27.34
CA GLN A 1274 0.51 48.51 -26.21
C GLN A 1274 -0.42 49.43 -25.39
N PRO A 1275 -0.46 49.31 -24.06
CA PRO A 1275 -1.26 50.20 -23.23
C PRO A 1275 -0.71 51.64 -23.30
N LYS A 1276 -1.63 52.59 -23.49
CA LYS A 1276 -1.42 54.02 -23.18
C LYS A 1276 -1.76 54.27 -21.72
#